data_AF-A0A9P6YBI3-F1
#
_entry.id   AF-A0A9P6YBI3-F1
#
_cell.length_a   1.000
_cell.length_b   1.000
_cell.length_c   1.000
_cell.angle_alpha   90.00
_cell.angle_beta   90.00
_cell.angle_gamma   90.00
#
_symmetry.space_group_name_H-M   'P 1'
#
loop_
_entity.id
_entity.type
_entity.pdbx_description
1 polymer ?
#
loop_
_entity_poly.entity_id
_entity_poly.type
_entity_poly.pdbx_seq_one_letter_code
_entity_poly.pdbx_strand_id
1 'polypeptide(L)'
;MTGAISASKAKRLAARAAKADKKGGKSGKSTPATTSENNSGDEMPTMENLKISTDRTATGVYTSQERSRDIKIDSFSLNFHGRVLIDNASIELNFGRRYGLIGSNGSGKSTFLASLAGRDIEIPSHIDIYLLNQEAEPSDFNAVEAVIHSAQKEVARLEKEVEELLGQEDGADNPILDDIYERIEAMDPATFETRACTLLSGLGFSTLQMQKKTRDMSGGWRMRVALARALFIKPTLLLLDEPTNHLDLEATVWLEEYLKTYDRILVIVSHSQDFLNGVCTNMMHLTHKRKLIYYGGNYDMFVKTKQENEVNQAKAYAKQQEEIAHIKKFIASAGTYANLVRQAKSKQKIIDKMEAAGLIEKVEQEAAFKFSFTDVPKLPPPVMAFQDVSFAYDGNLDHCLYRNLELAVDMDSRVALVGPNGAGKSTLLKLMDNELVPTEGRIQKHTSLKLGKYSQHSNDQLDMDLSPIDYMRKKFPEEGTDIEHWRRQLGRYGLTGAHQTSLIKTLSDGLKSRLVFAELAVLRPHIILLDEPTNHLDMESIDSLADAIKRFSGGVVLVSHDFRLISQIAEQIWICDKGHVSNFEGSIKEYKEALRKNVKFRNYATDSPQNLIEKIVQKYALDLPEGYKVKSGDYVTIRPHHVLTHDNTGAVIPKFKSIGATKIHDPKQPVYALDHDVQNKSEKNIQKYANIEAWGKQQGVDFYPAGRGIGHQVMIEEGYAFPNTLTVASDSHSNMYGGIGALGTPIVRTDAAAIWATGRTWWQIPPVVKVRLEGQLPAGVTGKDVIITLCGLFNKDQVLNTAIEFHGEGLKGLSVEDRLAIANMTTEWGALAGVFPVDEATIDYLRKRQRRLELTHFENKNLPPVKKGEHFVHPRINDQTIQALIDQPIKPSPDAVYAKTLTLDLSTLSPHVSGPNSVKVATPLAELEGQEVKINKAYLVSCVNSRAGDLKEAANVLKGHKIKEGVEFYVAAASSEVQKEAQESGDWDALIEAGAKVLPAGCGPCVGLGTGLLKDGEIGISATNRNFKGRMGSPNALAYLASPAVVAASALTGKIAGPTSQTSYQKPIFDIQTHTTSSSDDDTTTSAEVLPNFPSVIRGELLFCHADNLNTDGIYPGKYTYNDDMTAEDMKKVVMENYDPNFVNLVQAGDVLVGGFNFGTGSSREQAATAIKSRGIQIMVAGSYSDIFKRNSVNNALLLIESPELVNDLKQEIGTLELSKRTGWKVDIHVAEGKVQVQKENGEKKLYKVGALGKSVQEIWLANGLEGWVKERL
;
A
#
# COMPACT_ATOMS: atom_id res chain seq x y z
N MET A 1 20.45 2.06 -9.08
CA MET A 1 19.90 2.26 -10.44
C MET A 1 20.26 3.66 -10.84
N THR A 2 21.32 3.85 -11.62
CA THR A 2 21.34 4.97 -12.55
C THR A 2 20.21 4.67 -13.53
N GLY A 3 19.12 5.43 -13.49
CA GLY A 3 18.29 5.53 -14.68
C GLY A 3 19.25 5.91 -15.80
N ALA A 4 19.51 4.99 -16.72
CA ALA A 4 20.31 5.30 -17.87
C ALA A 4 19.58 6.47 -18.53
N ILE A 5 20.20 7.64 -18.50
CA ILE A 5 19.74 8.80 -19.26
C ILE A 5 19.51 8.25 -20.66
N SER A 6 18.26 8.27 -21.14
CA SER A 6 17.96 7.69 -22.45
C SER A 6 18.94 8.28 -23.46
N ALA A 7 19.36 7.49 -24.46
CA ALA A 7 20.32 7.97 -25.45
C ALA A 7 19.89 9.32 -26.05
N SER A 8 18.58 9.54 -26.14
CA SER A 8 17.95 10.78 -26.56
C SER A 8 18.06 11.93 -25.54
N LYS A 9 17.97 11.71 -24.22
CA LYS A 9 18.22 12.73 -23.16
C LYS A 9 19.69 13.13 -23.09
N ALA A 10 20.60 12.19 -23.33
CA ALA A 10 22.04 12.46 -23.45
C ALA A 10 22.35 13.33 -24.70
N LYS A 11 21.68 13.04 -25.83
CA LYS A 11 21.76 13.81 -27.08
C LYS A 11 21.27 15.25 -26.90
N ARG A 12 20.21 15.49 -26.11
CA ARG A 12 19.73 16.84 -25.75
C ARG A 12 20.74 17.60 -24.89
N LEU A 13 21.31 16.96 -23.87
CA LEU A 13 22.33 17.58 -23.01
C LEU A 13 23.58 17.95 -23.81
N ALA A 14 24.00 17.10 -24.75
CA ALA A 14 25.08 17.39 -25.69
C ALA A 14 24.74 18.55 -26.65
N ALA A 15 23.51 18.63 -27.17
CA ALA A 15 23.05 19.72 -28.01
C ALA A 15 22.96 21.06 -27.26
N ARG A 16 22.49 21.06 -26.00
CA ARG A 16 22.50 22.24 -25.11
C ARG A 16 23.92 22.69 -24.78
N ALA A 17 24.83 21.76 -24.51
CA ALA A 17 26.25 22.06 -24.28
C ALA A 17 26.91 22.69 -25.52
N ALA A 18 26.63 22.15 -26.72
CA ALA A 18 27.15 22.70 -27.98
C ALA A 18 26.57 24.09 -28.32
N LYS A 19 25.33 24.40 -27.90
CA LYS A 19 24.75 25.75 -28.00
C LYS A 19 25.34 26.72 -26.97
N ALA A 20 25.65 26.26 -25.76
CA ALA A 20 26.29 27.06 -24.72
C ALA A 20 27.71 27.49 -25.12
N ASP A 21 28.47 26.62 -25.80
CA ASP A 21 29.82 26.93 -26.32
C ASP A 21 29.82 27.98 -27.46
N LYS A 22 28.72 28.13 -28.20
CA LYS A 22 28.59 29.14 -29.26
C LYS A 22 28.21 30.55 -28.77
N LYS A 23 27.84 30.73 -27.51
CA LYS A 23 27.39 32.05 -26.95
C LYS A 23 28.49 32.86 -26.26
N GLY A 24 29.76 32.48 -26.39
CA GLY A 24 30.91 33.27 -25.94
C GLY A 24 31.42 34.26 -26.99
N GLY A 25 30.67 35.32 -27.33
CA GLY A 25 31.18 36.35 -28.24
C GLY A 25 30.21 37.48 -28.64
N LYS A 26 30.49 38.67 -28.09
CA LYS A 26 30.10 40.04 -28.51
C LYS A 26 28.71 40.61 -28.14
N SER A 27 28.81 41.92 -27.86
CA SER A 27 27.92 42.89 -27.24
C SER A 27 26.92 43.58 -28.19
N GLY A 28 25.71 43.84 -27.69
CA GLY A 28 24.93 45.08 -27.80
C GLY A 28 24.51 45.62 -29.18
N LYS A 29 23.20 45.65 -29.45
CA LYS A 29 22.47 46.84 -29.95
C LYS A 29 20.95 46.64 -29.93
N SER A 30 20.25 47.75 -29.70
CA SER A 30 18.80 47.91 -29.56
C SER A 30 18.08 48.21 -30.88
N THR A 31 16.86 47.66 -31.01
CA THR A 31 15.68 48.08 -31.83
C THR A 31 15.80 48.07 -33.38
N PRO A 32 14.69 48.04 -34.16
CA PRO A 32 13.25 47.97 -33.81
C PRO A 32 12.46 46.87 -34.58
N ALA A 33 11.16 46.79 -34.30
CA ALA A 33 10.16 45.98 -34.98
C ALA A 33 10.09 46.24 -36.49
N THR A 34 9.97 45.18 -37.29
CA THR A 34 9.49 45.22 -38.67
C THR A 34 8.64 44.00 -38.99
N THR A 35 7.48 44.30 -39.56
CA THR A 35 6.55 43.47 -40.31
C THR A 35 7.21 42.61 -41.40
N SER A 36 6.70 41.40 -41.61
CA SER A 36 6.90 40.57 -42.81
C SER A 36 5.58 39.84 -43.07
N GLU A 37 4.76 40.30 -44.02
CA GLU A 37 4.78 39.99 -45.46
C GLU A 37 4.59 38.50 -45.79
N ASN A 38 3.49 38.28 -46.52
CA ASN A 38 3.09 37.05 -47.20
C ASN A 38 4.25 36.44 -47.98
N ASN A 39 4.44 35.13 -47.84
CA ASN A 39 5.10 34.35 -48.87
C ASN A 39 4.23 33.13 -49.20
N SER A 40 3.58 33.23 -50.35
CA SER A 40 3.00 32.13 -51.11
C SER A 40 4.12 31.22 -51.61
N GLY A 41 4.13 29.97 -51.17
CA GLY A 41 4.99 28.92 -51.69
C GLY A 41 4.22 27.60 -51.66
N ASP A 42 3.79 27.16 -52.83
CA ASP A 42 3.25 25.82 -53.09
C ASP A 42 4.28 24.76 -52.66
N GLU A 43 3.94 23.97 -51.65
CA GLU A 43 4.42 22.59 -51.54
C GLU A 43 3.21 21.69 -51.29
N MET A 44 2.82 20.94 -52.32
CA MET A 44 1.79 19.91 -52.22
C MET A 44 2.25 18.80 -51.26
N PRO A 45 1.44 18.41 -50.25
CA PRO A 45 1.75 17.24 -49.44
C PRO A 45 1.57 15.97 -50.27
N THR A 46 2.53 15.07 -50.13
CA THR A 46 2.61 13.78 -50.80
C THR A 46 1.41 12.86 -50.50
N MET A 47 1.00 12.11 -51.52
CA MET A 47 -0.22 11.29 -51.61
C MET A 47 -0.29 10.04 -50.70
N GLU A 48 0.38 10.01 -49.55
CA GLU A 48 0.38 8.84 -48.64
C GLU A 48 -0.44 8.98 -47.35
N ASN A 49 -0.93 10.18 -47.00
CA ASN A 49 -1.70 10.41 -45.76
C ASN A 49 -3.24 10.45 -45.93
N LEU A 50 -3.78 10.14 -47.11
CA LEU A 50 -5.22 10.13 -47.37
C LEU A 50 -5.79 8.71 -47.37
N LYS A 51 -5.88 8.09 -46.19
CA LYS A 51 -6.97 7.13 -45.90
C LYS A 51 -8.00 7.86 -45.05
N ILE A 52 -8.70 8.82 -45.67
CA ILE A 52 -9.93 9.39 -45.10
C ILE A 52 -10.92 8.24 -44.95
N SER A 53 -11.37 7.97 -43.73
CA SER A 53 -12.62 7.23 -43.52
C SER A 53 -13.72 8.11 -44.13
N THR A 54 -14.31 7.68 -45.24
CA THR A 54 -15.23 8.47 -46.08
C THR A 54 -16.56 8.84 -45.43
N ASP A 55 -16.78 8.49 -44.16
CA ASP A 55 -18.11 8.43 -43.55
C ASP A 55 -18.38 9.53 -42.51
N ARG A 56 -17.35 10.24 -42.02
CA ARG A 56 -17.50 11.27 -40.97
C ARG A 56 -16.67 12.53 -41.26
N THR A 57 -17.19 13.69 -40.88
CA THR A 57 -16.51 15.00 -40.99
C THR A 57 -16.69 15.80 -39.71
N ALA A 58 -15.61 16.36 -39.19
CA ALA A 58 -15.62 17.24 -38.03
C ALA A 58 -15.04 18.62 -38.38
N THR A 59 -15.54 19.66 -37.74
CA THR A 59 -15.01 21.03 -37.85
C THR A 59 -14.91 21.65 -36.46
N GLY A 60 -13.85 22.39 -36.17
CA GLY A 60 -13.71 23.13 -34.91
C GLY A 60 -12.33 23.80 -34.83
N VAL A 61 -12.17 24.69 -33.86
CA VAL A 61 -10.94 25.46 -33.66
C VAL A 61 -10.29 25.03 -32.35
N TYR A 62 -9.09 24.44 -32.44
CA TYR A 62 -8.28 24.15 -31.26
C TYR A 62 -7.76 25.47 -30.66
N THR A 63 -8.10 25.75 -29.41
CA THR A 63 -7.81 27.03 -28.73
C THR A 63 -6.91 26.89 -27.50
N SER A 64 -6.54 25.66 -27.13
CA SER A 64 -5.55 25.43 -26.08
C SER A 64 -4.18 25.99 -26.45
N GLN A 65 -3.42 26.43 -25.44
CA GLN A 65 -2.02 26.81 -25.65
C GLN A 65 -1.22 25.62 -26.14
N GLU A 66 -0.21 25.86 -26.98
CA GLU A 66 0.63 24.83 -27.59
C GLU A 66 1.34 23.91 -26.57
N ARG A 67 1.58 24.40 -25.35
CA ARG A 67 2.20 23.65 -24.24
C ARG A 67 1.19 23.07 -23.24
N SER A 68 -0.11 23.35 -23.44
CA SER A 68 -1.12 22.89 -22.50
C SER A 68 -1.36 21.39 -22.66
N ARG A 69 -1.43 20.69 -21.53
CA ARG A 69 -1.93 19.30 -21.49
C ARG A 69 -3.46 19.24 -21.47
N ASP A 70 -4.12 20.39 -21.35
CA ASP A 70 -5.57 20.54 -21.45
C ASP A 70 -6.00 20.68 -22.91
N ILE A 71 -7.15 20.09 -23.27
CA ILE A 71 -7.71 20.14 -24.63
C ILE A 71 -8.93 21.06 -24.63
N LYS A 72 -8.84 22.15 -25.39
CA LYS A 72 -9.95 23.06 -25.65
C LYS A 72 -10.20 23.21 -27.14
N ILE A 73 -11.42 22.91 -27.56
CA ILE A 73 -11.87 23.02 -28.95
C ILE A 73 -13.17 23.82 -28.98
N ASP A 74 -13.14 24.98 -29.61
CA ASP A 74 -14.31 25.83 -29.77
C ASP A 74 -15.00 25.57 -31.12
N SER A 75 -16.31 25.77 -31.16
CA SER A 75 -17.15 25.59 -32.36
C SER A 75 -17.09 24.19 -33.00
N PHE A 76 -16.93 23.15 -32.17
CA PHE A 76 -16.91 21.75 -32.59
C PHE A 76 -18.26 21.32 -33.19
N SER A 77 -18.24 20.83 -34.42
CA SER A 77 -19.39 20.20 -35.08
C SER A 77 -18.98 18.88 -35.70
N LEU A 78 -19.84 17.86 -35.61
CA LEU A 78 -19.56 16.50 -36.08
C LEU A 78 -20.73 15.98 -36.93
N ASN A 79 -20.41 15.55 -38.14
CA ASN A 79 -21.33 14.96 -39.10
C ASN A 79 -20.95 13.51 -39.41
N PHE A 80 -21.94 12.63 -39.51
CA PHE A 80 -21.76 11.22 -39.87
C PHE A 80 -22.82 10.83 -40.91
N HIS A 81 -22.39 10.34 -42.08
CA HIS A 81 -23.27 10.02 -43.22
C HIS A 81 -24.33 11.10 -43.53
N GLY A 82 -23.93 12.37 -43.55
CA GLY A 82 -24.83 13.51 -43.83
C GLY A 82 -25.77 13.90 -42.68
N ARG A 83 -25.72 13.19 -41.53
CA ARG A 83 -26.46 13.55 -40.31
C ARG A 83 -25.57 14.31 -39.34
N VAL A 84 -26.02 15.48 -38.90
CA VAL A 84 -25.36 16.25 -37.82
C VAL A 84 -25.59 15.55 -36.48
N LEU A 85 -24.52 15.21 -35.77
CA LEU A 85 -24.53 14.56 -34.45
C LEU A 85 -24.25 15.56 -33.33
N ILE A 86 -23.25 16.43 -33.52
CA ILE A 86 -22.90 17.53 -32.61
C ILE A 86 -22.85 18.81 -33.42
N ASP A 87 -23.46 19.88 -32.90
CA ASP A 87 -23.56 21.16 -33.59
C ASP A 87 -22.95 22.26 -32.70
N ASN A 88 -21.90 22.93 -33.18
CA ASN A 88 -21.28 24.11 -32.58
C ASN A 88 -21.17 24.06 -31.03
N ALA A 89 -20.44 23.07 -30.53
CA ALA A 89 -20.16 22.82 -29.11
C ALA A 89 -18.74 23.29 -28.72
N SER A 90 -18.53 23.65 -27.46
CA SER A 90 -17.17 23.86 -26.92
C SER A 90 -16.77 22.61 -26.14
N ILE A 91 -15.62 22.04 -26.46
CA ILE A 91 -15.03 20.89 -25.78
C ILE A 91 -13.96 21.42 -24.84
N GLU A 92 -14.07 21.09 -23.56
CA GLU A 92 -13.06 21.42 -22.55
C GLU A 92 -12.72 20.16 -21.75
N LEU A 93 -11.49 19.67 -21.90
CA LEU A 93 -10.96 18.51 -21.19
C LEU A 93 -9.66 18.89 -20.48
N ASN A 94 -9.79 19.12 -19.18
CA ASN A 94 -8.68 19.48 -18.30
C ASN A 94 -7.91 18.25 -17.78
N PHE A 95 -6.58 18.35 -17.71
CA PHE A 95 -5.67 17.32 -17.22
C PHE A 95 -5.99 16.94 -15.75
N GLY A 96 -5.91 15.64 -15.45
CA GLY A 96 -6.28 15.08 -14.14
C GLY A 96 -7.78 14.99 -13.85
N ARG A 97 -8.65 15.34 -14.82
CA ARG A 97 -10.11 15.18 -14.70
C ARG A 97 -10.60 13.93 -15.42
N ARG A 98 -11.66 13.34 -14.86
CA ARG A 98 -12.29 12.11 -15.35
C ARG A 98 -13.75 12.44 -15.70
N TYR A 99 -14.06 12.40 -16.99
CA TYR A 99 -15.33 12.81 -17.57
C TYR A 99 -16.21 11.59 -17.91
N GLY A 100 -17.44 11.57 -17.43
CA GLY A 100 -18.45 10.61 -17.89
C GLY A 100 -19.27 11.18 -19.05
N LEU A 101 -19.21 10.59 -20.24
CA LEU A 101 -19.99 11.02 -21.41
C LEU A 101 -21.32 10.29 -21.49
N ILE A 102 -22.41 11.04 -21.36
CA ILE A 102 -23.78 10.54 -21.31
C ILE A 102 -24.65 11.18 -22.40
N GLY A 103 -25.65 10.43 -22.88
CA GLY A 103 -26.61 10.87 -23.90
C GLY A 103 -27.40 9.69 -24.44
N SER A 104 -28.50 9.94 -25.15
CA SER A 104 -29.41 8.91 -25.68
C SER A 104 -28.71 7.94 -26.64
N ASN A 105 -29.28 6.74 -26.83
CA ASN A 105 -28.76 5.79 -27.79
C ASN A 105 -28.86 6.33 -29.22
N GLY A 106 -27.75 6.25 -29.97
CA GLY A 106 -27.64 6.84 -31.31
C GLY A 106 -27.40 8.35 -31.36
N SER A 107 -27.07 8.99 -30.23
CA SER A 107 -26.74 10.43 -30.18
C SER A 107 -25.37 10.78 -30.78
N GLY A 108 -24.47 9.80 -30.91
CA GLY A 108 -23.13 9.99 -31.49
C GLY A 108 -21.96 9.88 -30.51
N LYS A 109 -22.15 9.36 -29.29
CA LYS A 109 -21.09 9.20 -28.26
C LYS A 109 -19.83 8.48 -28.78
N SER A 110 -19.99 7.27 -29.31
CA SER A 110 -18.87 6.49 -29.86
C SER A 110 -18.25 7.16 -31.08
N THR A 111 -19.05 7.78 -31.94
CA THR A 111 -18.57 8.56 -33.10
C THR A 111 -17.74 9.77 -32.66
N PHE A 112 -18.14 10.42 -31.56
CA PHE A 112 -17.40 11.53 -30.97
C PHE A 112 -16.05 11.08 -30.41
N LEU A 113 -16.01 9.99 -29.62
CA LEU A 113 -14.74 9.42 -29.15
C LEU A 113 -13.84 9.02 -30.31
N ALA A 114 -14.40 8.40 -31.34
CA ALA A 114 -13.67 7.99 -32.54
C ALA A 114 -13.14 9.19 -33.34
N SER A 115 -13.88 10.30 -33.38
CA SER A 115 -13.45 11.56 -34.02
C SER A 115 -12.27 12.20 -33.30
N LEU A 116 -12.30 12.25 -31.96
CA LEU A 116 -11.16 12.71 -31.15
C LEU A 116 -9.93 11.82 -31.33
N ALA A 117 -10.11 10.50 -31.29
CA ALA A 117 -9.02 9.54 -31.48
C ALA A 117 -8.43 9.57 -32.89
N GLY A 118 -9.28 9.81 -33.89
CA GLY A 118 -8.88 9.94 -35.29
C GLY A 118 -8.22 11.28 -35.62
N ARG A 119 -8.18 12.23 -34.66
CA ARG A 119 -7.68 13.60 -34.86
C ARG A 119 -8.35 14.28 -36.06
N ASP A 120 -9.67 14.10 -36.21
CA ASP A 120 -10.45 14.78 -37.25
C ASP A 120 -10.38 16.33 -37.10
N ILE A 121 -9.94 16.80 -35.92
CA ILE A 121 -9.46 18.16 -35.65
C ILE A 121 -7.98 18.07 -35.26
N GLU A 122 -7.18 19.05 -35.69
CA GLU A 122 -5.75 19.14 -35.37
C GLU A 122 -5.53 19.32 -33.86
N ILE A 123 -5.34 18.19 -33.17
CA ILE A 123 -4.83 18.12 -31.80
C ILE A 123 -3.30 17.92 -31.89
N PRO A 124 -2.49 18.63 -31.09
CA PRO A 124 -1.04 18.49 -31.09
C PRO A 124 -0.54 17.05 -30.89
N SER A 125 0.56 16.66 -31.55
CA SER A 125 1.10 15.28 -31.53
C SER A 125 1.48 14.78 -30.14
N HIS A 126 1.99 15.68 -29.29
CA HIS A 126 2.42 15.38 -27.93
C HIS A 126 1.28 14.96 -27.00
N ILE A 127 0.03 15.31 -27.33
CA ILE A 127 -1.17 14.78 -26.67
C ILE A 127 -1.49 13.44 -27.33
N ASP A 128 -1.02 12.37 -26.73
CA ASP A 128 -1.34 11.02 -27.17
C ASP A 128 -2.74 10.61 -26.71
N ILE A 129 -3.47 9.98 -27.63
CA ILE A 129 -4.86 9.61 -27.47
C ILE A 129 -4.96 8.11 -27.67
N TYR A 130 -5.55 7.41 -26.71
CA TYR A 130 -5.87 5.99 -26.86
C TYR A 130 -7.37 5.79 -26.76
N LEU A 131 -7.95 5.18 -27.79
CA LEU A 131 -9.34 4.75 -27.79
C LEU A 131 -9.40 3.25 -27.62
N LEU A 132 -10.04 2.81 -26.55
CA LEU A 132 -10.40 1.42 -26.36
C LEU A 132 -11.84 1.20 -26.86
N ASN A 133 -11.98 0.72 -28.08
CA ASN A 133 -13.26 0.36 -28.69
C ASN A 133 -13.21 -0.95 -29.51
N GLN A 134 -12.06 -1.64 -29.53
CA GLN A 134 -11.84 -2.86 -30.28
C GLN A 134 -11.01 -3.85 -29.47
N GLU A 135 -11.23 -5.14 -29.74
CA GLU A 135 -10.48 -6.24 -29.14
C GLU A 135 -9.01 -6.21 -29.61
N ALA A 136 -8.10 -6.77 -28.80
CA ALA A 136 -6.73 -6.98 -29.26
C ALA A 136 -6.70 -7.94 -30.47
N GLU A 137 -5.84 -7.63 -31.45
CA GLU A 137 -5.68 -8.46 -32.66
C GLU A 137 -5.27 -9.90 -32.30
N PRO A 138 -5.77 -10.92 -33.03
CA PRO A 138 -5.28 -12.29 -32.88
C PRO A 138 -3.81 -12.36 -33.30
N SER A 139 -2.93 -12.73 -32.37
CA SER A 139 -1.49 -12.83 -32.65
C SER A 139 -0.87 -14.08 -32.02
N ASP A 140 0.39 -14.34 -32.35
CA ASP A 140 1.19 -15.39 -31.70
C ASP A 140 1.69 -14.98 -30.31
N PHE A 141 1.52 -13.72 -29.92
CA PHE A 141 1.87 -13.24 -28.59
C PHE A 141 0.88 -13.73 -27.55
N ASN A 142 1.39 -14.10 -26.38
CA ASN A 142 0.58 -14.30 -25.20
C ASN A 142 0.05 -12.96 -24.63
N ALA A 143 -0.85 -12.99 -23.64
CA ALA A 143 -1.45 -11.76 -23.11
C ALA A 143 -0.41 -10.80 -22.53
N VAL A 144 0.60 -11.33 -21.82
CA VAL A 144 1.68 -10.53 -21.22
C VAL A 144 2.53 -9.89 -22.31
N GLU A 145 3.01 -10.70 -23.26
CA GLU A 145 3.79 -10.25 -24.42
C GLU A 145 3.06 -9.19 -25.24
N ALA A 146 1.75 -9.34 -25.45
CA ALA A 146 0.94 -8.36 -26.18
C ALA A 146 0.89 -6.99 -25.47
N VAL A 147 0.86 -6.97 -24.13
CA VAL A 147 0.94 -5.74 -23.33
C VAL A 147 2.33 -5.12 -23.43
N ILE A 148 3.37 -5.92 -23.19
CA ILE A 148 4.78 -5.50 -23.25
C ILE A 148 5.12 -4.93 -24.63
N HIS A 149 4.74 -5.62 -25.71
CA HIS A 149 5.01 -5.20 -27.08
C HIS A 149 4.36 -3.85 -27.40
N SER A 150 3.14 -3.62 -26.89
CA SER A 150 2.45 -2.33 -27.04
C SER A 150 3.17 -1.20 -26.31
N ALA A 151 3.75 -1.49 -25.13
CA ALA A 151 4.54 -0.53 -24.38
C ALA A 151 5.88 -0.20 -25.05
N GLN A 152 6.59 -1.21 -25.55
CA GLN A 152 7.83 -1.04 -26.32
C GLN A 152 7.62 -0.16 -27.55
N LYS A 153 6.52 -0.37 -28.28
CA LYS A 153 6.15 0.46 -29.44
C LYS A 153 5.90 1.91 -29.06
N GLU A 154 5.30 2.16 -27.91
CA GLU A 154 5.07 3.52 -27.41
C GLU A 154 6.38 4.20 -26.99
N VAL A 155 7.28 3.49 -26.30
CA VAL A 155 8.62 4.01 -25.98
C VAL A 155 9.35 4.39 -27.26
N ALA A 156 9.36 3.52 -28.28
CA ALA A 156 9.99 3.82 -29.57
C ALA A 156 9.35 5.04 -30.28
N ARG A 157 8.03 5.22 -30.17
CA ARG A 157 7.33 6.41 -30.71
C ARG A 157 7.80 7.69 -30.00
N LEU A 158 7.84 7.67 -28.68
CA LEU A 158 8.28 8.81 -27.86
C LEU A 158 9.75 9.15 -28.12
N GLU A 159 10.62 8.14 -28.25
CA GLU A 159 12.02 8.34 -28.61
C GLU A 159 12.19 9.00 -29.98
N LYS A 160 11.42 8.58 -30.98
CA LYS A 160 11.41 9.20 -32.31
C LYS A 160 10.92 10.65 -32.26
N GLU A 161 9.87 10.94 -31.49
CA GLU A 161 9.34 12.29 -31.29
C GLU A 161 10.39 13.22 -30.64
N VAL A 162 11.17 12.70 -29.70
CA VAL A 162 12.33 13.41 -29.14
C VAL A 162 13.37 13.73 -30.21
N GLU A 163 13.70 12.78 -31.10
CA GLU A 163 14.68 13.03 -32.18
C GLU A 163 14.22 14.12 -33.15
N GLU A 164 12.95 14.10 -33.55
CA GLU A 164 12.35 15.09 -34.44
C GLU A 164 12.34 16.49 -33.79
N LEU A 165 11.93 16.58 -32.52
CA LEU A 165 11.95 17.83 -31.76
C LEU A 165 13.36 18.37 -31.58
N LEU A 166 14.36 17.52 -31.31
CA LEU A 166 15.76 17.92 -31.21
C LEU A 166 16.37 18.41 -32.52
N GLY A 167 15.81 18.00 -33.67
CA GLY A 167 16.25 18.41 -35.01
C GLY A 167 15.88 19.84 -35.41
N GLN A 168 15.02 20.52 -34.64
CA GLN A 168 14.55 21.89 -34.92
C GLN A 168 15.56 22.96 -34.45
N GLU A 169 15.55 24.17 -35.05
CA GLU A 169 16.54 25.24 -34.78
C GLU A 169 16.64 25.65 -33.29
N ASP A 170 15.59 25.46 -32.49
CA ASP A 170 15.55 25.64 -31.01
C ASP A 170 15.09 24.40 -30.23
N GLY A 171 15.16 23.22 -30.85
CA GLY A 171 14.65 21.95 -30.34
C GLY A 171 15.11 21.55 -28.95
N ALA A 172 16.39 21.76 -28.63
CA ALA A 172 16.98 21.37 -27.34
C ALA A 172 16.42 22.15 -26.13
N ASP A 173 15.84 23.34 -26.37
CA ASP A 173 15.19 24.18 -25.36
C ASP A 173 13.67 24.06 -25.38
N ASN A 174 13.11 23.16 -26.20
CA ASN A 174 11.69 22.88 -26.23
C ASN A 174 11.27 22.22 -24.90
N PRO A 175 10.38 22.84 -24.10
CA PRO A 175 9.98 22.32 -22.79
C PRO A 175 9.09 21.08 -22.87
N ILE A 176 8.52 20.75 -24.05
CA ILE A 176 7.75 19.51 -24.26
C ILE A 176 8.65 18.27 -24.09
N LEU A 177 9.96 18.42 -24.33
CA LEU A 177 10.92 17.33 -24.17
C LEU A 177 11.01 16.83 -22.72
N ASP A 178 10.84 17.70 -21.72
CA ASP A 178 10.88 17.31 -20.31
C ASP A 178 9.74 16.33 -19.97
N ASP A 179 8.54 16.63 -20.46
CA ASP A 179 7.34 15.77 -20.31
C ASP A 179 7.51 14.41 -21.00
N ILE A 180 8.11 14.39 -22.19
CA ILE A 180 8.35 13.14 -22.93
C ILE A 180 9.41 12.27 -22.23
N TYR A 181 10.46 12.87 -21.65
CA TYR A 181 11.46 12.11 -20.89
C TYR A 181 10.91 11.53 -19.59
N GLU A 182 10.13 12.29 -18.82
CA GLU A 182 9.44 11.78 -17.63
C GLU A 182 8.59 10.55 -17.98
N ARG A 183 7.95 10.59 -19.15
CA ARG A 183 7.13 9.49 -19.63
C ARG A 183 7.93 8.26 -20.06
N ILE A 184 9.05 8.44 -20.75
CA ILE A 184 9.94 7.33 -21.11
C ILE A 184 10.53 6.71 -19.84
N GLU A 185 10.95 7.52 -18.86
CA GLU A 185 11.46 7.04 -17.56
C GLU A 185 10.40 6.26 -16.77
N ALA A 186 9.13 6.69 -16.82
CA ALA A 186 8.01 5.96 -16.22
C ALA A 186 7.68 4.64 -16.94
N MET A 187 8.23 4.40 -18.13
CA MET A 187 8.07 3.17 -18.93
C MET A 187 9.39 2.40 -19.02
N ASP A 188 10.02 2.14 -17.87
CA ASP A 188 11.22 1.31 -17.77
C ASP A 188 10.95 -0.15 -18.22
N PRO A 189 11.61 -0.63 -19.31
CA PRO A 189 11.49 -2.00 -19.79
C PRO A 189 11.74 -3.09 -18.74
N ALA A 190 12.59 -2.83 -17.74
CA ALA A 190 12.88 -3.78 -16.66
C ALA A 190 11.64 -4.09 -15.79
N THR A 191 10.65 -3.21 -15.78
CA THR A 191 9.43 -3.35 -14.99
C THR A 191 8.22 -3.85 -15.79
N PHE A 192 8.38 -4.07 -17.10
CA PHE A 192 7.26 -4.31 -18.01
C PHE A 192 6.49 -5.59 -17.70
N GLU A 193 7.20 -6.68 -17.47
CA GLU A 193 6.58 -7.98 -17.22
C GLU A 193 5.76 -7.99 -15.93
N THR A 194 6.36 -7.55 -14.81
CA THR A 194 5.69 -7.46 -13.51
C THR A 194 4.43 -6.58 -13.59
N ARG A 195 4.53 -5.38 -14.19
CA ARG A 195 3.39 -4.47 -14.32
C ARG A 195 2.30 -5.02 -15.23
N ALA A 196 2.66 -5.70 -16.31
CA ALA A 196 1.70 -6.32 -17.22
C ALA A 196 0.95 -7.46 -16.53
N CYS A 197 1.65 -8.31 -15.78
CA CYS A 197 1.06 -9.36 -14.96
C CYS A 197 0.09 -8.81 -13.91
N THR A 198 0.46 -7.73 -13.21
CA THR A 198 -0.42 -7.11 -12.19
C THR A 198 -1.72 -6.59 -12.81
N LEU A 199 -1.61 -5.89 -13.94
CA LEU A 199 -2.79 -5.36 -14.64
C LEU A 199 -3.67 -6.48 -15.16
N LEU A 200 -3.09 -7.52 -15.76
CA LEU A 200 -3.84 -8.68 -16.25
C LEU A 200 -4.50 -9.46 -15.10
N SER A 201 -3.81 -9.63 -13.97
CA SER A 201 -4.34 -10.28 -12.77
C SER A 201 -5.55 -9.52 -12.22
N GLY A 202 -5.43 -8.20 -12.09
CA GLY A 202 -6.54 -7.32 -11.68
C GLY A 202 -7.73 -7.32 -12.63
N LEU A 203 -7.50 -7.58 -13.92
CA LEU A 203 -8.53 -7.79 -14.93
C LEU A 203 -9.04 -9.25 -14.98
N GLY A 204 -8.68 -10.09 -14.01
CA GLY A 204 -9.22 -11.43 -13.81
C GLY A 204 -8.51 -12.54 -14.59
N PHE A 205 -7.32 -12.32 -15.14
CA PHE A 205 -6.55 -13.40 -15.78
C PHE A 205 -5.91 -14.33 -14.74
N SER A 206 -5.99 -15.64 -14.96
CA SER A 206 -5.16 -16.62 -14.24
C SER A 206 -3.76 -16.73 -14.85
N THR A 207 -2.79 -17.26 -14.09
CA THR A 207 -1.41 -17.46 -14.56
C THR A 207 -1.35 -18.28 -15.86
N LEU A 208 -2.19 -19.32 -15.98
CA LEU A 208 -2.28 -20.13 -17.20
C LEU A 208 -2.88 -19.34 -18.38
N GLN A 209 -3.88 -18.50 -18.12
CA GLN A 209 -4.51 -17.66 -19.16
C GLN A 209 -3.55 -16.57 -19.66
N MET A 210 -2.71 -16.01 -18.78
CA MET A 210 -1.70 -15.02 -19.15
C MET A 210 -0.71 -15.55 -20.19
N GLN A 211 -0.39 -16.86 -20.14
CA GLN A 211 0.51 -17.52 -21.10
C GLN A 211 -0.18 -17.98 -22.39
N LYS A 212 -1.52 -17.90 -22.46
CA LYS A 212 -2.25 -18.29 -23.66
C LYS A 212 -2.06 -17.24 -24.76
N LYS A 213 -1.91 -17.68 -26.00
CA LYS A 213 -1.79 -16.79 -27.16
C LYS A 213 -3.10 -16.05 -27.39
N THR A 214 -3.01 -14.78 -27.76
CA THR A 214 -4.18 -13.94 -28.07
C THR A 214 -5.06 -14.53 -29.17
N ARG A 215 -4.51 -15.24 -30.16
CA ARG A 215 -5.31 -15.95 -31.18
C ARG A 215 -6.21 -17.06 -30.64
N ASP A 216 -5.83 -17.66 -29.50
CA ASP A 216 -6.56 -18.77 -28.88
C ASP A 216 -7.51 -18.27 -27.78
N MET A 217 -7.58 -16.95 -27.58
CA MET A 217 -8.48 -16.29 -26.63
C MET A 217 -9.80 -15.93 -27.30
N SER A 218 -10.91 -16.04 -26.56
CA SER A 218 -12.19 -15.48 -27.00
C SER A 218 -12.11 -13.96 -27.09
N GLY A 219 -13.00 -13.35 -27.86
CA GLY A 219 -13.04 -11.90 -28.04
C GLY A 219 -13.08 -11.08 -26.75
N GLY A 220 -13.87 -11.50 -25.75
CA GLY A 220 -13.91 -10.84 -24.44
C GLY A 220 -12.57 -10.82 -23.69
N TRP A 221 -11.81 -11.92 -23.74
CA TRP A 221 -10.45 -11.96 -23.17
C TRP A 221 -9.49 -11.07 -23.95
N ARG A 222 -9.59 -11.02 -25.29
CA ARG A 222 -8.82 -10.08 -26.12
C ARG A 222 -9.19 -8.62 -25.84
N MET A 223 -10.44 -8.33 -25.50
CA MET A 223 -10.83 -6.99 -25.02
C MET A 223 -10.16 -6.65 -23.69
N ARG A 224 -10.09 -7.59 -22.74
CA ARG A 224 -9.36 -7.38 -21.48
C ARG A 224 -7.85 -7.18 -21.71
N VAL A 225 -7.24 -7.86 -22.68
CA VAL A 225 -5.84 -7.58 -23.11
C VAL A 225 -5.71 -6.16 -23.68
N ALA A 226 -6.67 -5.72 -24.51
CA ALA A 226 -6.68 -4.36 -25.04
C ALA A 226 -6.82 -3.30 -23.94
N LEU A 227 -7.67 -3.56 -22.94
CA LEU A 227 -7.78 -2.73 -21.74
C LEU A 227 -6.47 -2.69 -20.95
N ALA A 228 -5.83 -3.85 -20.72
CA ALA A 228 -4.54 -3.92 -20.05
C ALA A 228 -3.47 -3.10 -20.79
N ARG A 229 -3.43 -3.16 -22.13
CA ARG A 229 -2.54 -2.34 -22.97
C ARG A 229 -2.79 -0.85 -22.77
N ALA A 230 -4.05 -0.42 -22.78
CA ALA A 230 -4.43 0.97 -22.60
C ALA A 230 -4.02 1.50 -21.21
N LEU A 231 -4.30 0.73 -20.15
CA LEU A 231 -3.95 1.08 -18.77
C LEU A 231 -2.43 1.07 -18.54
N PHE A 232 -1.70 0.18 -19.22
CA PHE A 232 -0.25 0.12 -19.16
C PHE A 232 0.40 1.36 -19.78
N ILE A 233 -0.03 1.74 -20.99
CA ILE A 233 0.47 2.90 -21.73
C ILE A 233 0.13 4.22 -21.04
N LYS A 234 -1.01 4.27 -20.34
CA LYS A 234 -1.47 5.41 -19.55
C LYS A 234 -1.44 6.73 -20.37
N PRO A 235 -2.22 6.84 -21.46
CA PRO A 235 -2.16 7.98 -22.37
C PRO A 235 -2.59 9.31 -21.73
N THR A 236 -2.22 10.44 -22.35
CA THR A 236 -2.65 11.77 -21.91
C THR A 236 -4.17 11.90 -21.97
N LEU A 237 -4.78 11.41 -23.05
CA LEU A 237 -6.23 11.25 -23.21
C LEU A 237 -6.58 9.76 -23.38
N LEU A 238 -7.15 9.18 -22.33
CA LEU A 238 -7.71 7.83 -22.38
C LEU A 238 -9.22 7.89 -22.65
N LEU A 239 -9.65 7.28 -23.75
CA LEU A 239 -11.06 7.18 -24.14
C LEU A 239 -11.51 5.72 -23.97
N LEU A 240 -12.46 5.49 -23.06
CA LEU A 240 -13.03 4.17 -22.81
C LEU A 240 -14.50 4.16 -23.24
N ASP A 241 -14.84 3.29 -24.19
CA ASP A 241 -16.24 3.07 -24.62
C ASP A 241 -16.74 1.75 -24.03
N GLU A 242 -17.60 1.85 -23.01
CA GLU A 242 -18.16 0.72 -22.25
C GLU A 242 -17.14 -0.31 -21.73
N PRO A 243 -16.14 0.10 -20.92
CA PRO A 243 -15.04 -0.76 -20.50
C PRO A 243 -15.45 -1.94 -19.59
N THR A 244 -16.67 -1.92 -19.05
CA THR A 244 -17.17 -2.91 -18.10
C THR A 244 -17.84 -4.13 -18.77
N ASN A 245 -18.19 -4.06 -20.06
CA ASN A 245 -19.02 -5.09 -20.73
C ASN A 245 -18.43 -6.50 -20.74
N HIS A 246 -17.11 -6.61 -20.60
CA HIS A 246 -16.40 -7.90 -20.60
C HIS A 246 -15.79 -8.25 -19.24
N LEU A 247 -16.09 -7.46 -18.21
CA LEU A 247 -15.55 -7.62 -16.86
C LEU A 247 -16.60 -8.26 -15.95
N ASP A 248 -16.16 -9.21 -15.13
CA ASP A 248 -17.00 -9.70 -14.03
C ASP A 248 -17.09 -8.63 -12.94
N LEU A 249 -17.91 -8.90 -11.91
CA LEU A 249 -18.11 -7.94 -10.82
C LEU A 249 -16.80 -7.63 -10.09
N GLU A 250 -15.92 -8.62 -9.90
CA GLU A 250 -14.64 -8.43 -9.22
C GLU A 250 -13.68 -7.56 -10.04
N ALA A 251 -13.49 -7.87 -11.33
CA ALA A 251 -12.65 -7.08 -12.23
C ALA A 251 -13.21 -5.68 -12.46
N THR A 252 -14.54 -5.51 -12.50
CA THR A 252 -15.19 -4.19 -12.55
C THR A 252 -14.89 -3.35 -11.32
N VAL A 253 -14.98 -3.94 -10.11
CA VAL A 253 -14.64 -3.23 -8.86
C VAL A 253 -13.14 -2.89 -8.81
N TRP A 254 -12.27 -3.79 -9.26
CA TRP A 254 -10.84 -3.50 -9.39
C TRP A 254 -10.56 -2.34 -10.35
N LEU A 255 -11.20 -2.35 -11.53
CA LEU A 255 -11.05 -1.29 -12.53
C LEU A 255 -11.57 0.06 -11.99
N GLU A 256 -12.70 0.05 -11.26
CA GLU A 256 -13.26 1.23 -10.60
C GLU A 256 -12.23 1.85 -9.64
N GLU A 257 -11.63 1.06 -8.75
CA GLU A 257 -10.60 1.55 -7.82
C GLU A 257 -9.32 1.99 -8.52
N TYR A 258 -8.90 1.30 -9.59
CA TYR A 258 -7.74 1.71 -10.39
C TYR A 258 -7.97 3.08 -11.04
N LEU A 259 -9.08 3.23 -11.78
CA LEU A 259 -9.38 4.44 -12.55
C LEU A 259 -9.72 5.65 -11.66
N LYS A 260 -10.20 5.42 -10.44
CA LYS A 260 -10.42 6.48 -9.44
C LYS A 260 -9.14 7.27 -9.14
N THR A 261 -7.97 6.63 -9.22
CA THR A 261 -6.65 7.26 -9.02
C THR A 261 -5.99 7.72 -10.32
N TYR A 262 -6.68 7.60 -11.46
CA TYR A 262 -6.15 8.03 -12.75
C TYR A 262 -5.95 9.55 -12.77
N ASP A 263 -4.72 9.97 -13.07
CA ASP A 263 -4.18 11.33 -12.91
C ASP A 263 -4.05 12.10 -14.25
N ARG A 264 -4.53 11.53 -15.36
CA ARG A 264 -4.56 12.15 -16.69
C ARG A 264 -6.00 12.39 -17.15
N ILE A 265 -6.21 12.81 -18.41
CA ILE A 265 -7.56 13.00 -18.95
C ILE A 265 -8.16 11.64 -19.25
N LEU A 266 -9.34 11.39 -18.69
CA LEU A 266 -10.11 10.17 -18.90
C LEU A 266 -11.51 10.55 -19.36
N VAL A 267 -11.96 10.03 -20.49
CA VAL A 267 -13.36 10.16 -20.93
C VAL A 267 -13.94 8.75 -21.03
N ILE A 268 -14.98 8.50 -20.25
CA ILE A 268 -15.64 7.19 -20.16
C ILE A 268 -17.08 7.32 -20.65
N VAL A 269 -17.46 6.47 -21.58
CA VAL A 269 -18.87 6.13 -21.83
C VAL A 269 -19.14 4.85 -21.04
N SER A 270 -20.10 4.91 -20.12
CA SER A 270 -20.55 3.73 -19.37
C SER A 270 -22.04 3.84 -19.10
N HIS A 271 -22.75 2.71 -19.25
CA HIS A 271 -24.14 2.58 -18.84
C HIS A 271 -24.32 2.29 -17.33
N SER A 272 -23.22 2.13 -16.58
CA SER A 272 -23.25 1.88 -15.14
C SER A 272 -23.12 3.17 -14.32
N GLN A 273 -24.21 3.55 -13.64
CA GLN A 273 -24.23 4.70 -12.73
C GLN A 273 -23.22 4.56 -11.58
N ASP A 274 -23.12 3.38 -10.97
CA ASP A 274 -22.21 3.15 -9.85
C ASP A 274 -20.74 3.32 -10.28
N PHE A 275 -20.40 2.84 -11.48
CA PHE A 275 -19.05 3.00 -12.02
C PHE A 275 -18.73 4.46 -12.33
N LEU A 276 -19.66 5.19 -12.97
CA LEU A 276 -19.53 6.64 -13.20
C LEU A 276 -19.41 7.41 -11.87
N ASN A 277 -20.13 6.98 -10.84
CA ASN A 277 -20.07 7.60 -9.51
C ASN A 277 -18.74 7.35 -8.79
N GLY A 278 -18.15 6.16 -8.95
CA GLY A 278 -16.86 5.80 -8.36
C GLY A 278 -15.66 6.48 -9.02
N VAL A 279 -15.73 6.68 -10.35
CA VAL A 279 -14.59 7.14 -11.16
C VAL A 279 -14.67 8.63 -11.52
N CYS A 280 -15.80 9.13 -12.01
CA CYS A 280 -15.88 10.43 -12.67
C CYS A 280 -15.89 11.62 -11.70
N THR A 281 -15.18 12.68 -12.08
CA THR A 281 -15.19 13.99 -11.38
C THR A 281 -16.10 15.01 -12.06
N ASN A 282 -16.45 14.77 -13.33
CA ASN A 282 -17.23 15.64 -14.18
C ASN A 282 -18.12 14.81 -15.11
N MET A 283 -19.26 15.36 -15.52
CA MET A 283 -20.17 14.73 -16.48
C MET A 283 -20.32 15.59 -17.74
N MET A 284 -20.26 14.94 -18.90
CA MET A 284 -20.47 15.52 -20.23
C MET A 284 -21.80 15.01 -20.78
N HIS A 285 -22.78 15.89 -20.93
CA HIS A 285 -24.12 15.54 -21.39
C HIS A 285 -24.32 15.99 -22.84
N LEU A 286 -24.44 15.03 -23.75
CA LEU A 286 -24.82 15.25 -25.13
C LEU A 286 -26.36 15.29 -25.23
N THR A 287 -26.89 16.50 -25.37
CA THR A 287 -28.33 16.78 -25.39
C THR A 287 -28.98 16.43 -26.73
N HIS A 288 -30.30 16.24 -26.76
CA HIS A 288 -31.07 16.06 -28.01
C HIS A 288 -30.95 17.25 -28.99
N LYS A 289 -30.62 18.44 -28.48
CA LYS A 289 -30.29 19.63 -29.29
C LYS A 289 -28.89 19.59 -29.89
N ARG A 290 -28.20 18.44 -29.81
CA ARG A 290 -26.85 18.21 -30.37
C ARG A 290 -25.78 19.11 -29.75
N LYS A 291 -26.01 19.57 -28.51
CA LYS A 291 -25.07 20.37 -27.71
C LYS A 291 -24.44 19.53 -26.60
N LEU A 292 -23.19 19.82 -26.28
CA LEU A 292 -22.43 19.19 -25.20
C LEU A 292 -22.38 20.14 -23.99
N ILE A 293 -22.90 19.70 -22.84
CA ILE A 293 -22.98 20.49 -21.61
C ILE A 293 -22.20 19.79 -20.49
N TYR A 294 -21.42 20.56 -19.74
CA TYR A 294 -20.56 20.06 -18.67
C TYR A 294 -21.18 20.31 -17.30
N TYR A 295 -21.07 19.31 -16.42
CA TYR A 295 -21.51 19.37 -15.04
C TYR A 295 -20.34 18.96 -14.13
N GLY A 296 -20.16 19.69 -13.03
CA GLY A 296 -19.20 19.32 -11.99
C GLY A 296 -19.77 18.25 -11.08
N GLY A 297 -18.93 17.31 -10.67
CA GLY A 297 -19.33 16.19 -9.84
C GLY A 297 -19.58 14.92 -10.64
N ASN A 298 -20.02 13.88 -9.93
CA ASN A 298 -20.31 12.58 -10.48
C ASN A 298 -21.74 12.49 -11.04
N TYR A 299 -22.17 11.30 -11.47
CA TYR A 299 -23.48 11.10 -12.09
C TYR A 299 -24.64 11.55 -11.20
N ASP A 300 -24.61 11.24 -9.90
CA ASP A 300 -25.67 11.64 -8.97
C ASP A 300 -25.79 13.16 -8.86
N MET A 301 -24.66 13.86 -8.77
CA MET A 301 -24.63 15.32 -8.76
C MET A 301 -25.16 15.89 -10.07
N PHE A 302 -24.84 15.26 -11.21
CA PHE A 302 -25.38 15.65 -12.51
C PHE A 302 -26.91 15.54 -12.55
N VAL A 303 -27.50 14.41 -12.17
CA VAL A 303 -28.96 14.21 -12.20
C VAL A 303 -29.66 15.25 -11.35
N LYS A 304 -29.16 15.47 -10.13
CA LYS A 304 -29.69 16.49 -9.22
C LYS A 304 -29.59 17.90 -9.82
N THR A 305 -28.42 18.27 -10.32
CA THR A 305 -28.18 19.61 -10.90
C THR A 305 -29.02 19.83 -12.16
N LYS A 306 -29.17 18.82 -13.01
CA LYS A 306 -30.02 18.87 -14.21
C LYS A 306 -31.49 19.09 -13.81
N GLN A 307 -32.00 18.33 -12.83
CA GLN A 307 -33.37 18.48 -12.34
C GLN A 307 -33.62 19.87 -11.74
N GLU A 308 -32.69 20.39 -10.94
CA GLU A 308 -32.77 21.74 -10.38
C GLU A 308 -32.77 22.80 -11.49
N ASN A 309 -31.91 22.65 -12.50
CA ASN A 309 -31.86 23.55 -13.66
C ASN A 309 -33.16 23.52 -14.47
N GLU A 310 -33.74 22.33 -14.71
CA GLU A 310 -35.01 22.18 -15.41
C GLU A 310 -36.17 22.82 -14.64
N VAL A 311 -36.24 22.63 -13.31
CA VAL A 311 -37.25 23.28 -12.46
C VAL A 311 -37.11 24.80 -12.50
N ASN A 312 -35.87 25.31 -12.42
CA ASN A 312 -35.59 26.74 -12.49
C ASN A 312 -35.94 27.32 -13.87
N GLN A 313 -35.61 26.61 -14.95
CA GLN A 313 -35.96 27.00 -16.32
C GLN A 313 -37.48 27.01 -16.51
N ALA A 314 -38.20 25.98 -16.04
CA ALA A 314 -39.66 25.91 -16.13
C ALA A 314 -40.35 27.07 -15.39
N LYS A 315 -39.86 27.42 -14.20
CA LYS A 315 -40.35 28.58 -13.43
C LYS A 315 -40.05 29.90 -14.14
N ALA A 316 -38.82 30.07 -14.64
CA ALA A 316 -38.40 31.28 -15.35
C ALA A 316 -39.18 31.46 -16.66
N TYR A 317 -39.41 30.36 -17.40
CA TYR A 317 -40.27 30.32 -18.58
C TYR A 317 -41.70 30.75 -18.23
N ALA A 318 -42.32 30.14 -17.23
CA ALA A 318 -43.69 30.48 -16.82
C ALA A 318 -43.82 31.97 -16.44
N LYS A 319 -42.86 32.50 -15.67
CA LYS A 319 -42.79 33.91 -15.30
C LYS A 319 -42.63 34.83 -16.52
N GLN A 320 -41.73 34.48 -17.45
CA GLN A 320 -41.51 35.26 -18.66
C GLN A 320 -42.76 35.26 -19.56
N GLN A 321 -43.46 34.13 -19.69
CA GLN A 321 -44.71 34.04 -20.45
C GLN A 321 -45.85 34.84 -19.80
N GLU A 322 -45.96 34.83 -18.47
CA GLU A 322 -46.93 35.65 -17.74
C GLU A 322 -46.66 37.16 -17.90
N GLU A 323 -45.39 37.58 -17.81
CA GLU A 323 -44.98 38.98 -18.06
C GLU A 323 -45.29 39.41 -19.50
N ILE A 324 -44.99 38.56 -20.49
CA ILE A 324 -45.33 38.81 -21.90
C ILE A 324 -46.84 38.91 -22.07
N ALA A 325 -47.62 38.01 -21.47
CA ALA A 325 -49.08 38.03 -21.53
C ALA A 325 -49.67 39.30 -20.89
N HIS A 326 -49.17 39.71 -19.72
CA HIS A 326 -49.59 40.91 -19.01
C HIS A 326 -49.27 42.18 -19.80
N ILE A 327 -48.06 42.28 -20.37
CA ILE A 327 -47.67 43.42 -21.21
C ILE A 327 -48.52 43.46 -22.50
N LYS A 328 -48.73 42.32 -23.17
CA LYS A 328 -49.61 42.24 -24.36
C LYS A 328 -51.04 42.67 -24.03
N LYS A 329 -51.58 42.28 -22.87
CA LYS A 329 -52.91 42.70 -22.40
C LYS A 329 -53.00 44.21 -22.11
N PHE A 330 -51.93 44.81 -21.56
CA PHE A 330 -51.84 46.27 -21.35
C PHE A 330 -51.72 47.05 -22.66
N ILE A 331 -50.97 46.53 -23.64
CA ILE A 331 -50.87 47.13 -24.98
C ILE A 331 -52.24 47.06 -25.68
N ALA A 332 -52.96 45.94 -25.55
CA ALA A 332 -54.29 45.77 -26.13
C ALA A 332 -55.37 46.64 -25.45
N SER A 333 -55.21 47.00 -24.17
CA SER A 333 -56.16 47.85 -23.43
C SER A 333 -55.87 49.36 -23.55
N ALA A 334 -54.74 49.74 -24.15
CA ALA A 334 -54.41 51.14 -24.42
C ALA A 334 -55.27 51.68 -25.57
N GLY A 335 -56.39 52.32 -25.22
CA GLY A 335 -57.25 53.04 -26.17
C GLY A 335 -56.61 54.32 -26.75
N THR A 336 -57.42 55.29 -27.18
CA THR A 336 -56.99 56.51 -27.89
C THR A 336 -56.32 57.59 -27.03
N TYR A 337 -56.14 57.37 -25.73
CA TYR A 337 -55.53 58.36 -24.82
C TYR A 337 -54.01 58.48 -25.02
N ALA A 338 -53.55 59.66 -25.44
CA ALA A 338 -52.17 59.92 -25.86
C ALA A 338 -51.07 59.48 -24.85
N ASN A 339 -51.31 59.64 -23.54
CA ASN A 339 -50.35 59.24 -22.50
C ASN A 339 -50.22 57.71 -22.38
N LEU A 340 -51.32 56.96 -22.53
CA LEU A 340 -51.32 55.49 -22.50
C LEU A 340 -50.70 54.90 -23.77
N VAL A 341 -50.93 55.51 -24.94
CA VAL A 341 -50.31 55.10 -26.21
C VAL A 341 -48.78 55.21 -26.16
N ARG A 342 -48.24 56.27 -25.53
CA ARG A 342 -46.79 56.44 -25.34
C ARG A 342 -46.20 55.35 -24.43
N GLN A 343 -46.90 55.00 -23.36
CA GLN A 343 -46.49 53.91 -22.47
C GLN A 343 -46.56 52.54 -23.15
N ALA A 344 -47.62 52.28 -23.95
CA ALA A 344 -47.77 51.05 -24.72
C ALA A 344 -46.61 50.86 -25.73
N LYS A 345 -46.21 51.92 -26.47
CA LYS A 345 -45.03 51.87 -27.37
C LYS A 345 -43.72 51.57 -26.62
N SER A 346 -43.55 52.10 -25.41
CA SER A 346 -42.37 51.80 -24.58
C SER A 346 -42.35 50.35 -24.11
N LYS A 347 -43.51 49.80 -23.75
CA LYS A 347 -43.65 48.40 -23.31
C LYS A 347 -43.52 47.41 -24.48
N GLN A 348 -43.95 47.78 -25.68
CA GLN A 348 -43.70 47.00 -26.90
C GLN A 348 -42.19 46.84 -27.17
N LYS A 349 -41.40 47.92 -27.04
CA LYS A 349 -39.93 47.83 -27.15
C LYS A 349 -39.28 46.88 -26.14
N ILE A 350 -39.91 46.65 -24.98
CA ILE A 350 -39.40 45.68 -23.99
C ILE A 350 -39.64 44.26 -24.50
N ILE A 351 -40.81 43.97 -25.08
CA ILE A 351 -41.07 42.68 -25.74
C ILE A 351 -40.10 42.48 -26.90
N ASP A 352 -39.95 43.47 -27.79
CA ASP A 352 -39.06 43.37 -28.95
C ASP A 352 -37.60 43.12 -28.52
N LYS A 353 -37.16 43.74 -27.41
CA LYS A 353 -35.83 43.52 -26.83
C LYS A 353 -35.69 42.15 -26.17
N MET A 354 -36.74 41.64 -25.51
CA MET A 354 -36.78 40.29 -24.96
C MET A 354 -36.74 39.23 -26.06
N GLU A 355 -37.46 39.44 -27.16
CA GLU A 355 -37.42 38.56 -28.34
C GLU A 355 -36.06 38.59 -29.03
N ALA A 356 -35.44 39.77 -29.16
CA ALA A 356 -34.09 39.91 -29.74
C ALA A 356 -32.98 39.28 -28.88
N ALA A 357 -33.16 39.18 -27.56
CA ALA A 357 -32.21 38.53 -26.65
C ALA A 357 -32.36 37.00 -26.57
N GLY A 358 -33.40 36.44 -27.22
CA GLY A 358 -33.78 35.03 -27.10
C GLY A 358 -34.72 34.80 -25.91
N LEU A 359 -35.92 34.29 -26.19
CA LEU A 359 -36.87 33.90 -25.14
C LEU A 359 -36.39 32.64 -24.43
N ILE A 360 -36.72 32.51 -23.15
CA ILE A 360 -36.50 31.27 -22.40
C ILE A 360 -37.33 30.20 -23.08
N GLU A 361 -36.70 29.05 -23.35
CA GLU A 361 -37.37 27.93 -23.99
C GLU A 361 -38.13 27.09 -22.95
N LYS A 362 -39.23 26.47 -23.39
CA LYS A 362 -39.97 25.50 -22.59
C LYS A 362 -39.09 24.26 -22.36
N VAL A 363 -39.15 23.69 -21.16
CA VAL A 363 -38.51 22.40 -20.87
C VAL A 363 -39.27 21.30 -21.62
N GLU A 364 -38.58 20.63 -22.54
CA GLU A 364 -39.09 19.44 -23.24
C GLU A 364 -38.61 18.20 -22.49
N GLN A 365 -39.55 17.36 -22.04
CA GLN A 365 -39.22 16.05 -21.47
C GLN A 365 -39.17 15.02 -22.58
N GLU A 366 -38.13 14.19 -22.58
CA GLU A 366 -37.99 13.10 -23.55
C GLU A 366 -39.06 12.03 -23.27
N ALA A 367 -39.67 11.50 -24.33
CA ALA A 367 -40.68 10.47 -24.22
C ALA A 367 -40.02 9.12 -23.91
N ALA A 368 -39.87 8.80 -22.62
CA ALA A 368 -39.40 7.49 -22.19
C ALA A 368 -40.45 6.40 -22.49
N PHE A 369 -40.03 5.34 -23.17
CA PHE A 369 -40.88 4.17 -23.45
C PHE A 369 -40.89 3.22 -22.24
N LYS A 370 -41.97 2.43 -22.09
CA LYS A 370 -42.20 1.59 -20.91
C LYS A 370 -42.19 0.13 -21.28
N PHE A 371 -41.24 -0.64 -20.74
CA PHE A 371 -41.30 -2.08 -20.80
C PHE A 371 -42.51 -2.59 -20.00
N SER A 372 -43.12 -3.65 -20.50
CA SER A 372 -44.21 -4.35 -19.82
C SER A 372 -44.13 -5.82 -20.17
N PHE A 373 -44.32 -6.68 -19.18
CA PHE A 373 -44.55 -8.10 -19.40
C PHE A 373 -46.02 -8.41 -19.11
N THR A 374 -46.57 -9.43 -19.77
CA THR A 374 -47.97 -9.81 -19.60
C THR A 374 -48.08 -10.76 -18.40
N ASP A 375 -49.08 -10.55 -17.55
CA ASP A 375 -49.35 -11.45 -16.43
C ASP A 375 -49.81 -12.83 -16.91
N VAL A 376 -49.40 -13.86 -16.17
CA VAL A 376 -49.72 -15.26 -16.45
C VAL A 376 -50.35 -15.95 -15.24
N PRO A 377 -51.21 -16.98 -15.44
CA PRO A 377 -51.76 -17.77 -14.34
C PRO A 377 -50.65 -18.41 -13.48
N LYS A 378 -50.85 -18.45 -12.16
CA LYS A 378 -49.89 -19.07 -11.23
C LYS A 378 -49.88 -20.60 -11.40
N LEU A 379 -48.67 -21.18 -11.37
CA LEU A 379 -48.41 -22.62 -11.31
C LEU A 379 -48.14 -23.03 -9.85
N PRO A 380 -48.53 -24.25 -9.43
CA PRO A 380 -48.20 -24.75 -8.10
C PRO A 380 -46.69 -25.08 -7.99
N PRO A 381 -46.02 -24.75 -6.88
CA PRO A 381 -44.62 -25.13 -6.65
C PRO A 381 -44.48 -26.65 -6.38
N PRO A 382 -43.31 -27.25 -6.65
CA PRO A 382 -42.11 -26.65 -7.24
C PRO A 382 -42.24 -26.47 -8.76
N VAL A 383 -41.93 -25.27 -9.26
CA VAL A 383 -42.04 -24.96 -10.70
C VAL A 383 -40.83 -25.48 -11.47
N MET A 384 -39.62 -25.28 -10.94
CA MET A 384 -38.37 -25.86 -11.43
C MET A 384 -37.46 -26.24 -10.26
N ALA A 385 -37.02 -27.50 -10.18
CA ALA A 385 -36.16 -27.99 -9.11
C ALA A 385 -34.98 -28.83 -9.66
N PHE A 386 -33.79 -28.57 -9.16
CA PHE A 386 -32.55 -29.30 -9.43
C PHE A 386 -32.28 -30.25 -8.27
N GLN A 387 -32.08 -31.54 -8.55
CA GLN A 387 -31.80 -32.58 -7.55
C GLN A 387 -30.52 -33.33 -7.93
N ASP A 388 -29.52 -33.28 -7.06
CA ASP A 388 -28.20 -33.90 -7.21
C ASP A 388 -27.52 -33.61 -8.56
N VAL A 389 -27.71 -32.41 -9.12
CA VAL A 389 -27.30 -32.13 -10.51
C VAL A 389 -25.79 -31.89 -10.59
N SER A 390 -25.10 -32.72 -11.37
CA SER A 390 -23.70 -32.53 -11.76
C SER A 390 -23.58 -32.40 -13.28
N PHE A 391 -22.66 -31.56 -13.77
CA PHE A 391 -22.51 -31.31 -15.21
C PHE A 391 -21.06 -31.15 -15.63
N ALA A 392 -20.68 -31.83 -16.71
CA ALA A 392 -19.41 -31.69 -17.43
C ALA A 392 -19.66 -31.62 -18.94
N TYR A 393 -18.95 -30.75 -19.66
CA TYR A 393 -19.14 -30.59 -21.11
C TYR A 393 -18.74 -31.82 -21.93
N ASP A 394 -17.71 -32.54 -21.49
CA ASP A 394 -17.20 -33.78 -22.10
C ASP A 394 -17.82 -35.05 -21.49
N GLY A 395 -18.74 -34.88 -20.53
CA GLY A 395 -19.33 -35.98 -19.75
C GLY A 395 -18.39 -36.60 -18.72
N ASN A 396 -17.14 -36.13 -18.60
CA ASN A 396 -16.21 -36.62 -17.59
C ASN A 396 -16.37 -35.82 -16.29
N LEU A 397 -16.80 -36.49 -15.22
CA LEU A 397 -17.01 -35.86 -13.92
C LEU A 397 -15.70 -35.41 -13.23
N ASP A 398 -14.54 -35.89 -13.68
CA ASP A 398 -13.24 -35.34 -13.27
C ASP A 398 -13.06 -33.89 -13.76
N HIS A 399 -13.73 -33.51 -14.86
CA HIS A 399 -13.77 -32.17 -15.43
C HIS A 399 -15.12 -31.47 -15.22
N CYS A 400 -15.86 -31.87 -14.18
CA CYS A 400 -17.18 -31.28 -13.92
C CYS A 400 -17.10 -29.76 -13.70
N LEU A 401 -18.02 -29.05 -14.36
CA LEU A 401 -18.28 -27.65 -14.08
C LEU A 401 -19.13 -27.50 -12.81
N TYR A 402 -20.06 -28.43 -12.56
CA TYR A 402 -20.92 -28.42 -11.38
C TYR A 402 -20.94 -29.78 -10.69
N ARG A 403 -20.95 -29.78 -9.35
CA ARG A 403 -21.15 -30.97 -8.51
C ARG A 403 -22.34 -30.79 -7.57
N ASN A 404 -23.26 -31.74 -7.60
CA ASN A 404 -24.37 -31.91 -6.64
C ASN A 404 -25.15 -30.61 -6.37
N LEU A 405 -25.67 -29.98 -7.43
CA LEU A 405 -26.49 -28.77 -7.30
C LEU A 405 -27.89 -29.10 -6.79
N GLU A 406 -28.28 -28.40 -5.73
CA GLU A 406 -29.61 -28.43 -5.09
C GLU A 406 -30.20 -27.01 -5.12
N LEU A 407 -31.11 -26.74 -6.05
CA LEU A 407 -31.66 -25.39 -6.32
C LEU A 407 -33.13 -25.49 -6.73
N ALA A 408 -33.93 -24.46 -6.43
CA ALA A 408 -35.31 -24.34 -6.89
C ALA A 408 -35.62 -22.92 -7.36
N VAL A 409 -36.41 -22.80 -8.43
CA VAL A 409 -36.91 -21.52 -8.96
C VAL A 409 -38.43 -21.63 -9.14
N ASP A 410 -39.15 -20.73 -8.47
CA ASP A 410 -40.60 -20.61 -8.49
C ASP A 410 -41.05 -19.30 -9.16
N MET A 411 -42.37 -19.11 -9.32
CA MET A 411 -42.93 -17.93 -9.99
C MET A 411 -42.80 -16.63 -9.19
N ASP A 412 -42.52 -16.70 -7.90
CA ASP A 412 -42.20 -15.55 -7.05
C ASP A 412 -40.68 -15.30 -6.95
N SER A 413 -39.85 -16.21 -7.45
CA SER A 413 -38.40 -16.09 -7.34
C SER A 413 -37.86 -14.87 -8.10
N ARG A 414 -36.97 -14.13 -7.44
CA ARG A 414 -36.21 -13.00 -7.98
C ARG A 414 -34.74 -13.22 -7.70
N VAL A 415 -34.09 -14.00 -8.56
CA VAL A 415 -32.74 -14.49 -8.36
C VAL A 415 -31.76 -13.70 -9.22
N ALA A 416 -30.70 -13.17 -8.61
CA ALA A 416 -29.53 -12.69 -9.34
C ALA A 416 -28.39 -13.71 -9.23
N LEU A 417 -27.85 -14.15 -10.36
CA LEU A 417 -26.72 -15.06 -10.43
C LEU A 417 -25.44 -14.27 -10.66
N VAL A 418 -24.53 -14.29 -9.68
CA VAL A 418 -23.27 -13.55 -9.66
C VAL A 418 -22.08 -14.50 -9.53
N GLY A 419 -20.88 -14.07 -9.92
CA GLY A 419 -19.66 -14.88 -9.83
C GLY A 419 -18.67 -14.59 -10.96
N PRO A 420 -17.44 -15.15 -10.89
CA PRO A 420 -16.39 -14.89 -11.87
C PRO A 420 -16.77 -15.34 -13.28
N ASN A 421 -16.11 -14.76 -14.29
CA ASN A 421 -16.33 -15.18 -15.67
C ASN A 421 -15.77 -16.58 -15.92
N GLY A 422 -16.56 -17.41 -16.60
CA GLY A 422 -16.26 -18.84 -16.76
C GLY A 422 -16.74 -19.75 -15.62
N ALA A 423 -17.33 -19.22 -14.54
CA ALA A 423 -17.85 -20.02 -13.43
C ALA A 423 -19.08 -20.90 -13.78
N GLY A 424 -19.66 -20.71 -14.97
CA GLY A 424 -20.78 -21.51 -15.48
C GLY A 424 -22.15 -20.81 -15.50
N LYS A 425 -22.24 -19.51 -15.18
CA LYS A 425 -23.51 -18.75 -15.12
C LYS A 425 -24.46 -19.01 -16.30
N SER A 426 -23.99 -18.77 -17.54
CA SER A 426 -24.78 -19.05 -18.74
C SER A 426 -25.02 -20.55 -18.95
N THR A 427 -24.10 -21.43 -18.52
CA THR A 427 -24.31 -22.89 -18.53
C THR A 427 -25.49 -23.29 -17.66
N LEU A 428 -25.64 -22.68 -16.48
CA LEU A 428 -26.79 -22.93 -15.60
C LEU A 428 -28.11 -22.51 -16.27
N LEU A 429 -28.14 -21.35 -16.94
CA LEU A 429 -29.31 -20.93 -17.72
C LEU A 429 -29.63 -21.90 -18.86
N LYS A 430 -28.61 -22.47 -19.52
CA LYS A 430 -28.79 -23.49 -20.57
C LYS A 430 -29.35 -24.81 -20.02
N LEU A 431 -28.94 -25.21 -18.82
CA LEU A 431 -29.54 -26.34 -18.10
C LEU A 431 -31.01 -26.04 -17.75
N MET A 432 -31.31 -24.82 -17.29
CA MET A 432 -32.69 -24.38 -17.00
C MET A 432 -33.60 -24.38 -18.22
N ASP A 433 -33.09 -24.19 -19.43
CA ASP A 433 -33.88 -24.16 -20.68
C ASP A 433 -33.81 -25.48 -21.49
N ASN A 434 -33.21 -26.55 -20.93
CA ASN A 434 -32.98 -27.85 -21.60
C ASN A 434 -32.10 -27.81 -22.86
N GLU A 435 -31.32 -26.75 -23.08
CA GLU A 435 -30.27 -26.75 -24.12
C GLU A 435 -29.13 -27.71 -23.77
N LEU A 436 -28.89 -27.91 -22.47
CA LEU A 436 -27.93 -28.86 -21.92
C LEU A 436 -28.65 -29.87 -21.03
N VAL A 437 -28.14 -31.11 -21.05
CA VAL A 437 -28.62 -32.21 -20.20
C VAL A 437 -27.61 -32.41 -19.07
N PRO A 438 -28.04 -32.53 -17.80
CA PRO A 438 -27.14 -32.82 -16.69
C PRO A 438 -26.43 -34.16 -16.90
N THR A 439 -25.18 -34.27 -16.45
CA THR A 439 -24.38 -35.51 -16.52
C THR A 439 -24.85 -36.51 -15.45
N GLU A 440 -25.15 -36.01 -14.24
CA GLU A 440 -25.80 -36.75 -13.15
C GLU A 440 -26.90 -35.89 -12.52
N GLY A 441 -27.83 -36.53 -11.80
CA GLY A 441 -28.99 -35.88 -11.20
C GLY A 441 -30.12 -35.60 -12.19
N ARG A 442 -31.11 -34.80 -11.79
CA ARG A 442 -32.27 -34.46 -12.63
C ARG A 442 -32.81 -33.05 -12.37
N ILE A 443 -33.35 -32.44 -13.42
CA ILE A 443 -34.06 -31.16 -13.35
C ILE A 443 -35.56 -31.44 -13.56
N GLN A 444 -36.37 -31.27 -12.51
CA GLN A 444 -37.82 -31.41 -12.56
C GLN A 444 -38.47 -30.08 -12.92
N LYS A 445 -39.35 -30.07 -13.93
CA LYS A 445 -40.09 -28.89 -14.38
C LYS A 445 -41.59 -29.18 -14.39
N HIS A 446 -42.40 -28.20 -14.03
CA HIS A 446 -43.85 -28.31 -14.17
C HIS A 446 -44.24 -28.44 -15.66
N THR A 447 -45.20 -29.31 -15.99
CA THR A 447 -45.55 -29.66 -17.39
C THR A 447 -46.07 -28.49 -18.22
N SER A 448 -46.72 -27.51 -17.59
CA SER A 448 -47.21 -26.29 -18.24
C SER A 448 -46.24 -25.10 -18.18
N LEU A 449 -45.02 -25.30 -17.68
CA LEU A 449 -44.01 -24.25 -17.58
C LEU A 449 -43.64 -23.70 -18.96
N LYS A 450 -43.71 -22.38 -19.11
CA LYS A 450 -43.19 -21.65 -20.28
C LYS A 450 -42.01 -20.80 -19.84
N LEU A 451 -40.88 -20.96 -20.52
CA LEU A 451 -39.67 -20.18 -20.27
C LEU A 451 -39.50 -19.13 -21.36
N GLY A 452 -39.09 -17.93 -20.96
CA GLY A 452 -38.64 -16.89 -21.88
C GLY A 452 -37.17 -16.61 -21.59
N LYS A 453 -36.31 -16.65 -22.61
CA LYS A 453 -34.88 -16.44 -22.46
C LYS A 453 -34.42 -15.23 -23.26
N TYR A 454 -33.80 -14.27 -22.59
CA TYR A 454 -32.98 -13.23 -23.19
C TYR A 454 -31.52 -13.63 -23.01
N SER A 455 -30.78 -13.79 -24.10
CA SER A 455 -29.36 -14.11 -24.09
C SER A 455 -28.55 -13.07 -24.86
N GLN A 456 -27.25 -13.02 -24.61
CA GLN A 456 -26.34 -12.14 -25.35
C GLN A 456 -26.38 -12.38 -26.88
N HIS A 457 -26.71 -13.61 -27.31
CA HIS A 457 -26.86 -14.00 -28.72
C HIS A 457 -28.31 -13.97 -29.22
N SER A 458 -29.27 -13.44 -28.45
CA SER A 458 -30.68 -13.42 -28.88
C SER A 458 -30.91 -12.57 -30.12
N ASN A 459 -30.06 -11.56 -30.37
CA ASN A 459 -30.09 -10.80 -31.61
C ASN A 459 -29.75 -11.67 -32.83
N ASP A 460 -28.90 -12.68 -32.69
CA ASP A 460 -28.47 -13.58 -33.77
C ASP A 460 -29.59 -14.57 -34.18
N GLN A 461 -30.62 -14.72 -33.33
CA GLN A 461 -31.81 -15.54 -33.59
C GLN A 461 -32.90 -14.79 -34.39
N LEU A 462 -32.69 -13.49 -34.66
CA LEU A 462 -33.59 -12.69 -35.48
C LEU A 462 -33.38 -12.99 -36.96
N ASP A 463 -34.47 -13.01 -37.73
CA ASP A 463 -34.41 -13.16 -39.19
C ASP A 463 -34.00 -11.81 -39.81
N MET A 464 -32.70 -11.64 -40.06
CA MET A 464 -32.05 -10.37 -40.43
C MET A 464 -32.59 -9.75 -41.73
N ASP A 465 -33.21 -10.56 -42.59
CA ASP A 465 -33.77 -10.17 -43.88
C ASP A 465 -35.27 -9.84 -43.83
N LEU A 466 -35.90 -9.88 -42.65
CA LEU A 466 -37.28 -9.43 -42.46
C LEU A 466 -37.35 -8.05 -41.80
N SER A 467 -38.50 -7.40 -41.91
CA SER A 467 -38.84 -6.24 -41.08
C SER A 467 -39.30 -6.71 -39.68
N PRO A 468 -39.17 -5.91 -38.61
CA PRO A 468 -39.69 -6.26 -37.30
C PRO A 468 -41.17 -6.68 -37.28
N ILE A 469 -42.01 -6.01 -38.07
CA ILE A 469 -43.44 -6.37 -38.20
C ILE A 469 -43.59 -7.76 -38.82
N ASP A 470 -42.90 -8.01 -39.94
CA ASP A 470 -43.02 -9.28 -40.66
C ASP A 470 -42.42 -10.44 -39.86
N TYR A 471 -41.35 -10.20 -39.11
CA TYR A 471 -40.76 -11.16 -38.17
C TYR A 471 -41.78 -11.59 -37.10
N MET A 472 -42.40 -10.64 -36.40
CA MET A 472 -43.38 -10.94 -35.34
C MET A 472 -44.61 -11.67 -35.90
N ARG A 473 -45.10 -11.26 -37.08
CA ARG A 473 -46.24 -11.91 -37.76
C ARG A 473 -45.93 -13.35 -38.16
N LYS A 474 -44.72 -13.61 -38.66
CA LYS A 474 -44.27 -14.95 -39.05
C LYS A 474 -44.09 -15.85 -37.83
N LYS A 475 -43.60 -15.30 -36.71
CA LYS A 475 -43.30 -16.05 -35.48
C LYS A 475 -44.54 -16.35 -34.64
N PHE A 476 -45.52 -15.44 -34.60
CA PHE A 476 -46.76 -15.57 -33.84
C PHE A 476 -48.01 -15.46 -34.74
N PRO A 477 -48.22 -16.40 -35.68
CA PRO A 477 -49.38 -16.37 -36.56
C PRO A 477 -50.73 -16.41 -35.79
N GLU A 478 -50.74 -16.98 -34.59
CA GLU A 478 -51.91 -17.13 -33.72
C GLU A 478 -52.38 -15.83 -33.05
N GLU A 479 -51.52 -14.83 -32.86
CA GLU A 479 -51.89 -13.53 -32.28
C GLU A 479 -52.47 -12.57 -33.34
N GLY A 480 -52.48 -12.98 -34.61
CA GLY A 480 -53.14 -12.30 -35.73
C GLY A 480 -52.18 -11.68 -36.75
N THR A 481 -52.65 -11.48 -37.98
CA THR A 481 -51.82 -10.97 -39.09
C THR A 481 -51.98 -9.46 -39.36
N ASP A 482 -52.77 -8.76 -38.53
CA ASP A 482 -53.05 -7.33 -38.67
C ASP A 482 -51.80 -6.48 -38.41
N ILE A 483 -51.45 -5.65 -39.40
CA ILE A 483 -50.26 -4.79 -39.37
C ILE A 483 -50.42 -3.69 -38.32
N GLU A 484 -51.63 -3.13 -38.11
CA GLU A 484 -51.83 -2.06 -37.12
C GLU A 484 -51.67 -2.56 -35.68
N HIS A 485 -52.12 -3.79 -35.40
CA HIS A 485 -51.86 -4.47 -34.14
C HIS A 485 -50.34 -4.53 -33.84
N TRP A 486 -49.55 -5.10 -34.76
CA TRP A 486 -48.10 -5.25 -34.58
C TRP A 486 -47.35 -3.92 -34.53
N ARG A 487 -47.79 -2.91 -35.29
CA ARG A 487 -47.27 -1.53 -35.17
C ARG A 487 -47.48 -0.95 -33.78
N ARG A 488 -48.66 -1.17 -33.19
CA ARG A 488 -48.95 -0.69 -31.83
C ARG A 488 -48.14 -1.44 -30.78
N GLN A 489 -47.99 -2.76 -30.92
CA GLN A 489 -47.20 -3.58 -30.01
C GLN A 489 -45.72 -3.20 -30.04
N LEU A 490 -45.10 -3.19 -31.23
CA LEU A 490 -43.69 -2.81 -31.39
C LEU A 490 -43.44 -1.35 -30.96
N GLY A 491 -44.40 -0.46 -31.18
CA GLY A 491 -44.35 0.92 -30.73
C GLY A 491 -44.23 1.07 -29.20
N ARG A 492 -44.81 0.15 -28.41
CA ARG A 492 -44.68 0.17 -26.94
C ARG A 492 -43.25 -0.08 -26.47
N TYR A 493 -42.48 -0.84 -27.24
CA TYR A 493 -41.05 -1.13 -26.98
C TYR A 493 -40.11 -0.13 -27.69
N GLY A 494 -40.65 0.98 -28.21
CA GLY A 494 -39.85 2.05 -28.81
C GLY A 494 -39.38 1.78 -30.25
N LEU A 495 -39.92 0.77 -30.94
CA LEU A 495 -39.76 0.64 -32.39
C LEU A 495 -40.92 1.37 -33.08
N THR A 496 -40.68 2.57 -33.60
CA THR A 496 -41.70 3.41 -34.26
C THR A 496 -41.27 3.89 -35.65
N GLY A 497 -42.24 4.23 -36.50
CA GLY A 497 -41.97 4.83 -37.81
C GLY A 497 -41.20 3.90 -38.74
N ALA A 498 -40.15 4.43 -39.39
CA ALA A 498 -39.35 3.69 -40.37
C ALA A 498 -38.68 2.44 -39.79
N HIS A 499 -38.37 2.41 -38.49
CA HIS A 499 -37.74 1.26 -37.83
C HIS A 499 -38.62 0.01 -37.82
N GLN A 500 -39.94 0.16 -37.92
CA GLN A 500 -40.87 -0.98 -37.93
C GLN A 500 -40.89 -1.72 -39.27
N THR A 501 -40.52 -1.03 -40.35
CA THR A 501 -40.61 -1.51 -41.74
C THR A 501 -39.24 -1.69 -42.40
N SER A 502 -38.17 -1.13 -41.83
CA SER A 502 -36.80 -1.39 -42.28
C SER A 502 -36.37 -2.80 -41.92
N LEU A 503 -35.44 -3.36 -42.70
CA LEU A 503 -34.87 -4.68 -42.43
C LEU A 503 -34.15 -4.70 -41.07
N ILE A 504 -34.27 -5.81 -40.35
CA ILE A 504 -33.68 -5.96 -39.01
C ILE A 504 -32.15 -5.75 -39.05
N LYS A 505 -31.47 -6.16 -40.13
CA LYS A 505 -30.02 -5.93 -40.29
C LYS A 505 -29.58 -4.47 -40.29
N THR A 506 -30.48 -3.53 -40.59
CA THR A 506 -30.16 -2.08 -40.59
C THR A 506 -30.50 -1.40 -39.27
N LEU A 507 -31.07 -2.12 -38.31
CA LEU A 507 -31.34 -1.62 -36.96
C LEU A 507 -30.05 -1.61 -36.12
N SER A 508 -29.95 -0.64 -35.21
CA SER A 508 -28.92 -0.66 -34.17
C SER A 508 -29.15 -1.81 -33.19
N ASP A 509 -28.11 -2.27 -32.50
CA ASP A 509 -28.24 -3.41 -31.58
C ASP A 509 -29.21 -3.12 -30.42
N GLY A 510 -29.28 -1.88 -29.94
CA GLY A 510 -30.30 -1.49 -28.95
C GLY A 510 -31.74 -1.58 -29.49
N LEU A 511 -31.97 -1.33 -30.78
CA LEU A 511 -33.28 -1.52 -31.42
C LEU A 511 -33.59 -3.01 -31.63
N LYS A 512 -32.59 -3.83 -31.94
CA LYS A 512 -32.73 -5.29 -32.00
C LYS A 512 -33.08 -5.88 -30.64
N SER A 513 -32.38 -5.47 -29.58
CA SER A 513 -32.68 -5.87 -28.20
C SER A 513 -34.12 -5.53 -27.81
N ARG A 514 -34.62 -4.34 -28.20
CA ARG A 514 -36.03 -3.95 -27.98
C ARG A 514 -37.02 -4.87 -28.71
N LEU A 515 -36.68 -5.34 -29.91
CA LEU A 515 -37.50 -6.33 -30.65
C LEU A 515 -37.53 -7.67 -29.91
N VAL A 516 -36.41 -8.14 -29.38
CA VAL A 516 -36.34 -9.37 -28.57
C VAL A 516 -37.18 -9.25 -27.29
N PHE A 517 -37.16 -8.08 -26.62
CA PHE A 517 -38.04 -7.86 -25.47
C PHE A 517 -39.53 -7.81 -25.85
N ALA A 518 -39.86 -7.26 -27.02
CA ALA A 518 -41.22 -7.30 -27.54
C ALA A 518 -41.68 -8.75 -27.82
N GLU A 519 -40.79 -9.58 -28.36
CA GLU A 519 -41.01 -11.02 -28.54
C GLU A 519 -41.26 -11.74 -27.21
N LEU A 520 -40.39 -11.52 -26.21
CA LEU A 520 -40.51 -12.13 -24.89
C LEU A 520 -41.84 -11.79 -24.20
N ALA A 521 -42.33 -10.56 -24.38
CA ALA A 521 -43.60 -10.16 -23.82
C ALA A 521 -44.81 -10.86 -24.48
N VAL A 522 -44.70 -11.20 -25.77
CA VAL A 522 -45.73 -11.93 -26.52
C VAL A 522 -45.72 -13.43 -26.17
N LEU A 523 -44.55 -14.00 -25.85
CA LEU A 523 -44.43 -15.41 -25.43
C LEU A 523 -45.19 -15.75 -24.14
N ARG A 524 -45.52 -14.75 -23.32
CA ARG A 524 -46.19 -14.89 -22.01
C ARG A 524 -45.52 -15.99 -21.15
N PRO A 525 -44.21 -15.87 -20.83
CA PRO A 525 -43.50 -16.87 -20.04
C PRO A 525 -43.93 -16.86 -18.57
N HIS A 526 -43.77 -17.99 -17.88
CA HIS A 526 -43.94 -18.07 -16.42
C HIS A 526 -42.64 -17.78 -15.66
N ILE A 527 -41.48 -18.08 -16.27
CA ILE A 527 -40.16 -17.70 -15.77
C ILE A 527 -39.37 -17.05 -16.89
N ILE A 528 -38.72 -15.91 -16.61
CA ILE A 528 -37.83 -15.21 -17.53
C ILE A 528 -36.37 -15.41 -17.08
N LEU A 529 -35.54 -15.89 -18.00
CA LEU A 529 -34.10 -16.01 -17.85
C LEU A 529 -33.45 -14.84 -18.59
N LEU A 530 -32.72 -13.98 -17.90
CA LEU A 530 -32.06 -12.81 -18.48
C LEU A 530 -30.54 -12.97 -18.33
N ASP A 531 -29.81 -13.08 -19.45
CA ASP A 531 -28.35 -13.13 -19.49
C ASP A 531 -27.81 -11.80 -20.03
N GLU A 532 -27.27 -10.96 -19.14
CA GLU A 532 -26.76 -9.60 -19.39
C GLU A 532 -27.71 -8.69 -20.20
N PRO A 533 -28.95 -8.46 -19.71
CA PRO A 533 -29.97 -7.71 -20.45
C PRO A 533 -29.67 -6.21 -20.56
N THR A 534 -28.73 -5.70 -19.77
CA THR A 534 -28.32 -4.29 -19.76
C THR A 534 -27.44 -3.92 -20.95
N ASN A 535 -26.83 -4.92 -21.61
CA ASN A 535 -25.99 -4.67 -22.78
C ASN A 535 -26.79 -3.97 -23.88
N HIS A 536 -26.26 -2.86 -24.38
CA HIS A 536 -26.85 -2.03 -25.44
C HIS A 536 -28.16 -1.28 -25.06
N LEU A 537 -28.55 -1.28 -23.79
CA LEU A 537 -29.65 -0.45 -23.27
C LEU A 537 -29.12 0.84 -22.64
N ASP A 538 -29.81 1.97 -22.88
CA ASP A 538 -29.53 3.22 -22.16
C ASP A 538 -30.08 3.17 -20.73
N MET A 539 -29.62 4.09 -19.87
CA MET A 539 -29.97 4.09 -18.44
C MET A 539 -31.49 4.18 -18.20
N GLU A 540 -32.21 4.95 -19.04
CA GLU A 540 -33.67 5.07 -18.95
C GLU A 540 -34.37 3.75 -19.32
N SER A 541 -33.86 3.03 -20.33
CA SER A 541 -34.34 1.70 -20.69
C SER A 541 -34.10 0.68 -19.57
N ILE A 542 -32.95 0.74 -18.89
CA ILE A 542 -32.62 -0.16 -17.77
C ILE A 542 -33.59 0.07 -16.60
N ASP A 543 -33.88 1.32 -16.25
CA ASP A 543 -34.85 1.66 -15.21
C ASP A 543 -36.26 1.19 -15.58
N SER A 544 -36.66 1.39 -16.83
CA SER A 544 -37.93 0.91 -17.38
C SER A 544 -38.04 -0.63 -17.32
N LEU A 545 -36.94 -1.35 -17.57
CA LEU A 545 -36.88 -2.81 -17.47
C LEU A 545 -36.98 -3.28 -16.02
N ALA A 546 -36.27 -2.62 -15.10
CA ALA A 546 -36.35 -2.91 -13.66
C ALA A 546 -37.79 -2.77 -13.15
N ASP A 547 -38.48 -1.71 -13.54
CA ASP A 547 -39.89 -1.48 -13.19
C ASP A 547 -40.83 -2.53 -13.81
N ALA A 548 -40.57 -2.96 -15.05
CA ALA A 548 -41.34 -4.03 -15.69
C ALA A 548 -41.17 -5.37 -14.97
N ILE A 549 -39.95 -5.71 -14.55
CA ILE A 549 -39.65 -6.95 -13.81
C ILE A 549 -40.30 -6.94 -12.43
N LYS A 550 -40.26 -5.79 -11.72
CA LYS A 550 -40.95 -5.65 -10.41
C LYS A 550 -42.45 -5.90 -10.51
N ARG A 551 -43.09 -5.52 -11.62
CA ARG A 551 -44.53 -5.70 -11.84
C ARG A 551 -44.90 -7.07 -12.41
N PHE A 552 -43.95 -7.77 -13.00
CA PHE A 552 -44.19 -9.07 -13.63
C PHE A 552 -44.59 -10.12 -12.58
N SER A 553 -45.64 -10.89 -12.84
CA SER A 553 -46.16 -11.89 -11.89
C SER A 553 -45.44 -13.24 -11.90
N GLY A 554 -44.52 -13.46 -12.83
CA GLY A 554 -43.72 -14.69 -12.97
C GLY A 554 -42.32 -14.60 -12.36
N GLY A 555 -41.58 -15.70 -12.39
CA GLY A 555 -40.24 -15.81 -11.80
C GLY A 555 -39.16 -15.20 -12.69
N VAL A 556 -38.07 -14.69 -12.12
CA VAL A 556 -36.96 -14.11 -12.88
C VAL A 556 -35.62 -14.60 -12.34
N VAL A 557 -34.77 -15.07 -13.25
CA VAL A 557 -33.35 -15.36 -12.99
C VAL A 557 -32.52 -14.43 -13.86
N LEU A 558 -31.77 -13.52 -13.22
CA LEU A 558 -30.96 -12.50 -13.87
C LEU A 558 -29.47 -12.80 -13.69
N VAL A 559 -28.71 -12.82 -14.78
CA VAL A 559 -27.26 -12.62 -14.79
C VAL A 559 -27.02 -11.17 -15.25
N SER A 560 -26.38 -10.37 -14.41
CA SER A 560 -26.00 -9.00 -14.79
C SER A 560 -24.78 -8.54 -14.01
N HIS A 561 -23.96 -7.70 -14.64
CA HIS A 561 -22.91 -6.94 -13.96
C HIS A 561 -23.38 -5.57 -13.43
N ASP A 562 -24.65 -5.20 -13.64
CA ASP A 562 -25.23 -3.94 -13.17
C ASP A 562 -25.74 -4.07 -11.73
N PHE A 563 -24.94 -3.53 -10.79
CA PHE A 563 -25.29 -3.46 -9.36
C PHE A 563 -26.63 -2.79 -9.07
N ARG A 564 -26.98 -1.75 -9.86
CA ARG A 564 -28.23 -1.01 -9.66
C ARG A 564 -29.41 -1.86 -10.11
N LEU A 565 -29.37 -2.48 -11.28
CA LEU A 565 -30.43 -3.37 -11.73
C LEU A 565 -30.65 -4.51 -10.73
N ILE A 566 -29.57 -5.19 -10.32
CA ILE A 566 -29.63 -6.27 -9.32
C ILE A 566 -30.25 -5.77 -8.01
N SER A 567 -29.78 -4.63 -7.49
CA SER A 567 -30.27 -4.07 -6.22
C SER A 567 -31.76 -3.72 -6.25
N GLN A 568 -32.30 -3.42 -7.43
CA GLN A 568 -33.70 -3.04 -7.60
C GLN A 568 -34.63 -4.25 -7.72
N ILE A 569 -34.15 -5.39 -8.24
CA ILE A 569 -35.02 -6.51 -8.60
C ILE A 569 -34.78 -7.77 -7.77
N ALA A 570 -33.54 -8.03 -7.33
CA ALA A 570 -33.15 -9.33 -6.81
C ALA A 570 -33.43 -9.41 -5.30
N GLU A 571 -34.12 -10.47 -4.90
CA GLU A 571 -34.36 -10.82 -3.49
C GLU A 571 -33.38 -11.90 -3.02
N GLN A 572 -32.87 -12.71 -3.95
CA GLN A 572 -31.87 -13.75 -3.69
C GLN A 572 -30.66 -13.53 -4.59
N ILE A 573 -29.46 -13.73 -4.02
CA ILE A 573 -28.19 -13.58 -4.75
C ILE A 573 -27.50 -14.94 -4.72
N TRP A 574 -27.47 -15.61 -5.86
CA TRP A 574 -26.79 -16.88 -6.02
C TRP A 574 -25.36 -16.65 -6.52
N ILE A 575 -24.38 -17.04 -5.73
CA ILE A 575 -22.96 -17.01 -6.08
C ILE A 575 -22.59 -18.31 -6.76
N CYS A 576 -22.18 -18.22 -8.02
CA CYS A 576 -21.63 -19.30 -8.82
C CYS A 576 -20.11 -19.25 -8.74
N ASP A 577 -19.48 -20.14 -7.98
CA ASP A 577 -18.02 -20.22 -7.85
C ASP A 577 -17.55 -21.65 -7.51
N LYS A 578 -16.34 -22.02 -7.93
CA LYS A 578 -15.68 -23.31 -7.61
C LYS A 578 -16.55 -24.56 -7.81
N GLY A 579 -17.41 -24.53 -8.82
CA GLY A 579 -18.28 -25.64 -9.19
C GLY A 579 -19.51 -25.85 -8.30
N HIS A 580 -19.87 -24.86 -7.49
CA HIS A 580 -21.09 -24.83 -6.70
C HIS A 580 -21.88 -23.53 -6.93
N VAL A 581 -23.16 -23.55 -6.57
CA VAL A 581 -24.03 -22.37 -6.54
C VAL A 581 -24.58 -22.25 -5.11
N SER A 582 -24.25 -21.17 -4.41
CA SER A 582 -24.67 -20.92 -3.03
C SER A 582 -25.44 -19.61 -2.90
N ASN A 583 -26.35 -19.51 -1.95
CA ASN A 583 -27.06 -18.26 -1.67
C ASN A 583 -26.19 -17.35 -0.79
N PHE A 584 -26.09 -16.07 -1.15
CA PHE A 584 -25.42 -15.06 -0.35
C PHE A 584 -26.40 -14.43 0.64
N GLU A 585 -26.07 -14.49 1.93
CA GLU A 585 -26.84 -13.85 2.99
C GLU A 585 -26.49 -12.36 3.08
N GLY A 586 -27.16 -11.54 2.27
CA GLY A 586 -27.00 -10.09 2.29
C GLY A 586 -27.50 -9.41 1.01
N SER A 587 -27.40 -8.09 1.00
CA SER A 587 -27.70 -7.27 -0.18
C SER A 587 -26.55 -7.28 -1.18
N ILE A 588 -26.84 -6.92 -2.44
CA ILE A 588 -25.80 -6.80 -3.47
C ILE A 588 -24.78 -5.69 -3.15
N LYS A 589 -25.16 -4.71 -2.33
CA LYS A 589 -24.25 -3.67 -1.83
C LYS A 589 -23.23 -4.25 -0.84
N GLU A 590 -23.67 -5.09 0.09
CA GLU A 590 -22.79 -5.79 1.02
C GLU A 590 -21.88 -6.78 0.27
N TYR A 591 -22.38 -7.42 -0.78
CA TYR A 591 -21.56 -8.24 -1.68
C TYR A 591 -20.49 -7.40 -2.39
N LYS A 592 -20.84 -6.21 -2.92
CA LYS A 592 -19.87 -5.26 -3.51
C LYS A 592 -18.82 -4.85 -2.49
N GLU A 593 -19.21 -4.55 -1.25
CA GLU A 593 -18.27 -4.20 -0.18
C GLU A 593 -17.37 -5.36 0.21
N ALA A 594 -17.89 -6.59 0.25
CA ALA A 594 -17.10 -7.79 0.49
C ALA A 594 -16.06 -8.01 -0.62
N LEU A 595 -16.48 -7.87 -1.89
CA LEU A 595 -15.56 -7.89 -3.03
C LEU A 595 -14.52 -6.77 -2.92
N ARG A 596 -14.92 -5.54 -2.62
CA ARG A 596 -14.02 -4.39 -2.44
C ARG A 596 -12.99 -4.59 -1.32
N LYS A 597 -13.38 -5.20 -0.20
CA LYS A 597 -12.46 -5.59 0.89
C LYS A 597 -11.50 -6.70 0.44
N ASN A 598 -11.94 -7.56 -0.47
CA ASN A 598 -11.14 -8.62 -1.08
C ASN A 598 -10.28 -8.15 -2.26
N VAL A 599 -10.59 -7.01 -2.88
CA VAL A 599 -9.74 -6.30 -3.85
C VAL A 599 -8.50 -5.80 -3.13
N LYS A 600 -7.57 -6.74 -2.94
CA LYS A 600 -6.30 -6.55 -2.29
C LYS A 600 -5.31 -6.12 -3.36
N PHE A 601 -5.06 -4.81 -3.45
CA PHE A 601 -3.78 -4.34 -3.98
C PHE A 601 -2.70 -4.87 -3.02
N ARG A 602 -2.04 -5.95 -3.45
CA ARG A 602 -1.19 -6.87 -2.67
C ARG A 602 -1.98 -7.86 -1.82
N ASN A 603 -2.25 -9.03 -2.40
CA ASN A 603 -2.66 -10.19 -1.64
C ASN A 603 -1.47 -11.08 -1.30
N TYR A 604 -1.35 -11.38 0.00
CA TYR A 604 -0.47 -12.39 0.53
C TYR A 604 -0.89 -13.76 -0.02
N ALA A 605 -0.30 -14.17 -1.15
CA ALA A 605 -0.37 -15.56 -1.64
C ALA A 605 0.04 -16.56 -0.54
N THR A 606 -0.75 -17.62 -0.44
CA THR A 606 -0.85 -18.61 0.65
C THR A 606 0.11 -19.80 0.55
N ASP A 607 1.05 -19.78 -0.39
CA ASP A 607 1.78 -21.00 -0.76
C ASP A 607 3.26 -21.00 -0.35
N SER A 608 3.71 -20.04 0.49
CA SER A 608 5.08 -20.01 1.01
C SER A 608 5.11 -19.89 2.55
N PRO A 609 5.95 -20.68 3.24
CA PRO A 609 6.04 -20.71 4.69
C PRO A 609 6.68 -19.44 5.28
N GLN A 610 5.90 -18.38 5.49
CA GLN A 610 6.39 -17.17 6.20
C GLN A 610 6.13 -17.26 7.70
N ASN A 611 7.15 -16.94 8.50
CA ASN A 611 6.99 -16.72 9.94
C ASN A 611 6.29 -15.37 10.24
N LEU A 612 5.96 -15.07 11.51
CA LEU A 612 5.21 -13.86 11.88
C LEU A 612 5.97 -12.60 11.50
N ILE A 613 7.29 -12.60 11.72
CA ILE A 613 8.16 -11.45 11.44
C ILE A 613 8.18 -11.17 9.94
N GLU A 614 8.39 -12.18 9.10
CA GLU A 614 8.35 -12.06 7.64
C GLU A 614 7.01 -11.53 7.15
N LYS A 615 5.88 -11.99 7.72
CA LYS A 615 4.54 -11.46 7.38
C LYS A 615 4.38 -9.99 7.76
N ILE A 616 4.88 -9.57 8.92
CA ILE A 616 4.86 -8.16 9.32
C ILE A 616 5.74 -7.35 8.37
N VAL A 617 6.95 -7.80 8.04
CA VAL A 617 7.84 -7.08 7.11
C VAL A 617 7.23 -6.95 5.73
N GLN A 618 6.64 -8.03 5.21
CA GLN A 618 5.96 -8.05 3.92
C GLN A 618 4.91 -6.94 3.81
N LYS A 619 4.24 -6.58 4.93
CA LYS A 619 3.26 -5.47 4.99
C LYS A 619 3.87 -4.10 4.75
N TYR A 620 5.10 -3.91 5.22
CA TYR A 620 5.79 -2.63 5.22
C TYR A 620 6.89 -2.53 4.16
N ALA A 621 7.18 -3.62 3.45
CA ALA A 621 8.15 -3.66 2.37
C ALA A 621 7.60 -2.96 1.10
N LEU A 622 8.45 -2.14 0.49
CA LEU A 622 8.19 -1.39 -0.72
C LEU A 622 8.90 -2.04 -1.91
N ASP A 623 8.44 -1.70 -3.12
CA ASP A 623 9.14 -2.01 -4.37
C ASP A 623 9.46 -3.51 -4.59
N LEU A 624 8.70 -4.39 -3.94
CA LEU A 624 8.78 -5.83 -4.14
C LEU A 624 8.12 -6.24 -5.46
N PRO A 625 8.71 -7.19 -6.22
CA PRO A 625 8.03 -7.81 -7.35
C PRO A 625 6.70 -8.44 -6.92
N GLU A 626 5.73 -8.47 -7.83
CA GLU A 626 4.45 -9.11 -7.54
C GLU A 626 4.65 -10.60 -7.21
N GLY A 627 3.97 -11.08 -6.18
CA GLY A 627 4.13 -12.45 -5.67
C GLY A 627 5.39 -12.68 -4.84
N TYR A 628 6.39 -11.78 -4.84
CA TYR A 628 7.62 -11.96 -4.08
C TYR A 628 7.37 -11.98 -2.57
N LYS A 629 7.85 -13.04 -1.94
CA LYS A 629 7.75 -13.28 -0.50
C LYS A 629 9.08 -12.99 0.14
N VAL A 630 9.08 -11.99 1.02
CA VAL A 630 10.26 -11.68 1.80
C VAL A 630 10.54 -12.82 2.77
N LYS A 631 11.82 -13.16 2.89
CA LYS A 631 12.33 -14.19 3.79
C LYS A 631 13.56 -13.69 4.54
N SER A 632 13.90 -14.38 5.61
CA SER A 632 15.15 -14.19 6.34
C SER A 632 16.35 -14.13 5.37
N GLY A 633 17.17 -13.09 5.49
CA GLY A 633 18.32 -12.80 4.63
C GLY A 633 18.06 -11.69 3.60
N ASP A 634 16.81 -11.44 3.22
CA ASP A 634 16.48 -10.44 2.20
C ASP A 634 16.76 -9.01 2.69
N TYR A 635 17.34 -8.20 1.80
CA TYR A 635 17.43 -6.76 1.97
C TYR A 635 16.23 -6.10 1.31
N VAL A 636 15.40 -5.43 2.11
CA VAL A 636 14.15 -4.80 1.66
C VAL A 636 14.16 -3.31 1.97
N THR A 637 13.56 -2.52 1.09
CA THR A 637 13.15 -1.16 1.44
C THR A 637 11.85 -1.24 2.20
N ILE A 638 11.78 -0.59 3.36
CA ILE A 638 10.61 -0.56 4.22
C ILE A 638 10.13 0.87 4.43
N ARG A 639 8.82 1.03 4.60
CA ARG A 639 8.20 2.23 5.17
C ARG A 639 7.73 1.89 6.58
N PRO A 640 8.49 2.21 7.63
CA PRO A 640 8.03 1.99 9.00
C PRO A 640 6.69 2.67 9.26
N HIS A 641 5.87 2.08 10.12
CA HIS A 641 4.62 2.68 10.55
C HIS A 641 4.87 3.99 11.30
N HIS A 642 5.78 3.95 12.28
CA HIS A 642 6.25 5.12 13.01
C HIS A 642 7.76 5.03 13.28
N VAL A 643 8.37 6.19 13.51
CA VAL A 643 9.76 6.33 13.97
C VAL A 643 9.84 7.18 15.22
N LEU A 644 10.35 6.60 16.32
CA LEU A 644 10.65 7.35 17.54
C LEU A 644 12.06 7.94 17.47
N THR A 645 12.17 9.24 17.75
CA THR A 645 13.44 9.87 18.14
C THR A 645 13.28 10.56 19.49
N HIS A 646 14.29 10.41 20.35
CA HIS A 646 14.25 10.93 21.71
C HIS A 646 15.11 12.20 21.81
N ASP A 647 15.88 12.39 22.88
CA ASP A 647 16.86 13.47 23.02
C ASP A 647 17.81 13.61 21.83
N ASN A 648 18.07 12.50 21.12
CA ASN A 648 18.92 12.51 19.93
C ASN A 648 18.28 13.22 18.72
N THR A 649 17.00 13.60 18.78
CA THR A 649 16.33 14.46 17.79
C THR A 649 17.16 15.72 17.51
N GLY A 650 17.79 16.30 18.54
CA GLY A 650 18.69 17.44 18.39
C GLY A 650 19.90 17.18 17.47
N ALA A 651 20.36 15.94 17.38
CA ALA A 651 21.44 15.50 16.48
C ALA A 651 20.92 14.99 15.13
N VAL A 652 19.66 14.54 15.03
CA VAL A 652 19.03 14.15 13.75
C VAL A 652 18.70 15.38 12.91
N ILE A 653 18.25 16.50 13.53
CA ILE A 653 17.93 17.76 12.83
C ILE A 653 19.06 18.26 11.92
N PRO A 654 20.32 18.44 12.39
CA PRO A 654 21.40 18.90 11.51
C PRO A 654 21.72 17.91 10.39
N LYS A 655 21.64 16.59 10.64
CA LYS A 655 21.78 15.56 9.58
C LYS A 655 20.68 15.65 8.53
N PHE A 656 19.43 15.78 8.96
CA PHE A 656 18.30 16.00 8.06
C PHE A 656 18.52 17.22 7.16
N LYS A 657 19.02 18.32 7.72
CA LYS A 657 19.36 19.53 6.96
C LYS A 657 20.56 19.33 6.03
N SER A 658 21.61 18.61 6.44
CA SER A 658 22.79 18.35 5.60
C SER A 658 22.50 17.44 4.41
N ILE A 659 21.45 16.63 4.51
CA ILE A 659 20.89 15.85 3.40
C ILE A 659 20.22 16.77 2.35
N GLY A 660 19.85 18.01 2.70
CA GLY A 660 19.21 18.97 1.78
C GLY A 660 17.68 18.97 1.87
N ALA A 661 17.09 18.13 2.72
CA ALA A 661 15.65 18.15 2.99
C ALA A 661 15.28 19.36 3.86
N THR A 662 14.20 20.04 3.49
CA THR A 662 13.69 21.22 4.22
C THR A 662 12.40 20.94 4.99
N LYS A 663 11.65 19.91 4.57
CA LYS A 663 10.36 19.51 5.15
C LYS A 663 10.31 18.01 5.38
N ILE A 664 9.78 17.59 6.52
CA ILE A 664 9.54 16.17 6.81
C ILE A 664 8.49 15.64 5.83
N HIS A 665 8.80 14.52 5.18
CA HIS A 665 7.98 13.90 4.13
C HIS A 665 6.56 13.57 4.62
N ASP A 666 6.47 12.90 5.77
CA ASP A 666 5.20 12.58 6.44
C ASP A 666 5.30 12.96 7.93
N PRO A 667 4.80 14.14 8.33
CA PRO A 667 4.88 14.61 9.71
C PRO A 667 4.19 13.72 10.74
N LYS A 668 3.30 12.81 10.32
CA LYS A 668 2.60 11.88 11.21
C LYS A 668 3.37 10.58 11.45
N GLN A 669 4.42 10.32 10.68
CA GLN A 669 5.27 9.14 10.88
C GLN A 669 6.26 9.30 12.06
N PRO A 670 7.01 10.41 12.22
CA PRO A 670 7.91 10.57 13.35
C PRO A 670 7.15 10.94 14.64
N VAL A 671 7.73 10.57 15.77
CA VAL A 671 7.29 10.93 17.11
C VAL A 671 8.50 11.37 17.92
N TYR A 672 8.41 12.53 18.57
CA TYR A 672 9.48 13.06 19.41
C TYR A 672 9.12 12.91 20.88
N ALA A 673 9.93 12.20 21.67
CA ALA A 673 9.71 12.05 23.11
C ALA A 673 11.00 12.23 23.91
N LEU A 674 11.06 13.26 24.75
CA LEU A 674 12.28 13.59 25.52
C LEU A 674 12.32 12.81 26.85
N ASP A 675 13.36 11.99 27.05
CA ASP A 675 13.38 11.03 28.17
C ASP A 675 14.78 10.74 28.78
N HIS A 676 15.89 11.03 28.11
CA HIS A 676 17.22 10.67 28.60
C HIS A 676 17.77 11.68 29.62
N ASP A 677 17.76 12.98 29.29
CA ASP A 677 18.43 14.03 30.07
C ASP A 677 17.44 14.93 30.85
N VAL A 678 16.33 14.34 31.31
CA VAL A 678 15.18 15.04 31.93
C VAL A 678 15.57 15.81 33.20
N GLN A 679 16.53 15.29 33.97
CA GLN A 679 16.99 15.87 35.23
C GLN A 679 17.97 17.05 35.03
N ASN A 680 18.58 17.18 33.85
CA ASN A 680 19.53 18.25 33.56
C ASN A 680 18.81 19.57 33.29
N LYS A 681 18.86 20.48 34.27
CA LYS A 681 18.27 21.81 34.20
C LYS A 681 19.25 22.89 33.77
N SER A 682 20.40 22.54 33.19
CA SER A 682 21.31 23.52 32.60
C SER A 682 20.65 24.28 31.45
N GLU A 683 21.01 25.54 31.29
CA GLU A 683 20.50 26.40 30.22
C GLU A 683 20.73 25.77 28.83
N LYS A 684 21.90 25.14 28.62
CA LYS A 684 22.22 24.42 27.38
C LYS A 684 21.23 23.30 27.08
N ASN A 685 20.84 22.50 28.08
CA ASN A 685 19.90 21.39 27.87
C ASN A 685 18.46 21.89 27.68
N ILE A 686 18.06 22.92 28.44
CA ILE A 686 16.75 23.57 28.28
C ILE A 686 16.62 24.15 26.87
N GLN A 687 17.65 24.85 26.38
CA GLN A 687 17.67 25.38 25.02
C GLN A 687 17.63 24.27 23.96
N LYS A 688 18.35 23.16 24.17
CA LYS A 688 18.30 21.97 23.29
C LYS A 688 16.87 21.44 23.16
N TYR A 689 16.16 21.29 24.27
CA TYR A 689 14.78 20.81 24.29
C TYR A 689 13.79 21.80 23.66
N ALA A 690 13.94 23.10 23.96
CA ALA A 690 13.14 24.14 23.33
C ALA A 690 13.32 24.17 21.80
N ASN A 691 14.55 23.97 21.31
CA ASN A 691 14.83 23.88 19.88
C ASN A 691 14.17 22.66 19.22
N ILE A 692 14.15 21.51 19.92
CA ILE A 692 13.48 20.29 19.42
C ILE A 692 11.96 20.50 19.36
N GLU A 693 11.35 21.06 20.40
CA GLU A 693 9.92 21.35 20.43
C GLU A 693 9.51 22.34 19.34
N ALA A 694 10.27 23.44 19.20
CA ALA A 694 10.03 24.43 18.15
C ALA A 694 10.13 23.81 16.74
N TRP A 695 11.11 22.94 16.53
CA TRP A 695 11.26 22.20 15.28
C TRP A 695 10.09 21.25 15.03
N GLY A 696 9.69 20.45 16.02
CA GLY A 696 8.54 19.55 15.92
C GLY A 696 7.25 20.30 15.58
N LYS A 697 6.99 21.42 16.25
CA LYS A 697 5.86 22.29 15.96
C LYS A 697 5.90 22.88 14.55
N GLN A 698 7.08 23.31 14.10
CA GLN A 698 7.28 23.84 12.74
C GLN A 698 6.98 22.77 11.67
N GLN A 699 7.39 21.52 11.92
CA GLN A 699 7.21 20.43 10.96
C GLN A 699 5.86 19.72 11.08
N GLY A 700 5.09 19.97 12.15
CA GLY A 700 3.80 19.31 12.40
C GLY A 700 3.92 17.91 13.00
N VAL A 701 5.01 17.64 13.70
CA VAL A 701 5.32 16.35 14.33
C VAL A 701 4.76 16.29 15.75
N ASP A 702 4.20 15.14 16.11
CA ASP A 702 3.70 14.89 17.47
C ASP A 702 4.88 14.88 18.47
N PHE A 703 4.77 15.65 19.55
CA PHE A 703 5.85 15.90 20.50
C PHE A 703 5.41 15.63 21.95
N TYR A 704 6.28 14.97 22.71
CA TYR A 704 6.11 14.67 24.13
C TYR A 704 7.28 15.26 24.93
N PRO A 705 7.00 16.20 25.86
CA PRO A 705 8.04 16.94 26.57
C PRO A 705 8.73 16.10 27.66
N ALA A 706 9.87 16.59 28.12
CA ALA A 706 10.62 16.00 29.22
C ALA A 706 9.75 15.87 30.47
N GLY A 707 9.70 14.67 31.04
CA GLY A 707 8.86 14.33 32.20
C GLY A 707 7.50 13.70 31.87
N ARG A 708 7.10 13.63 30.59
CA ARG A 708 5.91 12.85 30.18
C ARG A 708 6.12 11.35 30.32
N GLY A 709 7.33 10.86 30.09
CA GLY A 709 7.67 9.45 30.18
C GLY A 709 8.75 9.02 29.21
N ILE A 710 9.16 7.78 29.34
CA ILE A 710 10.16 7.16 28.47
C ILE A 710 9.54 6.93 27.09
N GLY A 711 10.25 7.28 26.02
CA GLY A 711 9.71 7.30 24.66
C GLY A 711 9.10 5.98 24.24
N HIS A 712 9.73 4.84 24.57
CA HIS A 712 9.17 3.52 24.27
C HIS A 712 7.83 3.24 24.97
N GLN A 713 7.69 3.69 26.22
CA GLN A 713 6.45 3.56 26.97
C GLN A 713 5.36 4.45 26.35
N VAL A 714 5.70 5.70 26.00
CA VAL A 714 4.79 6.63 25.32
C VAL A 714 4.32 6.08 23.97
N MET A 715 5.21 5.47 23.18
CA MET A 715 4.87 4.86 21.90
C MET A 715 3.77 3.79 22.03
N ILE A 716 3.80 3.00 23.10
CA ILE A 716 2.80 1.97 23.39
C ILE A 716 1.51 2.58 23.96
N GLU A 717 1.63 3.47 24.97
CA GLU A 717 0.50 4.14 25.62
C GLU A 717 -0.39 4.89 24.63
N GLU A 718 0.23 5.55 23.65
CA GLU A 718 -0.46 6.40 22.67
C GLU A 718 -0.77 5.65 21.37
N GLY A 719 -0.39 4.37 21.25
CA GLY A 719 -0.69 3.51 20.10
C GLY A 719 0.11 3.78 18.83
N TYR A 720 1.27 4.44 18.90
CA TYR A 720 2.20 4.55 17.77
C TYR A 720 2.96 3.24 17.51
N ALA A 721 3.26 2.49 18.58
CA ALA A 721 3.51 1.06 18.49
C ALA A 721 2.17 0.34 18.64
N PHE A 722 1.77 -0.43 17.63
CA PHE A 722 0.47 -1.12 17.61
C PHE A 722 0.67 -2.55 17.10
N PRO A 723 -0.16 -3.54 17.49
CA PRO A 723 0.06 -4.91 17.06
C PRO A 723 0.09 -5.06 15.54
N ASN A 724 0.93 -5.98 15.04
CA ASN A 724 1.16 -6.23 13.61
C ASN A 724 1.70 -5.03 12.81
N THR A 725 2.32 -4.05 13.48
CA THR A 725 3.03 -2.94 12.82
C THR A 725 4.54 -3.11 12.88
N LEU A 726 5.26 -2.54 11.90
CA LEU A 726 6.72 -2.38 11.96
C LEU A 726 7.03 -0.95 12.44
N THR A 727 7.59 -0.82 13.64
CA THR A 727 7.89 0.49 14.25
C THR A 727 9.37 0.55 14.62
N VAL A 728 10.03 1.63 14.24
CA VAL A 728 11.47 1.79 14.47
C VAL A 728 11.75 2.87 15.51
N ALA A 729 12.89 2.80 16.16
CA ALA A 729 13.37 3.88 17.02
C ALA A 729 14.86 4.08 16.82
N SER A 730 15.31 5.33 16.94
CA SER A 730 16.74 5.63 17.06
C SER A 730 17.31 5.27 18.44
N ASP A 731 16.88 4.14 18.99
CA ASP A 731 17.18 3.59 20.31
C ASP A 731 17.17 2.05 20.22
N SER A 732 18.09 1.39 20.93
CA SER A 732 18.26 -0.07 20.93
C SER A 732 17.10 -0.87 21.56
N HIS A 733 16.26 -0.24 22.38
CA HIS A 733 15.22 -0.90 23.18
C HIS A 733 13.83 -0.84 22.55
N SER A 734 13.73 -0.46 21.27
CA SER A 734 12.50 -0.60 20.48
C SER A 734 11.94 -2.01 20.45
N ASN A 735 12.76 -3.04 20.72
CA ASN A 735 12.31 -4.43 20.82
C ASN A 735 11.18 -4.59 21.84
N MET A 736 11.07 -3.68 22.82
CA MET A 736 9.95 -3.60 23.75
C MET A 736 8.58 -3.65 23.06
N TYR A 737 8.44 -3.08 21.86
CA TYR A 737 7.17 -3.08 21.11
C TYR A 737 6.67 -4.49 20.78
N GLY A 738 7.58 -5.47 20.71
CA GLY A 738 7.21 -6.86 20.47
C GLY A 738 6.40 -7.51 21.59
N GLY A 739 6.38 -6.93 22.80
CA GLY A 739 5.52 -7.42 23.89
C GLY A 739 4.02 -7.23 23.61
N ILE A 740 3.64 -6.31 22.71
CA ILE A 740 2.27 -6.14 22.21
C ILE A 740 2.08 -6.70 20.79
N GLY A 741 3.05 -7.43 20.26
CA GLY A 741 3.01 -7.99 18.91
C GLY A 741 3.33 -7.00 17.78
N ALA A 742 4.01 -5.89 18.07
CA ALA A 742 4.58 -5.01 17.05
C ALA A 742 6.05 -5.38 16.78
N LEU A 743 6.46 -5.38 15.51
CA LEU A 743 7.86 -5.58 15.16
C LEU A 743 8.65 -4.29 15.43
N GLY A 744 9.29 -4.24 16.59
CA GLY A 744 10.20 -3.17 17.00
C GLY A 744 11.64 -3.48 16.65
N THR A 745 12.31 -2.59 15.90
CA THR A 745 13.75 -2.71 15.58
C THR A 745 14.49 -1.37 15.68
N PRO A 746 15.73 -1.37 16.17
CA PRO A 746 16.51 -0.15 16.30
C PRO A 746 17.04 0.33 14.94
N ILE A 747 17.26 1.64 14.85
CA ILE A 747 17.88 2.34 13.72
C ILE A 747 18.91 3.36 14.22
N VAL A 748 19.76 3.89 13.34
CA VAL A 748 20.72 4.96 13.70
C VAL A 748 20.20 6.36 13.32
N ARG A 749 20.93 7.41 13.73
CA ARG A 749 20.53 8.81 13.45
C ARG A 749 20.39 9.11 11.96
N THR A 750 21.25 8.52 11.13
CA THR A 750 21.21 8.70 9.67
C THR A 750 19.97 8.04 9.06
N ASP A 751 19.57 6.85 9.55
CA ASP A 751 18.31 6.23 9.16
C ASP A 751 17.11 7.10 9.55
N ALA A 752 17.11 7.66 10.76
CA ALA A 752 16.03 8.54 11.22
C ALA A 752 15.91 9.78 10.32
N ALA A 753 17.03 10.41 9.97
CA ALA A 753 17.06 11.54 9.04
C ALA A 753 16.56 11.16 7.63
N ALA A 754 16.94 9.97 7.13
CA ALA A 754 16.48 9.45 5.85
C ALA A 754 14.97 9.15 5.84
N ILE A 755 14.44 8.58 6.93
CA ILE A 755 13.00 8.35 7.11
C ILE A 755 12.26 9.69 7.17
N TRP A 756 12.76 10.69 7.90
CA TRP A 756 12.14 12.00 7.91
C TRP A 756 12.10 12.64 6.51
N ALA A 757 13.13 12.41 5.69
CA ALA A 757 13.24 12.99 4.35
C ALA A 757 12.42 12.25 3.28
N THR A 758 12.22 10.94 3.43
CA THR A 758 11.66 10.10 2.35
C THR A 758 10.50 9.20 2.77
N GLY A 759 10.22 9.11 4.07
CA GLY A 759 9.26 8.18 4.66
C GLY A 759 9.72 6.72 4.72
N ARG A 760 10.93 6.39 4.24
CA ARG A 760 11.41 5.02 4.06
C ARG A 760 12.87 4.83 4.48
N THR A 761 13.26 3.59 4.73
CA THR A 761 14.64 3.16 4.95
C THR A 761 14.82 1.71 4.46
N TRP A 762 16.01 1.15 4.57
CA TRP A 762 16.27 -0.26 4.28
C TRP A 762 16.33 -1.08 5.57
N TRP A 763 16.03 -2.38 5.45
CA TRP A 763 16.28 -3.36 6.50
C TRP A 763 16.64 -4.71 5.90
N GLN A 764 17.56 -5.42 6.53
CA GLN A 764 17.76 -6.84 6.24
C GLN A 764 16.98 -7.67 7.23
N ILE A 765 16.14 -8.57 6.73
CA ILE A 765 15.38 -9.48 7.60
C ILE A 765 16.39 -10.45 8.23
N PRO A 766 16.59 -10.45 9.56
CA PRO A 766 17.52 -11.37 10.19
C PRO A 766 16.94 -12.80 10.21
N PRO A 767 17.78 -13.84 10.41
CA PRO A 767 17.29 -15.18 10.71
C PRO A 767 16.33 -15.15 11.91
N VAL A 768 15.23 -15.90 11.83
CA VAL A 768 14.23 -15.95 12.89
C VAL A 768 14.42 -17.18 13.77
N VAL A 769 14.52 -16.97 15.09
CA VAL A 769 14.60 -18.01 16.12
C VAL A 769 13.25 -18.14 16.82
N LYS A 770 12.74 -19.37 16.88
CA LYS A 770 11.53 -19.71 17.63
C LYS A 770 11.87 -19.94 19.10
N VAL A 771 11.29 -19.18 20.02
CA VAL A 771 11.45 -19.39 21.46
C VAL A 771 10.14 -19.90 22.03
N ARG A 772 10.10 -21.17 22.44
CA ARG A 772 8.96 -21.82 23.08
C ARG A 772 9.04 -21.69 24.59
N LEU A 773 8.04 -21.05 25.18
CA LEU A 773 7.84 -20.99 26.62
C LEU A 773 6.70 -21.93 26.98
N GLU A 774 7.01 -23.00 27.70
CA GLU A 774 6.06 -24.03 28.09
C GLU A 774 5.79 -24.00 29.61
N GLY A 775 4.69 -24.59 30.05
CA GLY A 775 4.35 -24.60 31.48
C GLY A 775 3.82 -23.26 32.01
N GLN A 776 3.83 -23.06 33.32
CA GLN A 776 3.30 -21.85 33.97
C GLN A 776 4.32 -21.24 34.92
N LEU A 777 4.33 -19.90 35.03
CA LEU A 777 5.22 -19.21 35.96
C LEU A 777 4.87 -19.55 37.42
N PRO A 778 5.86 -19.96 38.24
CA PRO A 778 5.68 -20.09 39.68
C PRO A 778 5.40 -18.74 40.35
N ALA A 779 4.78 -18.79 41.54
CA ALA A 779 4.50 -17.59 42.32
C ALA A 779 5.80 -16.83 42.66
N GLY A 780 5.79 -15.52 42.43
CA GLY A 780 6.95 -14.64 42.67
C GLY A 780 7.97 -14.61 41.53
N VAL A 781 7.75 -15.34 40.44
CA VAL A 781 8.55 -15.27 39.21
C VAL A 781 7.84 -14.36 38.20
N THR A 782 8.59 -13.46 37.56
CA THR A 782 8.07 -12.44 36.65
C THR A 782 8.69 -12.57 35.26
N GLY A 783 8.20 -11.80 34.28
CA GLY A 783 8.84 -11.69 32.97
C GLY A 783 10.32 -11.28 33.04
N LYS A 784 10.72 -10.53 34.09
CA LYS A 784 12.12 -10.17 34.32
C LYS A 784 13.00 -11.39 34.60
N ASP A 785 12.50 -12.31 35.41
CA ASP A 785 13.22 -13.55 35.73
C ASP A 785 13.33 -14.43 34.48
N VAL A 786 12.26 -14.52 33.67
CA VAL A 786 12.26 -15.27 32.40
C VAL A 786 13.40 -14.80 31.50
N ILE A 787 13.51 -13.50 31.23
CA ILE A 787 14.53 -13.00 30.30
C ILE A 787 15.94 -13.05 30.87
N ILE A 788 16.12 -12.87 32.18
CA ILE A 788 17.43 -13.11 32.83
C ILE A 788 17.84 -14.58 32.68
N THR A 789 16.92 -15.51 32.92
CA THR A 789 17.18 -16.94 32.76
C THR A 789 17.48 -17.30 31.30
N LEU A 790 16.75 -16.75 30.33
CA LEU A 790 17.04 -16.94 28.91
C LEU A 790 18.46 -16.45 28.55
N CYS A 791 18.82 -15.23 28.95
CA CYS A 791 20.16 -14.66 28.75
C CYS A 791 21.27 -15.51 29.39
N GLY A 792 21.00 -16.08 30.57
CA GLY A 792 21.95 -16.90 31.33
C GLY A 792 22.14 -18.31 30.75
N LEU A 793 21.05 -18.98 30.37
CA LEU A 793 21.08 -20.35 29.84
C LEU A 793 21.57 -20.39 28.39
N PHE A 794 21.08 -19.46 27.57
CA PHE A 794 21.41 -19.36 26.14
C PHE A 794 22.45 -18.26 25.91
N ASN A 795 23.60 -18.37 26.58
CA ASN A 795 24.64 -17.32 26.63
C ASN A 795 25.77 -17.47 25.58
N LYS A 796 25.70 -18.48 24.71
CA LYS A 796 26.68 -18.81 23.66
C LYS A 796 26.24 -18.28 22.29
N ASP A 797 25.71 -17.05 22.29
CA ASP A 797 25.31 -16.31 21.09
C ASP A 797 24.29 -17.04 20.20
N GLN A 798 23.43 -17.87 20.81
CA GLN A 798 22.44 -18.66 20.08
C GLN A 798 21.47 -17.80 19.26
N VAL A 799 21.17 -16.59 19.74
CA VAL A 799 20.23 -15.62 19.14
C VAL A 799 20.92 -14.32 18.67
N LEU A 800 22.25 -14.26 18.68
CA LEU A 800 22.99 -13.07 18.26
C LEU A 800 22.64 -12.72 16.80
N ASN A 801 22.24 -11.47 16.56
CA ASN A 801 21.81 -10.94 15.25
C ASN A 801 20.62 -11.69 14.63
N THR A 802 19.80 -12.34 15.45
CA THR A 802 18.54 -12.97 15.02
C THR A 802 17.36 -12.11 15.41
N ALA A 803 16.20 -12.34 14.81
CA ALA A 803 14.93 -11.93 15.41
C ALA A 803 14.30 -13.11 16.14
N ILE A 804 13.60 -12.83 17.25
CA ILE A 804 12.95 -13.84 18.08
C ILE A 804 11.45 -13.78 17.86
N GLU A 805 10.85 -14.95 17.66
CA GLU A 805 9.41 -15.14 17.69
C GLU A 805 9.04 -16.03 18.88
N PHE A 806 8.23 -15.52 19.80
CA PHE A 806 7.81 -16.25 21.01
C PHE A 806 6.59 -17.13 20.74
N HIS A 807 6.61 -18.35 21.27
CA HIS A 807 5.62 -19.41 21.09
C HIS A 807 5.42 -20.19 22.40
N GLY A 808 4.45 -21.11 22.42
CA GLY A 808 4.26 -22.08 23.50
C GLY A 808 3.05 -21.75 24.38
N GLU A 809 2.57 -22.75 25.12
CA GLU A 809 1.37 -22.63 25.96
C GLU A 809 1.58 -21.67 27.14
N GLY A 810 2.83 -21.48 27.57
CA GLY A 810 3.19 -20.61 28.69
C GLY A 810 2.90 -19.13 28.46
N LEU A 811 2.72 -18.70 27.21
CA LEU A 811 2.37 -17.33 26.85
C LEU A 811 1.05 -16.87 27.49
N LYS A 812 0.10 -17.79 27.70
CA LYS A 812 -1.20 -17.51 28.35
C LYS A 812 -1.04 -17.06 29.80
N GLY A 813 0.03 -17.48 30.47
CA GLY A 813 0.35 -17.09 31.84
C GLY A 813 1.11 -15.77 31.96
N LEU A 814 1.52 -15.16 30.83
CA LEU A 814 2.30 -13.92 30.82
C LEU A 814 1.40 -12.71 30.57
N SER A 815 1.43 -11.73 31.48
CA SER A 815 0.80 -10.45 31.24
C SER A 815 1.50 -9.68 30.12
N VAL A 816 0.85 -8.67 29.53
CA VAL A 816 1.53 -7.79 28.56
C VAL A 816 2.73 -7.09 29.20
N GLU A 817 2.70 -6.74 30.48
CA GLU A 817 3.86 -6.14 31.16
C GLU A 817 5.05 -7.10 31.27
N ASP A 818 4.81 -8.39 31.51
CA ASP A 818 5.85 -9.42 31.47
C ASP A 818 6.44 -9.54 30.05
N ARG A 819 5.58 -9.56 29.03
CA ARG A 819 5.99 -9.64 27.62
C ARG A 819 6.80 -8.41 27.21
N LEU A 820 6.44 -7.22 27.67
CA LEU A 820 7.20 -5.99 27.43
C LEU A 820 8.59 -6.06 28.08
N ALA A 821 8.71 -6.57 29.31
CA ALA A 821 10.00 -6.76 29.97
C ALA A 821 10.89 -7.77 29.22
N ILE A 822 10.30 -8.91 28.81
CA ILE A 822 11.00 -9.95 28.03
C ILE A 822 11.44 -9.39 26.67
N ALA A 823 10.53 -8.78 25.92
CA ALA A 823 10.78 -8.24 24.60
C ALA A 823 11.86 -7.14 24.63
N ASN A 824 11.82 -6.25 25.63
CA ASN A 824 12.82 -5.19 25.81
C ASN A 824 14.24 -5.76 25.95
N MET A 825 14.42 -6.74 26.83
CA MET A 825 15.74 -7.30 27.17
C MET A 825 16.23 -8.35 26.16
N THR A 826 15.48 -8.65 25.09
CA THR A 826 16.02 -9.41 23.95
C THR A 826 17.21 -8.71 23.30
N THR A 827 17.27 -7.36 23.39
CA THR A 827 18.42 -6.55 22.97
C THR A 827 19.69 -6.95 23.72
N GLU A 828 19.63 -7.17 25.04
CA GLU A 828 20.78 -7.61 25.84
C GLU A 828 21.16 -9.08 25.61
N TRP A 829 20.19 -9.89 25.18
CA TRP A 829 20.45 -11.26 24.75
C TRP A 829 21.20 -11.33 23.41
N GLY A 830 21.11 -10.26 22.61
CA GLY A 830 21.79 -10.11 21.31
C GLY A 830 20.85 -10.17 20.10
N ALA A 831 19.54 -10.24 20.30
CA ALA A 831 18.56 -10.26 19.23
C ALA A 831 18.18 -8.84 18.75
N LEU A 832 17.82 -8.73 17.47
CA LEU A 832 17.46 -7.47 16.82
C LEU A 832 15.98 -7.12 16.94
N ALA A 833 15.15 -8.12 17.25
CA ALA A 833 13.74 -7.97 17.56
C ALA A 833 13.29 -9.16 18.41
N GLY A 834 12.23 -9.00 19.19
CA GLY A 834 11.60 -10.10 19.93
C GLY A 834 10.09 -9.90 20.00
N VAL A 835 9.32 -10.69 19.26
CA VAL A 835 7.89 -10.47 19.00
C VAL A 835 7.03 -11.58 19.60
N PHE A 836 6.04 -11.19 20.40
CA PHE A 836 4.97 -12.07 20.87
C PHE A 836 3.79 -12.05 19.88
N PRO A 837 3.05 -13.16 19.73
CA PRO A 837 1.84 -13.17 18.91
C PRO A 837 0.75 -12.29 19.53
N VAL A 838 -0.15 -11.80 18.68
CA VAL A 838 -1.36 -11.12 19.13
C VAL A 838 -2.36 -12.17 19.60
N ASP A 839 -2.70 -12.13 20.88
CA ASP A 839 -3.64 -13.04 21.54
C ASP A 839 -4.60 -12.27 22.46
N GLU A 840 -5.40 -13.02 23.24
CA GLU A 840 -6.41 -12.46 24.13
C GLU A 840 -5.82 -11.48 25.17
N ALA A 841 -4.63 -11.75 25.71
CA ALA A 841 -3.97 -10.86 26.67
C ALA A 841 -3.62 -9.51 26.01
N THR A 842 -3.18 -9.52 24.76
CA THR A 842 -2.94 -8.30 23.99
C THR A 842 -4.24 -7.53 23.72
N ILE A 843 -5.31 -8.21 23.34
CA ILE A 843 -6.63 -7.59 23.11
C ILE A 843 -7.18 -6.95 24.38
N ASP A 844 -7.11 -7.65 25.52
CA ASP A 844 -7.56 -7.14 26.81
C ASP A 844 -6.75 -5.93 27.28
N TYR A 845 -5.43 -5.95 27.06
CA TYR A 845 -4.58 -4.79 27.31
C TYR A 845 -5.03 -3.58 26.49
N LEU A 846 -5.29 -3.75 25.19
CA LEU A 846 -5.73 -2.65 24.31
C LEU A 846 -7.10 -2.10 24.70
N ARG A 847 -8.04 -2.96 25.09
CA ARG A 847 -9.37 -2.53 25.58
C ARG A 847 -9.26 -1.73 26.88
N LYS A 848 -8.40 -2.16 27.82
CA LYS A 848 -8.11 -1.38 29.04
C LYS A 848 -7.47 -0.05 28.70
N ARG A 849 -6.53 -0.04 27.74
CA ARG A 849 -5.85 1.18 27.31
C ARG A 849 -6.79 2.16 26.62
N GLN A 850 -7.68 1.69 25.75
CA GLN A 850 -8.72 2.48 25.10
C GLN A 850 -9.57 3.24 26.14
N ARG A 851 -10.08 2.53 27.15
CA ARG A 851 -10.87 3.14 28.24
C ARG A 851 -10.09 4.22 28.99
N ARG A 852 -8.80 4.01 29.24
CA ARG A 852 -7.95 5.02 29.88
C ARG A 852 -7.79 6.25 28.98
N LEU A 853 -7.50 6.05 27.69
CA LEU A 853 -7.35 7.13 26.70
C LEU A 853 -8.64 7.95 26.57
N GLU A 854 -9.81 7.32 26.61
CA GLU A 854 -11.10 8.03 26.63
C GLU A 854 -11.22 8.98 27.83
N LEU A 855 -10.70 8.57 28.98
CA LEU A 855 -10.69 9.36 30.22
C LEU A 855 -9.58 10.42 30.28
N THR A 856 -8.47 10.26 29.55
CA THR A 856 -7.29 11.14 29.65
C THR A 856 -6.98 11.95 28.38
N HIS A 857 -7.79 11.82 27.32
CA HIS A 857 -7.52 12.45 26.02
C HIS A 857 -7.24 13.96 26.06
N PHE A 858 -7.84 14.69 27.00
CA PHE A 858 -7.66 16.13 27.17
C PHE A 858 -6.26 16.51 27.68
N GLU A 859 -5.50 15.56 28.25
CA GLU A 859 -4.12 15.77 28.71
C GLU A 859 -3.12 15.71 27.54
N ASN A 860 -3.46 15.04 26.42
CA ASN A 860 -2.58 14.90 25.27
C ASN A 860 -2.82 15.99 24.21
N LYS A 861 -1.90 16.96 24.15
CA LYS A 861 -1.93 18.08 23.20
C LYS A 861 -1.74 17.70 21.73
N ASN A 862 -1.32 16.46 21.44
CA ASN A 862 -1.17 15.97 20.08
C ASN A 862 -2.51 15.47 19.48
N LEU A 863 -3.54 15.32 20.32
CA LEU A 863 -4.87 14.87 19.89
C LEU A 863 -5.77 16.08 19.56
N PRO A 864 -6.65 15.97 18.56
CA PRO A 864 -7.59 17.03 18.23
C PRO A 864 -8.60 17.25 19.38
N PRO A 865 -9.06 18.49 19.61
CA PRO A 865 -10.07 18.76 20.62
C PRO A 865 -11.41 18.12 20.25
N VAL A 866 -12.11 17.58 21.24
CA VAL A 866 -13.44 16.99 21.08
C VAL A 866 -14.49 18.08 21.00
N LYS A 867 -15.34 18.06 19.97
CA LYS A 867 -16.44 19.01 19.86
C LYS A 867 -17.52 18.72 20.89
N LYS A 868 -18.20 19.76 21.37
CA LYS A 868 -19.28 19.64 22.36
C LYS A 868 -20.39 18.71 21.82
N GLY A 869 -20.64 17.60 22.53
CA GLY A 869 -21.66 16.61 22.19
C GLY A 869 -21.16 15.41 21.37
N GLU A 870 -19.88 15.37 20.99
CA GLU A 870 -19.27 14.22 20.34
C GLU A 870 -18.53 13.33 21.36
N HIS A 871 -18.50 12.03 21.11
CA HIS A 871 -17.66 11.09 21.88
C HIS A 871 -16.24 11.10 21.33
N PHE A 872 -15.25 11.09 22.20
CA PHE A 872 -13.86 10.95 21.80
C PHE A 872 -13.61 9.54 21.25
N VAL A 873 -13.06 9.46 20.05
CA VAL A 873 -12.53 8.21 19.48
C VAL A 873 -11.07 8.42 19.22
N HIS A 874 -10.22 7.66 19.91
CA HIS A 874 -8.78 7.79 19.75
C HIS A 874 -8.35 7.32 18.34
N PRO A 875 -7.46 8.05 17.64
CA PRO A 875 -7.18 7.79 16.22
C PRO A 875 -6.47 6.46 15.94
N ARG A 876 -5.80 5.87 16.94
CA ARG A 876 -4.99 4.65 16.77
C ARG A 876 -5.56 3.45 17.54
N ILE A 877 -5.77 3.58 18.85
CA ILE A 877 -6.41 2.56 19.69
C ILE A 877 -7.93 2.83 19.80
N ASN A 878 -8.76 2.13 19.04
CA ASN A 878 -10.21 2.22 19.10
C ASN A 878 -10.88 0.88 18.73
N ASP A 879 -12.20 0.81 18.86
CA ASP A 879 -12.96 -0.42 18.59
C ASP A 879 -12.70 -0.98 17.18
N GLN A 880 -12.61 -0.12 16.16
CA GLN A 880 -12.38 -0.56 14.79
C GLN A 880 -10.99 -1.21 14.63
N THR A 881 -9.95 -0.60 15.17
CA THR A 881 -8.58 -1.13 15.07
C THR A 881 -8.38 -2.38 15.91
N ILE A 882 -9.02 -2.46 17.09
CA ILE A 882 -8.99 -3.65 17.95
C ILE A 882 -9.78 -4.80 17.29
N GLN A 883 -10.96 -4.51 16.73
CA GLN A 883 -11.78 -5.54 16.08
C GLN A 883 -11.09 -6.08 14.82
N ALA A 884 -10.36 -5.25 14.08
CA ALA A 884 -9.57 -5.71 12.94
C ALA A 884 -8.49 -6.75 13.33
N LEU A 885 -7.91 -6.65 14.53
CA LEU A 885 -6.94 -7.65 15.03
C LEU A 885 -7.63 -8.99 15.35
N ILE A 886 -8.88 -8.95 15.80
CA ILE A 886 -9.69 -10.14 16.12
C ILE A 886 -10.16 -10.81 14.83
N ASP A 887 -10.68 -10.03 13.89
CA ASP A 887 -11.27 -10.53 12.65
C ASP A 887 -10.20 -11.00 11.65
N GLN A 888 -9.01 -10.42 11.69
CA GLN A 888 -7.92 -10.71 10.75
C GLN A 888 -6.59 -10.99 11.50
N PRO A 889 -6.53 -12.09 12.27
CA PRO A 889 -5.33 -12.40 13.03
C PRO A 889 -4.18 -12.79 12.09
N ILE A 890 -3.03 -12.14 12.25
CA ILE A 890 -1.81 -12.53 11.56
C ILE A 890 -1.12 -13.60 12.41
N LYS A 891 -0.98 -14.79 11.85
CA LYS A 891 -0.29 -15.94 12.46
C LYS A 891 0.83 -16.43 11.53
N PRO A 892 1.92 -17.00 12.06
CA PRO A 892 2.91 -17.68 11.24
C PRO A 892 2.24 -18.79 10.40
N SER A 893 2.76 -19.08 9.21
CA SER A 893 2.28 -20.23 8.43
C SER A 893 2.56 -21.55 9.17
N PRO A 894 1.73 -22.59 9.02
CA PRO A 894 1.92 -23.87 9.72
C PRO A 894 3.30 -24.52 9.46
N ASP A 895 3.84 -24.27 8.29
CA ASP A 895 5.11 -24.74 7.74
C ASP A 895 6.24 -23.70 7.84
N ALA A 896 6.04 -22.60 8.57
CA ALA A 896 7.01 -21.52 8.73
C ALA A 896 8.40 -22.02 9.14
N VAL A 897 9.43 -21.50 8.47
CA VAL A 897 10.82 -21.89 8.68
C VAL A 897 11.47 -21.02 9.75
N TYR A 898 12.23 -21.65 10.65
CA TYR A 898 12.99 -21.00 11.71
C TYR A 898 14.43 -21.52 11.71
N ALA A 899 15.39 -20.64 11.98
CA ALA A 899 16.81 -21.01 12.04
C ALA A 899 17.12 -21.94 13.23
N LYS A 900 16.46 -21.70 14.37
CA LYS A 900 16.59 -22.50 15.59
C LYS A 900 15.27 -22.52 16.35
N THR A 901 15.11 -23.52 17.21
CA THR A 901 14.06 -23.56 18.23
C THR A 901 14.70 -23.71 19.61
N LEU A 902 14.41 -22.77 20.50
CA LEU A 902 14.81 -22.79 21.90
C LEU A 902 13.57 -23.06 22.74
N THR A 903 13.64 -23.99 23.69
CA THR A 903 12.52 -24.30 24.57
C THR A 903 12.91 -24.06 26.02
N LEU A 904 12.03 -23.45 26.82
CA LEU A 904 12.18 -23.23 28.26
C LEU A 904 10.89 -23.60 28.98
N ASP A 905 10.97 -24.45 30.01
CA ASP A 905 9.84 -24.76 30.90
C ASP A 905 9.76 -23.72 32.03
N LEU A 906 8.77 -22.83 31.94
CA LEU A 906 8.49 -21.77 32.89
C LEU A 906 8.24 -22.30 34.31
N SER A 907 7.68 -23.51 34.45
CA SER A 907 7.33 -24.12 35.74
C SER A 907 8.56 -24.46 36.59
N THR A 908 9.73 -24.49 35.98
CA THR A 908 11.01 -24.79 36.63
C THR A 908 11.80 -23.55 37.02
N LEU A 909 11.26 -22.35 36.77
CA LEU A 909 11.92 -21.09 37.07
C LEU A 909 11.80 -20.72 38.56
N SER A 910 12.82 -20.02 39.02
CA SER A 910 12.85 -19.29 40.29
C SER A 910 13.29 -17.85 40.02
N PRO A 911 13.14 -16.92 40.98
CA PRO A 911 13.73 -15.60 40.86
C PRO A 911 15.23 -15.68 40.55
N HIS A 912 15.68 -14.86 39.59
CA HIS A 912 17.09 -14.80 39.17
C HIS A 912 17.60 -13.37 39.23
N VAL A 913 18.88 -13.25 39.58
CA VAL A 913 19.60 -11.98 39.56
C VAL A 913 20.71 -12.08 38.53
N SER A 914 20.84 -11.05 37.71
CA SER A 914 21.93 -10.95 36.77
C SER A 914 23.06 -10.06 37.30
N GLY A 915 24.30 -10.53 37.23
CA GLY A 915 25.49 -9.76 37.57
C GLY A 915 26.48 -10.48 38.51
N PRO A 916 27.54 -9.76 38.95
CA PRO A 916 27.73 -8.34 38.72
C PRO A 916 28.22 -8.02 37.29
N ASN A 917 27.84 -6.85 36.79
CA ASN A 917 28.42 -6.21 35.61
C ASN A 917 28.35 -6.95 34.27
N SER A 918 27.49 -7.96 34.14
CA SER A 918 27.19 -8.65 32.88
C SER A 918 25.78 -9.21 32.93
N VAL A 919 25.00 -9.01 31.86
CA VAL A 919 23.62 -9.53 31.75
C VAL A 919 23.60 -11.05 31.58
N LYS A 920 24.66 -11.60 30.96
CA LYS A 920 24.80 -13.05 30.71
C LYS A 920 25.20 -13.86 31.95
N VAL A 921 25.62 -13.19 33.03
CA VAL A 921 25.84 -13.82 34.33
C VAL A 921 24.50 -13.82 35.03
N ALA A 922 23.83 -14.98 35.08
CA ALA A 922 22.54 -15.14 35.77
C ALA A 922 22.71 -16.16 36.90
N THR A 923 22.41 -15.73 38.12
CA THR A 923 22.53 -16.54 39.33
C THR A 923 21.15 -16.67 39.97
N PRO A 924 20.71 -17.89 40.36
CA PRO A 924 19.48 -18.07 41.10
C PRO A 924 19.52 -17.28 42.42
N LEU A 925 18.41 -16.64 42.79
CA LEU A 925 18.37 -15.80 43.98
C LEU A 925 18.75 -16.56 45.26
N ALA A 926 18.33 -17.82 45.39
CA ALA A 926 18.66 -18.69 46.53
C ALA A 926 20.18 -18.80 46.80
N GLU A 927 21.01 -18.78 45.75
CA GLU A 927 22.46 -18.82 45.89
C GLU A 927 23.02 -17.48 46.41
N LEU A 928 22.53 -16.35 45.88
CA LEU A 928 22.98 -15.02 46.28
C LEU A 928 22.53 -14.63 47.69
N GLU A 929 21.36 -15.09 48.14
CA GLU A 929 20.91 -14.88 49.52
C GLU A 929 21.91 -15.48 50.52
N GLY A 930 22.53 -16.62 50.21
CA GLY A 930 23.57 -17.25 51.02
C GLY A 930 24.91 -16.51 51.01
N GLN A 931 25.18 -15.67 50.00
CA GLN A 931 26.41 -14.88 49.89
C GLN A 931 26.35 -13.54 50.65
N GLU A 932 25.16 -13.14 51.11
CA GLU A 932 24.91 -11.90 51.85
C GLU A 932 25.52 -10.63 51.20
N VAL A 933 25.42 -10.52 49.88
CA VAL A 933 25.97 -9.39 49.12
C VAL A 933 25.30 -8.08 49.56
N LYS A 934 26.03 -7.24 50.29
CA LYS A 934 25.53 -5.94 50.76
C LYS A 934 25.34 -4.97 49.59
N ILE A 935 24.27 -4.19 49.62
CA ILE A 935 23.99 -3.17 48.62
C ILE A 935 24.05 -1.77 49.24
N ASN A 936 24.38 -0.78 48.41
CA ASN A 936 24.34 0.64 48.76
C ASN A 936 23.13 1.32 48.12
N LYS A 937 22.73 0.87 46.92
CA LYS A 937 21.66 1.50 46.16
C LYS A 937 20.74 0.48 45.51
N ALA A 938 19.46 0.83 45.45
CA ALA A 938 18.43 0.11 44.74
C ALA A 938 17.76 1.02 43.72
N TYR A 939 17.31 0.47 42.59
CA TYR A 939 16.69 1.27 41.51
C TYR A 939 15.47 0.57 40.90
N LEU A 940 14.33 1.24 40.94
CA LEU A 940 13.12 0.87 40.21
C LEU A 940 12.81 1.98 39.21
N VAL A 941 13.50 1.92 38.07
CA VAL A 941 13.49 2.92 36.99
C VAL A 941 13.58 2.20 35.63
N SER A 942 13.48 2.97 34.53
CA SER A 942 13.58 2.56 33.11
C SER A 942 12.33 1.99 32.45
N CYS A 943 12.40 1.83 31.13
CA CYS A 943 11.34 1.26 30.30
C CYS A 943 11.12 -0.25 30.53
N VAL A 944 12.03 -0.93 31.23
CA VAL A 944 11.96 -2.38 31.40
C VAL A 944 10.97 -2.76 32.48
N ASN A 945 11.09 -2.19 33.68
CA ASN A 945 10.28 -2.53 34.85
C ASN A 945 10.06 -1.27 35.70
N SER A 946 9.04 -0.49 35.35
CA SER A 946 8.58 0.71 36.09
C SER A 946 7.15 1.08 35.69
N ARG A 947 6.36 0.09 35.25
CA ARG A 947 4.93 0.19 34.95
C ARG A 947 4.12 0.03 36.24
N ALA A 948 2.81 0.21 36.16
CA ALA A 948 1.96 0.19 37.35
C ALA A 948 2.04 -1.17 38.08
N GLY A 949 2.09 -2.28 37.36
CA GLY A 949 2.29 -3.61 37.95
C GLY A 949 3.66 -3.75 38.64
N ASP A 950 4.74 -3.29 38.02
CA ASP A 950 6.08 -3.32 38.60
C ASP A 950 6.17 -2.50 39.91
N LEU A 951 5.58 -1.30 39.91
CA LEU A 951 5.54 -0.42 41.08
C LEU A 951 4.74 -1.04 42.22
N LYS A 952 3.60 -1.66 41.90
CA LYS A 952 2.76 -2.40 42.85
C LYS A 952 3.50 -3.58 43.46
N GLU A 953 4.25 -4.32 42.65
CA GLU A 953 5.05 -5.46 43.14
C GLU A 953 6.08 -5.01 44.19
N ALA A 954 6.82 -3.93 43.91
CA ALA A 954 7.75 -3.35 44.87
C ALA A 954 7.03 -2.76 46.11
N ALA A 955 5.89 -2.10 45.91
CA ALA A 955 5.08 -1.53 46.98
C ALA A 955 4.58 -2.61 47.95
N ASN A 956 4.13 -3.77 47.44
CA ASN A 956 3.68 -4.89 48.25
C ASN A 956 4.76 -5.40 49.21
N VAL A 957 6.02 -5.34 48.81
CA VAL A 957 7.16 -5.73 49.66
C VAL A 957 7.46 -4.70 50.74
N LEU A 958 7.34 -3.41 50.40
CA LEU A 958 7.75 -2.31 51.28
C LEU A 958 6.65 -1.76 52.17
N LYS A 959 5.37 -2.07 51.89
CA LYS A 959 4.23 -1.56 52.63
C LYS A 959 4.37 -1.83 54.13
N GLY A 960 4.27 -0.77 54.94
CA GLY A 960 4.41 -0.85 56.40
C GLY A 960 5.85 -0.97 56.91
N HIS A 961 6.85 -0.92 56.04
CA HIS A 961 8.27 -1.04 56.38
C HIS A 961 9.05 0.21 55.98
N LYS A 962 10.33 0.30 56.41
CA LYS A 962 11.26 1.35 56.00
C LYS A 962 12.49 0.73 55.35
N ILE A 963 13.00 1.37 54.30
CA ILE A 963 14.26 0.98 53.65
C ILE A 963 15.39 0.95 54.69
N LYS A 964 16.33 0.02 54.51
CA LYS A 964 17.46 -0.16 55.43
C LYS A 964 18.30 1.11 55.52
N GLU A 965 18.69 1.48 56.74
CA GLU A 965 19.63 2.57 56.96
C GLU A 965 20.95 2.33 56.19
N GLY A 966 21.41 3.36 55.46
CA GLY A 966 22.59 3.29 54.61
C GLY A 966 22.31 2.83 53.17
N VAL A 967 21.08 2.46 52.83
CA VAL A 967 20.66 2.14 51.46
C VAL A 967 19.80 3.25 50.87
N GLU A 968 20.10 3.65 49.64
CA GLU A 968 19.28 4.59 48.89
C GLU A 968 18.45 3.85 47.83
N PHE A 969 17.12 3.93 47.91
CA PHE A 969 16.23 3.38 46.89
C PHE A 969 15.68 4.49 46.00
N TYR A 970 15.94 4.44 44.69
CA TYR A 970 15.45 5.43 43.73
C TYR A 970 14.31 4.84 42.89
N VAL A 971 13.22 5.60 42.73
CA VAL A 971 12.01 5.20 42.00
C VAL A 971 11.66 6.25 40.94
N ALA A 972 11.36 5.81 39.73
CA ALA A 972 10.77 6.62 38.66
C ALA A 972 9.71 5.79 37.94
N ALA A 973 8.53 6.36 37.71
CA ALA A 973 7.54 5.70 36.86
C ALA A 973 7.98 5.74 35.38
N ALA A 974 7.57 4.74 34.60
CA ALA A 974 7.85 4.70 33.17
C ALA A 974 7.23 5.89 32.41
N SER A 975 6.13 6.44 32.92
CA SER A 975 5.49 7.65 32.41
C SER A 975 4.77 8.41 33.53
N SER A 976 4.41 9.67 33.27
CA SER A 976 3.57 10.45 34.18
C SER A 976 2.18 9.84 34.37
N GLU A 977 1.65 9.15 33.35
CA GLU A 977 0.37 8.42 33.47
C GLU A 977 0.50 7.21 34.40
N VAL A 978 1.58 6.43 34.26
CA VAL A 978 1.87 5.31 35.15
C VAL A 978 2.04 5.79 36.59
N GLN A 979 2.74 6.92 36.80
CA GLN A 979 2.86 7.48 38.14
C GLN A 979 1.49 7.81 38.72
N LYS A 980 0.62 8.45 37.94
CA LYS A 980 -0.74 8.81 38.35
C LYS A 980 -1.56 7.56 38.67
N GLU A 981 -1.45 6.51 37.87
CA GLU A 981 -2.11 5.21 38.13
C GLU A 981 -1.63 4.59 39.45
N ALA A 982 -0.32 4.58 39.71
CA ALA A 982 0.24 4.08 40.96
C ALA A 982 -0.11 4.94 42.18
N GLN A 983 -0.33 6.25 41.99
CA GLN A 983 -0.86 7.14 43.02
C GLN A 983 -2.34 6.85 43.30
N GLU A 984 -3.15 6.67 42.25
CA GLU A 984 -4.57 6.31 42.34
C GLU A 984 -4.77 4.97 43.11
N SER A 985 -3.84 4.02 42.98
CA SER A 985 -3.87 2.74 43.72
C SER A 985 -3.25 2.79 45.13
N GLY A 986 -2.55 3.88 45.48
CA GLY A 986 -1.79 4.03 46.74
C GLY A 986 -0.46 3.28 46.77
N ASP A 987 -0.06 2.63 45.67
CA ASP A 987 1.21 1.90 45.56
C ASP A 987 2.40 2.88 45.57
N TRP A 988 2.24 4.03 44.91
CA TRP A 988 3.25 5.09 44.88
C TRP A 988 3.54 5.67 46.27
N ASP A 989 2.49 5.91 47.05
CA ASP A 989 2.60 6.45 48.40
C ASP A 989 3.29 5.45 49.34
N ALA A 990 3.00 4.14 49.21
CA ALA A 990 3.68 3.10 49.98
C ALA A 990 5.20 3.09 49.73
N LEU A 991 5.64 3.33 48.49
CA LEU A 991 7.08 3.45 48.16
C LEU A 991 7.72 4.69 48.81
N ILE A 992 7.05 5.84 48.73
CA ILE A 992 7.53 7.09 49.34
C ILE A 992 7.58 6.96 50.87
N GLU A 993 6.52 6.41 51.47
CA GLU A 993 6.45 6.16 52.90
C GLU A 993 7.55 5.23 53.36
N ALA A 994 7.95 4.24 52.57
CA ALA A 994 9.09 3.37 52.89
C ALA A 994 10.45 4.11 52.83
N GLY A 995 10.51 5.30 52.24
CA GLY A 995 11.68 6.16 52.13
C GLY A 995 12.30 6.22 50.73
N ALA A 996 11.57 5.78 49.68
CA ALA A 996 12.08 5.82 48.33
C ALA A 996 12.27 7.27 47.84
N LYS A 997 13.35 7.49 47.07
CA LYS A 997 13.71 8.77 46.47
C LYS A 997 13.13 8.87 45.08
N VAL A 998 12.20 9.80 44.89
CA VAL A 998 11.50 9.99 43.61
C VAL A 998 12.39 10.70 42.59
N LEU A 999 12.40 10.16 41.38
CA LEU A 999 12.97 10.75 40.19
C LEU A 999 11.86 11.05 39.16
N PRO A 1000 12.03 12.05 38.27
CA PRO A 1000 11.06 12.32 37.23
C PRO A 1000 10.97 11.15 36.23
N ALA A 1001 9.81 10.98 35.61
CA ALA A 1001 9.60 9.98 34.56
C ALA A 1001 10.59 10.20 33.39
N GLY A 1002 11.47 9.23 33.19
CA GLY A 1002 12.60 9.28 32.24
C GLY A 1002 13.63 8.19 32.55
N CYS A 1003 14.67 8.10 31.73
CA CYS A 1003 15.68 7.04 31.83
C CYS A 1003 16.58 7.18 33.07
N GLY A 1004 17.10 8.39 33.33
CA GLY A 1004 17.91 8.70 34.52
C GLY A 1004 19.11 7.75 34.73
N PRO A 1005 19.30 7.18 35.94
CA PRO A 1005 20.43 6.30 36.25
C PRO A 1005 20.57 5.07 35.34
N CYS A 1006 19.49 4.64 34.67
CA CYS A 1006 19.52 3.53 33.71
C CYS A 1006 20.50 3.78 32.56
N VAL A 1007 20.69 5.05 32.17
CA VAL A 1007 21.61 5.48 31.10
C VAL A 1007 22.89 6.13 31.64
N GLY A 1008 23.09 6.10 32.97
CA GLY A 1008 24.24 6.73 33.62
C GLY A 1008 24.14 8.25 33.75
N LEU A 1009 22.92 8.80 33.74
CA LEU A 1009 22.67 10.24 33.87
C LEU A 1009 21.83 10.57 35.11
N GLY A 1010 21.91 11.81 35.58
CA GLY A 1010 21.08 12.33 36.66
C GLY A 1010 21.56 11.97 38.07
N THR A 1011 20.65 12.07 39.04
CA THR A 1011 20.91 11.85 40.46
C THR A 1011 20.93 10.35 40.80
N GLY A 1012 21.77 9.96 41.75
CA GLY A 1012 21.79 8.60 42.30
C GLY A 1012 22.75 7.64 41.59
N LEU A 1013 23.68 8.12 40.77
CA LEU A 1013 24.70 7.27 40.12
C LEU A 1013 25.56 6.50 41.14
N LEU A 1014 25.98 5.29 40.77
CA LEU A 1014 26.88 4.47 41.56
C LEU A 1014 28.29 5.09 41.61
N LYS A 1015 28.91 5.06 42.79
CA LYS A 1015 30.27 5.54 43.05
C LYS A 1015 31.24 4.36 43.16
N ASP A 1016 32.54 4.68 43.19
CA ASP A 1016 33.60 3.69 43.35
C ASP A 1016 33.37 2.80 44.59
N GLY A 1017 33.42 1.48 44.39
CA GLY A 1017 33.22 0.49 45.44
C GLY A 1017 31.78 0.28 45.90
N GLU A 1018 30.80 1.04 45.38
CA GLU A 1018 29.39 0.82 45.70
C GLU A 1018 28.81 -0.37 44.92
N ILE A 1019 27.84 -1.04 45.54
CA ILE A 1019 27.05 -2.11 44.95
C ILE A 1019 25.61 -1.64 44.75
N GLY A 1020 25.10 -1.75 43.52
CA GLY A 1020 23.73 -1.43 43.15
C GLY A 1020 22.95 -2.65 42.69
N ILE A 1021 21.66 -2.71 43.03
CA ILE A 1021 20.69 -3.66 42.45
C ILE A 1021 19.56 -2.89 41.77
N SER A 1022 19.15 -3.33 40.58
CA SER A 1022 18.29 -2.52 39.71
C SER A 1022 17.28 -3.36 38.94
N ALA A 1023 16.09 -2.80 38.68
CA ALA A 1023 15.11 -3.40 37.78
C ALA A 1023 15.35 -3.06 36.29
N THR A 1024 16.45 -2.36 35.98
CA THR A 1024 16.85 -1.96 34.63
C THR A 1024 17.38 -3.12 33.78
N ASN A 1025 17.75 -2.86 32.52
CA ASN A 1025 18.20 -3.89 31.56
C ASN A 1025 19.73 -4.08 31.47
N ARG A 1026 20.54 -3.06 31.77
CA ARG A 1026 22.00 -3.08 31.57
C ARG A 1026 22.76 -2.85 32.85
N ASN A 1027 23.79 -3.67 33.09
CA ASN A 1027 24.68 -3.56 34.25
C ASN A 1027 26.18 -3.48 33.91
N PHE A 1028 26.61 -3.43 32.65
CA PHE A 1028 28.04 -3.41 32.32
C PHE A 1028 28.83 -2.29 33.03
N LYS A 1029 30.13 -2.51 33.25
CA LYS A 1029 31.00 -1.58 33.99
C LYS A 1029 30.83 -0.14 33.51
N GLY A 1030 30.55 0.77 34.45
CA GLY A 1030 30.38 2.20 34.18
C GLY A 1030 29.01 2.60 33.65
N ARG A 1031 28.09 1.64 33.42
CA ARG A 1031 26.76 1.95 32.89
C ARG A 1031 25.94 2.85 33.80
N MET A 1032 25.95 2.58 35.11
CA MET A 1032 25.13 3.29 36.10
C MET A 1032 25.94 4.30 36.93
N GLY A 1033 27.13 4.68 36.47
CA GLY A 1033 28.05 5.56 37.19
C GLY A 1033 29.49 5.10 37.07
N SER A 1034 30.14 4.83 38.19
CA SER A 1034 31.55 4.43 38.23
C SER A 1034 31.82 3.08 37.54
N PRO A 1035 32.91 2.96 36.73
CA PRO A 1035 33.44 1.69 36.25
C PRO A 1035 33.89 0.72 37.35
N ASN A 1036 34.16 1.24 38.56
CA ASN A 1036 34.61 0.48 39.73
C ASN A 1036 33.45 0.04 40.64
N ALA A 1037 32.19 0.32 40.26
CA ALA A 1037 31.01 -0.16 40.96
C ALA A 1037 30.58 -1.56 40.48
N LEU A 1038 29.81 -2.26 41.32
CA LEU A 1038 29.14 -3.52 40.93
C LEU A 1038 27.64 -3.27 40.76
N ALA A 1039 27.09 -3.63 39.61
CA ALA A 1039 25.66 -3.51 39.32
C ALA A 1039 25.03 -4.89 39.08
N TYR A 1040 23.89 -5.13 39.73
CA TYR A 1040 23.06 -6.31 39.60
C TYR A 1040 21.68 -5.94 39.05
N LEU A 1041 21.05 -6.85 38.31
CA LEU A 1041 19.70 -6.70 37.77
C LEU A 1041 18.77 -7.75 38.37
N ALA A 1042 17.57 -7.36 38.78
CA ALA A 1042 16.58 -8.30 39.34
C ALA A 1042 15.15 -7.81 39.07
N SER A 1043 14.15 -8.60 39.43
CA SER A 1043 12.73 -8.20 39.40
C SER A 1043 12.41 -7.09 40.41
N PRO A 1044 11.32 -6.32 40.20
CA PRO A 1044 10.90 -5.26 41.12
C PRO A 1044 10.80 -5.70 42.58
N ALA A 1045 10.20 -6.87 42.84
CA ALA A 1045 10.10 -7.44 44.18
C ALA A 1045 11.48 -7.68 44.82
N VAL A 1046 12.42 -8.26 44.08
CA VAL A 1046 13.76 -8.57 44.58
C VAL A 1046 14.55 -7.29 44.84
N VAL A 1047 14.43 -6.27 43.98
CA VAL A 1047 15.03 -4.95 44.21
C VAL A 1047 14.48 -4.32 45.49
N ALA A 1048 13.16 -4.35 45.68
CA ALA A 1048 12.50 -3.78 46.85
C ALA A 1048 12.87 -4.53 48.15
N ALA A 1049 12.88 -5.87 48.12
CA ALA A 1049 13.30 -6.70 49.24
C ALA A 1049 14.79 -6.48 49.59
N SER A 1050 15.62 -6.28 48.57
CA SER A 1050 17.03 -5.96 48.77
C SER A 1050 17.21 -4.58 49.40
N ALA A 1051 16.42 -3.58 49.00
CA ALA A 1051 16.40 -2.27 49.63
C ALA A 1051 15.95 -2.33 51.11
N LEU A 1052 14.95 -3.16 51.41
CA LEU A 1052 14.46 -3.38 52.76
C LEU A 1052 15.49 -4.03 53.68
N THR A 1053 16.26 -5.00 53.18
CA THR A 1053 17.20 -5.78 53.99
C THR A 1053 18.63 -5.23 53.99
N GLY A 1054 19.01 -4.47 52.96
CA GLY A 1054 20.35 -3.95 52.72
C GLY A 1054 21.35 -4.93 52.11
N LYS A 1055 20.86 -6.09 51.67
CA LYS A 1055 21.62 -7.11 50.93
C LYS A 1055 20.75 -7.69 49.83
N ILE A 1056 21.33 -8.36 48.84
CA ILE A 1056 20.54 -9.03 47.79
C ILE A 1056 19.63 -10.09 48.45
N ALA A 1057 18.32 -9.91 48.34
CA ALA A 1057 17.31 -10.75 48.99
C ALA A 1057 15.97 -10.74 48.22
N GLY A 1058 15.18 -11.80 48.39
CA GLY A 1058 13.80 -11.88 47.88
C GLY A 1058 12.74 -11.51 48.93
N PRO A 1059 11.47 -11.33 48.51
CA PRO A 1059 10.36 -11.14 49.45
C PRO A 1059 10.15 -12.34 50.38
N THR A 1060 10.56 -13.52 49.95
CA THR A 1060 10.52 -14.76 50.72
C THR A 1060 11.84 -15.48 50.47
N SER A 1061 12.56 -15.83 51.54
CA SER A 1061 13.83 -16.55 51.43
C SER A 1061 13.64 -17.89 50.74
N GLN A 1062 14.48 -18.18 49.76
CA GLN A 1062 14.44 -19.43 49.01
C GLN A 1062 15.60 -20.33 49.41
N THR A 1063 15.29 -21.51 49.96
CA THR A 1063 16.31 -22.48 50.39
C THR A 1063 16.57 -23.59 49.38
N SER A 1064 15.80 -23.66 48.29
CA SER A 1064 15.92 -24.71 47.27
C SER A 1064 15.88 -24.11 45.87
N TYR A 1065 16.80 -24.56 45.02
CA TYR A 1065 16.85 -24.21 43.62
C TYR A 1065 16.74 -25.48 42.77
N GLN A 1066 15.82 -25.46 41.80
CA GLN A 1066 15.77 -26.44 40.74
C GLN A 1066 16.38 -25.82 39.49
N LYS A 1067 17.32 -26.53 38.85
CA LYS A 1067 17.89 -26.09 37.58
C LYS A 1067 16.79 -26.03 36.50
N PRO A 1068 16.64 -24.92 35.76
CA PRO A 1068 15.64 -24.81 34.71
C PRO A 1068 15.80 -25.89 33.64
N ILE A 1069 14.67 -26.39 33.14
CA ILE A 1069 14.62 -27.34 32.04
C ILE A 1069 14.55 -26.56 30.72
N PHE A 1070 15.47 -26.86 29.81
CA PHE A 1070 15.55 -26.20 28.51
C PHE A 1070 16.08 -27.14 27.43
N ASP A 1071 15.82 -26.80 26.17
CA ASP A 1071 16.27 -27.54 24.98
C ASP A 1071 16.70 -26.58 23.86
N ILE A 1072 17.65 -27.02 23.01
CA ILE A 1072 18.11 -26.30 21.82
C ILE A 1072 18.03 -27.24 20.62
N GLN A 1073 17.19 -26.87 19.66
CA GLN A 1073 17.12 -27.55 18.37
C GLN A 1073 17.64 -26.60 17.30
N THR A 1074 18.74 -27.00 16.63
CA THR A 1074 19.25 -26.26 15.48
C THR A 1074 18.70 -26.91 14.22
N HIS A 1075 18.01 -26.12 13.40
CA HIS A 1075 17.50 -26.60 12.12
C HIS A 1075 18.58 -26.32 11.08
N THR A 1076 19.32 -27.37 10.69
CA THR A 1076 20.07 -27.30 9.44
C THR A 1076 19.05 -27.19 8.33
N THR A 1077 18.99 -26.06 7.65
CA THR A 1077 18.39 -26.01 6.31
C THR A 1077 19.10 -27.08 5.50
N SER A 1078 18.48 -28.24 5.32
CA SER A 1078 18.94 -29.20 4.34
C SER A 1078 18.95 -28.45 3.02
N SER A 1079 20.13 -28.31 2.45
CA SER A 1079 20.30 -28.02 1.04
C SER A 1079 19.82 -29.23 0.24
N SER A 1080 18.55 -29.57 0.38
CA SER A 1080 17.85 -30.57 -0.40
C SER A 1080 17.07 -29.81 -1.47
N ASP A 1081 17.65 -29.80 -2.67
CA ASP A 1081 16.98 -29.80 -3.97
C ASP A 1081 15.99 -28.68 -4.33
N ASP A 1082 16.16 -27.45 -3.80
CA ASP A 1082 15.63 -26.26 -4.48
C ASP A 1082 16.78 -25.39 -5.01
N ASP A 1083 17.09 -25.61 -6.29
CA ASP A 1083 18.11 -24.96 -7.09
C ASP A 1083 17.71 -23.52 -7.50
N THR A 1084 17.10 -22.78 -6.57
CA THR A 1084 16.73 -21.37 -6.76
C THR A 1084 17.29 -20.52 -5.64
N THR A 1085 18.62 -20.45 -5.53
CA THR A 1085 19.23 -19.21 -5.06
C THR A 1085 18.86 -18.13 -6.06
N THR A 1086 17.82 -17.36 -5.76
CA THR A 1086 17.47 -16.12 -6.45
C THR A 1086 18.73 -15.25 -6.51
N SER A 1087 19.37 -15.19 -7.67
CA SER A 1087 20.41 -14.20 -7.93
C SER A 1087 19.78 -12.82 -7.77
N ALA A 1088 20.42 -11.94 -7.00
CA ALA A 1088 20.00 -10.55 -6.99
C ALA A 1088 20.34 -9.93 -8.35
N GLU A 1089 19.45 -9.09 -8.87
CA GLU A 1089 19.78 -8.27 -10.05
C GLU A 1089 21.00 -7.39 -9.73
N VAL A 1090 22.01 -7.38 -10.59
CA VAL A 1090 23.15 -6.45 -10.50
C VAL A 1090 22.74 -5.14 -11.17
N LEU A 1091 22.69 -4.06 -10.41
CA LEU A 1091 22.35 -2.74 -10.95
C LEU A 1091 23.46 -2.22 -11.87
N PRO A 1092 23.11 -1.45 -12.92
CA PRO A 1092 24.10 -0.77 -13.75
C PRO A 1092 25.07 0.05 -12.89
N ASN A 1093 26.37 -0.07 -13.19
CA ASN A 1093 27.50 0.56 -12.47
C ASN A 1093 27.82 0.00 -11.07
N PHE A 1094 27.08 -1.00 -10.59
CA PHE A 1094 27.46 -1.74 -9.38
C PHE A 1094 28.49 -2.83 -9.74
N PRO A 1095 29.59 -2.99 -8.98
CA PRO A 1095 30.60 -3.99 -9.30
C PRO A 1095 30.00 -5.40 -9.17
N SER A 1096 29.99 -6.17 -10.27
CA SER A 1096 29.51 -7.57 -10.25
C SER A 1096 30.47 -8.50 -9.50
N VAL A 1097 31.77 -8.19 -9.53
CA VAL A 1097 32.83 -8.90 -8.81
C VAL A 1097 33.79 -7.89 -8.17
N ILE A 1098 34.07 -8.07 -6.89
CA ILE A 1098 35.10 -7.32 -6.16
C ILE A 1098 36.30 -8.24 -5.93
N ARG A 1099 37.51 -7.75 -6.27
CA ARG A 1099 38.75 -8.52 -6.19
C ARG A 1099 39.75 -7.85 -5.25
N GLY A 1100 40.50 -8.64 -4.50
CA GLY A 1100 41.55 -8.15 -3.62
C GLY A 1100 42.36 -9.26 -2.97
N GLU A 1101 43.34 -8.88 -2.16
CA GLU A 1101 44.00 -9.78 -1.21
C GLU A 1101 43.26 -9.75 0.12
N LEU A 1102 43.19 -10.89 0.82
CA LEU A 1102 42.61 -10.94 2.16
C LEU A 1102 43.59 -10.34 3.19
N LEU A 1103 43.15 -9.29 3.88
CA LEU A 1103 43.79 -8.77 5.08
C LEU A 1103 43.01 -9.27 6.30
N PHE A 1104 43.57 -10.23 7.04
CA PHE A 1104 42.87 -10.91 8.11
C PHE A 1104 43.15 -10.29 9.49
N CYS A 1105 42.10 -9.86 10.17
CA CYS A 1105 42.07 -9.42 11.56
C CYS A 1105 41.27 -10.44 12.38
N HIS A 1106 41.95 -11.26 13.17
CA HIS A 1106 41.35 -12.48 13.74
C HIS A 1106 40.45 -12.25 14.96
N ALA A 1107 40.45 -11.04 15.53
CA ALA A 1107 39.78 -10.76 16.79
C ALA A 1107 38.25 -10.88 16.68
N ASP A 1108 37.68 -11.70 17.56
CA ASP A 1108 36.24 -11.73 17.80
C ASP A 1108 35.83 -10.60 18.73
N ASN A 1109 34.60 -10.13 18.60
CA ASN A 1109 34.04 -9.03 19.39
C ASN A 1109 34.86 -7.73 19.30
N LEU A 1110 35.57 -7.51 18.19
CA LEU A 1110 36.30 -6.26 17.98
C LEU A 1110 35.31 -5.10 18.00
N ASN A 1111 35.46 -4.20 18.98
CA ASN A 1111 34.50 -3.11 19.18
C ASN A 1111 34.86 -1.88 18.32
N THR A 1112 33.91 -0.95 18.19
CA THR A 1112 34.11 0.28 17.42
C THR A 1112 35.24 1.17 17.95
N ASP A 1113 35.67 1.00 19.20
CA ASP A 1113 36.81 1.74 19.76
C ASP A 1113 38.14 1.20 19.25
N GLY A 1114 38.24 -0.12 19.13
CA GLY A 1114 39.37 -0.80 18.49
C GLY A 1114 39.52 -0.40 17.03
N ILE A 1115 38.40 -0.14 16.33
CA ILE A 1115 38.37 0.29 14.93
C ILE A 1115 38.66 1.79 14.78
N TYR A 1116 38.04 2.62 15.61
CA TYR A 1116 38.19 4.08 15.58
C TYR A 1116 38.19 4.63 17.02
N PRO A 1117 39.34 5.11 17.52
CA PRO A 1117 39.50 5.49 18.91
C PRO A 1117 38.49 6.56 19.37
N GLY A 1118 37.87 6.34 20.54
CA GLY A 1118 36.87 7.25 21.12
C GLY A 1118 37.35 8.68 21.31
N LYS A 1119 38.65 8.88 21.56
CA LYS A 1119 39.31 10.19 21.69
C LYS A 1119 39.05 11.13 20.50
N TYR A 1120 38.74 10.58 19.32
CA TYR A 1120 38.49 11.36 18.11
C TYR A 1120 37.02 11.60 17.79
N THR A 1121 36.09 10.96 18.51
CA THR A 1121 34.66 10.87 18.14
C THR A 1121 33.93 12.21 18.09
N TYR A 1122 34.38 13.21 18.85
CA TYR A 1122 33.77 14.55 18.91
C TYR A 1122 34.63 15.62 18.25
N ASN A 1123 35.61 15.23 17.44
CA ASN A 1123 36.37 16.17 16.63
C ASN A 1123 35.71 16.29 15.25
N ASP A 1124 34.87 17.31 15.10
CA ASP A 1124 34.12 17.58 13.87
C ASP A 1124 35.01 17.99 12.68
N ASP A 1125 36.28 18.33 12.92
CA ASP A 1125 37.26 18.72 11.89
C ASP A 1125 38.02 17.54 11.27
N MET A 1126 37.74 16.29 11.68
CA MET A 1126 38.45 15.12 11.15
C MET A 1126 38.16 14.89 9.67
N THR A 1127 39.21 15.00 8.84
CA THR A 1127 39.13 14.69 7.41
C THR A 1127 39.30 13.19 7.15
N ALA A 1128 38.95 12.72 5.94
CA ALA A 1128 39.21 11.36 5.52
C ALA A 1128 40.72 11.01 5.58
N GLU A 1129 41.61 11.95 5.28
CA GLU A 1129 43.06 11.76 5.40
C GLU A 1129 43.52 11.60 6.86
N ASP A 1130 42.84 12.24 7.81
CA ASP A 1130 43.15 12.05 9.22
C ASP A 1130 42.61 10.71 9.73
N MET A 1131 41.43 10.28 9.26
CA MET A 1131 40.89 8.95 9.57
C MET A 1131 41.82 7.83 9.10
N LYS A 1132 42.48 7.97 7.93
CA LYS A 1132 43.46 7.00 7.42
C LYS A 1132 44.64 6.74 8.36
N LYS A 1133 44.98 7.71 9.23
CA LYS A 1133 46.12 7.65 10.15
C LYS A 1133 45.77 6.95 11.47
N VAL A 1134 44.50 6.90 11.84
CA VAL A 1134 44.03 6.45 13.17
C VAL A 1134 43.15 5.20 13.11
N VAL A 1135 42.80 4.73 11.90
CA VAL A 1135 42.00 3.51 11.71
C VAL A 1135 42.72 2.29 12.29
N MET A 1136 41.99 1.52 13.09
CA MET A 1136 42.45 0.35 13.86
C MET A 1136 43.58 0.64 14.86
N GLU A 1137 43.90 1.91 15.18
CA GLU A 1137 45.03 2.29 16.06
C GLU A 1137 44.98 1.60 17.44
N ASN A 1138 43.78 1.50 18.03
CA ASN A 1138 43.61 0.88 19.35
C ASN A 1138 43.63 -0.65 19.30
N TYR A 1139 43.43 -1.26 18.12
CA TYR A 1139 43.54 -2.70 17.93
C TYR A 1139 44.96 -3.11 17.54
N ASP A 1140 45.45 -2.58 16.43
CA ASP A 1140 46.75 -2.90 15.84
C ASP A 1140 47.39 -1.59 15.30
N PRO A 1141 48.34 -1.01 16.05
CA PRO A 1141 49.04 0.21 15.62
C PRO A 1141 49.77 0.09 14.29
N ASN A 1142 50.10 -1.13 13.83
CA ASN A 1142 50.77 -1.36 12.55
C ASN A 1142 49.78 -1.55 11.38
N PHE A 1143 48.47 -1.63 11.65
CA PHE A 1143 47.45 -1.84 10.62
C PHE A 1143 47.57 -0.85 9.45
N VAL A 1144 47.84 0.42 9.75
CA VAL A 1144 47.98 1.49 8.75
C VAL A 1144 49.15 1.31 7.78
N ASN A 1145 50.15 0.49 8.13
CA ASN A 1145 51.27 0.14 7.26
C ASN A 1145 51.00 -1.13 6.45
N LEU A 1146 50.09 -1.99 6.93
CA LEU A 1146 49.74 -3.27 6.30
C LEU A 1146 48.66 -3.12 5.22
N VAL A 1147 47.64 -2.29 5.50
CA VAL A 1147 46.45 -2.16 4.65
C VAL A 1147 46.73 -1.35 3.38
N GLN A 1148 46.31 -1.88 2.24
CA GLN A 1148 46.42 -1.27 0.91
C GLN A 1148 45.04 -1.03 0.31
N ALA A 1149 44.95 -0.05 -0.60
CA ALA A 1149 43.71 0.21 -1.32
C ALA A 1149 43.36 -0.99 -2.23
N GLY A 1150 42.11 -1.45 -2.16
CA GLY A 1150 41.66 -2.65 -2.87
C GLY A 1150 41.79 -3.97 -2.10
N ASP A 1151 42.35 -3.96 -0.89
CA ASP A 1151 42.29 -5.14 -0.01
C ASP A 1151 40.84 -5.48 0.38
N VAL A 1152 40.61 -6.75 0.68
CA VAL A 1152 39.38 -7.22 1.33
C VAL A 1152 39.71 -7.49 2.79
N LEU A 1153 39.20 -6.63 3.69
CA LEU A 1153 39.38 -6.79 5.13
C LEU A 1153 38.52 -7.95 5.61
N VAL A 1154 39.11 -8.90 6.35
CA VAL A 1154 38.40 -10.02 6.97
C VAL A 1154 38.47 -9.90 8.50
N GLY A 1155 37.33 -9.78 9.16
CA GLY A 1155 37.21 -9.72 10.63
C GLY A 1155 36.79 -11.05 11.27
N GLY A 1156 36.92 -11.14 12.59
CA GLY A 1156 36.38 -12.26 13.38
C GLY A 1156 34.84 -12.26 13.49
N PHE A 1157 34.32 -12.96 14.49
CA PHE A 1157 32.88 -12.98 14.82
C PHE A 1157 32.47 -11.75 15.61
N ASN A 1158 31.24 -11.30 15.42
CA ASN A 1158 30.64 -10.16 16.11
C ASN A 1158 31.50 -8.88 15.96
N PHE A 1159 31.89 -8.57 14.72
CA PHE A 1159 32.76 -7.43 14.43
C PHE A 1159 32.01 -6.09 14.53
N GLY A 1160 32.67 -5.07 15.07
CA GLY A 1160 32.17 -3.71 15.20
C GLY A 1160 31.22 -3.49 16.38
N THR A 1161 31.34 -4.24 17.47
CA THR A 1161 30.46 -4.12 18.64
C THR A 1161 30.59 -2.78 19.38
N GLY A 1162 29.61 -2.46 20.22
CA GLY A 1162 29.68 -1.32 21.14
C GLY A 1162 29.06 -0.05 20.59
N SER A 1163 29.76 1.08 20.71
CA SER A 1163 29.20 2.42 20.44
C SER A 1163 28.82 2.60 18.97
N SER A 1164 27.73 3.32 18.71
CA SER A 1164 27.13 3.56 17.38
C SER A 1164 27.89 4.56 16.49
N ARG A 1165 29.21 4.65 16.64
CA ARG A 1165 30.08 5.57 15.91
C ARG A 1165 30.09 5.20 14.43
N GLU A 1166 29.53 6.07 13.60
CA GLU A 1166 29.57 5.95 12.14
C GLU A 1166 31.01 6.01 11.60
N GLN A 1167 31.88 6.71 12.34
CA GLN A 1167 33.30 6.90 12.00
C GLN A 1167 34.08 5.58 11.92
N ALA A 1168 33.65 4.53 12.62
CA ALA A 1168 34.30 3.22 12.52
C ALA A 1168 34.21 2.66 11.08
N ALA A 1169 33.06 2.85 10.42
CA ALA A 1169 32.88 2.43 9.03
C ALA A 1169 33.61 3.37 8.05
N THR A 1170 33.51 4.69 8.24
CA THR A 1170 34.17 5.65 7.34
C THR A 1170 35.69 5.59 7.45
N ALA A 1171 36.25 5.29 8.63
CA ALA A 1171 37.69 5.11 8.82
C ALA A 1171 38.22 3.90 8.04
N ILE A 1172 37.53 2.75 8.06
CA ILE A 1172 37.88 1.60 7.23
C ILE A 1172 37.79 1.96 5.74
N LYS A 1173 36.67 2.57 5.31
CA LYS A 1173 36.46 3.02 3.93
C LYS A 1173 37.54 4.00 3.46
N SER A 1174 38.03 4.86 4.35
CA SER A 1174 39.08 5.86 4.03
C SER A 1174 40.38 5.23 3.53
N ARG A 1175 40.67 3.96 3.88
CA ARG A 1175 41.85 3.22 3.39
C ARG A 1175 41.67 2.60 2.00
N GLY A 1176 40.54 2.84 1.34
CA GLY A 1176 40.24 2.26 0.03
C GLY A 1176 39.72 0.81 0.09
N ILE A 1177 39.22 0.38 1.26
CA ILE A 1177 38.52 -0.89 1.43
C ILE A 1177 37.10 -0.72 0.88
N GLN A 1178 36.76 -1.51 -0.15
CA GLN A 1178 35.44 -1.47 -0.78
C GLN A 1178 34.45 -2.42 -0.09
N ILE A 1179 34.95 -3.56 0.38
CA ILE A 1179 34.16 -4.62 0.99
C ILE A 1179 34.91 -5.26 2.15
N MET A 1180 34.15 -5.62 3.16
CA MET A 1180 34.64 -6.36 4.31
C MET A 1180 33.92 -7.71 4.40
N VAL A 1181 34.64 -8.73 4.84
CA VAL A 1181 34.08 -10.04 5.21
C VAL A 1181 34.25 -10.24 6.72
N ALA A 1182 33.30 -10.87 7.41
CA ALA A 1182 33.46 -11.25 8.82
C ALA A 1182 32.69 -12.52 9.13
N GLY A 1183 32.95 -13.13 10.29
CA GLY A 1183 32.19 -14.28 10.75
C GLY A 1183 30.75 -13.88 11.06
N SER A 1184 30.59 -12.69 11.67
CA SER A 1184 29.34 -11.97 11.82
C SER A 1184 29.63 -10.51 12.17
N TYR A 1185 28.69 -9.60 11.94
CA TYR A 1185 28.79 -8.19 12.34
C TYR A 1185 27.82 -7.85 13.46
N SER A 1186 28.14 -6.85 14.29
CA SER A 1186 27.08 -6.20 15.06
C SER A 1186 26.15 -5.41 14.13
N ASP A 1187 24.84 -5.43 14.38
CA ASP A 1187 23.86 -4.76 13.51
C ASP A 1187 24.10 -3.25 13.35
N ILE A 1188 24.50 -2.57 14.42
CA ILE A 1188 24.79 -1.12 14.39
C ILE A 1188 25.96 -0.82 13.45
N PHE A 1189 27.05 -1.59 13.53
CA PHE A 1189 28.18 -1.44 12.61
C PHE A 1189 27.78 -1.80 11.18
N LYS A 1190 26.94 -2.84 11.02
CA LYS A 1190 26.41 -3.24 9.72
C LYS A 1190 25.62 -2.12 9.05
N ARG A 1191 24.72 -1.49 9.80
CA ARG A 1191 23.94 -0.34 9.34
C ARG A 1191 24.82 0.86 9.01
N ASN A 1192 25.73 1.22 9.90
CA ASN A 1192 26.65 2.34 9.67
C ASN A 1192 27.52 2.11 8.43
N SER A 1193 27.94 0.87 8.18
CA SER A 1193 28.73 0.50 7.00
C SER A 1193 27.93 0.70 5.72
N VAL A 1194 26.73 0.11 5.61
CA VAL A 1194 25.86 0.29 4.43
C VAL A 1194 25.50 1.76 4.23
N ASN A 1195 25.13 2.46 5.29
CA ASN A 1195 24.78 3.89 5.23
C ASN A 1195 25.93 4.77 4.73
N ASN A 1196 27.18 4.33 4.88
CA ASN A 1196 28.38 5.01 4.39
C ASN A 1196 29.00 4.34 3.16
N ALA A 1197 28.28 3.42 2.49
CA ALA A 1197 28.74 2.67 1.32
C ALA A 1197 30.02 1.82 1.53
N LEU A 1198 30.21 1.26 2.73
CA LEU A 1198 31.11 0.13 2.98
C LEU A 1198 30.29 -1.16 2.87
N LEU A 1199 30.63 -2.01 1.90
CA LEU A 1199 29.93 -3.27 1.67
C LEU A 1199 30.38 -4.32 2.69
N LEU A 1200 29.46 -5.17 3.15
CA LEU A 1200 29.72 -6.19 4.15
C LEU A 1200 29.17 -7.55 3.70
N ILE A 1201 29.93 -8.61 3.96
CA ILE A 1201 29.52 -10.01 3.72
C ILE A 1201 29.84 -10.85 4.95
N GLU A 1202 28.90 -11.69 5.36
CA GLU A 1202 29.11 -12.65 6.45
C GLU A 1202 29.51 -14.01 5.86
N SER A 1203 30.66 -14.54 6.30
CA SER A 1203 31.16 -15.86 5.92
C SER A 1203 31.83 -16.54 7.13
N PRO A 1204 31.04 -17.18 8.02
CA PRO A 1204 31.57 -17.94 9.15
C PRO A 1204 32.61 -18.99 8.75
N GLU A 1205 32.36 -19.70 7.65
CA GLU A 1205 33.23 -20.77 7.16
C GLU A 1205 34.61 -20.24 6.75
N LEU A 1206 34.66 -19.16 5.97
CA LEU A 1206 35.95 -18.55 5.57
C LEU A 1206 36.74 -18.06 6.77
N VAL A 1207 36.08 -17.46 7.77
CA VAL A 1207 36.77 -16.98 8.97
C VAL A 1207 37.33 -18.13 9.80
N ASN A 1208 36.60 -19.24 9.92
CA ASN A 1208 37.10 -20.43 10.60
C ASN A 1208 38.32 -21.04 9.89
N ASP A 1209 38.26 -21.16 8.55
CA ASP A 1209 39.40 -21.65 7.76
C ASP A 1209 40.64 -20.75 7.90
N LEU A 1210 40.45 -19.42 7.87
CA LEU A 1210 41.54 -18.47 8.09
C LEU A 1210 42.16 -18.61 9.48
N LYS A 1211 41.34 -18.75 10.54
CA LYS A 1211 41.85 -19.00 11.90
C LYS A 1211 42.64 -20.29 11.98
N GLN A 1212 42.22 -21.33 11.26
CA GLN A 1212 42.86 -22.64 11.27
C GLN A 1212 44.17 -22.67 10.46
N GLU A 1213 44.18 -22.07 9.27
CA GLU A 1213 45.30 -22.18 8.31
C GLU A 1213 46.33 -21.05 8.43
N ILE A 1214 45.88 -19.80 8.65
CA ILE A 1214 46.76 -18.63 8.76
C ILE A 1214 47.21 -18.40 10.21
N GLY A 1215 46.36 -18.74 11.17
CA GLY A 1215 46.59 -18.61 12.60
C GLY A 1215 46.19 -17.25 13.20
N THR A 1216 46.35 -17.13 14.52
CA THR A 1216 45.91 -15.96 15.32
C THR A 1216 47.05 -15.31 16.10
N LEU A 1217 48.31 -15.52 15.69
CA LEU A 1217 49.49 -14.98 16.39
C LEU A 1217 49.68 -13.48 16.16
N GLU A 1218 49.44 -13.02 14.94
CA GLU A 1218 49.49 -11.60 14.57
C GLU A 1218 48.09 -10.99 14.64
N LEU A 1219 47.99 -9.75 15.12
CA LEU A 1219 46.72 -9.03 15.24
C LEU A 1219 46.07 -8.84 13.86
N SER A 1220 46.82 -8.28 12.91
CA SER A 1220 46.41 -8.20 11.50
C SER A 1220 47.49 -8.78 10.59
N LYS A 1221 47.08 -9.56 9.58
CA LYS A 1221 48.01 -10.24 8.66
C LYS A 1221 47.51 -10.23 7.23
N ARG A 1222 48.40 -9.87 6.29
CA ARG A 1222 48.20 -10.10 4.85
C ARG A 1222 48.41 -11.60 4.58
N THR A 1223 47.42 -12.27 4.02
CA THR A 1223 47.43 -13.74 3.93
C THR A 1223 48.07 -14.27 2.66
N GLY A 1224 48.31 -13.41 1.64
CA GLY A 1224 48.65 -13.84 0.29
C GLY A 1224 47.50 -14.48 -0.50
N TRP A 1225 46.33 -14.67 0.14
CA TRP A 1225 45.17 -15.28 -0.51
C TRP A 1225 44.41 -14.24 -1.32
N LYS A 1226 44.14 -14.56 -2.59
CA LYS A 1226 43.35 -13.71 -3.49
C LYS A 1226 41.89 -14.11 -3.40
N VAL A 1227 41.00 -13.13 -3.48
CA VAL A 1227 39.55 -13.36 -3.42
C VAL A 1227 38.83 -12.69 -4.58
N ASP A 1228 37.85 -13.41 -5.14
CA ASP A 1228 36.84 -12.90 -6.06
C ASP A 1228 35.47 -13.01 -5.38
N ILE A 1229 34.85 -11.88 -5.07
CA ILE A 1229 33.54 -11.80 -4.41
C ILE A 1229 32.46 -11.48 -5.45
N HIS A 1230 31.62 -12.46 -5.75
CA HIS A 1230 30.46 -12.32 -6.63
C HIS A 1230 29.24 -11.88 -5.81
N VAL A 1231 29.14 -10.57 -5.60
CA VAL A 1231 28.23 -9.94 -4.63
C VAL A 1231 26.74 -10.20 -4.90
N ALA A 1232 26.33 -10.40 -6.15
CA ALA A 1232 24.95 -10.67 -6.52
C ALA A 1232 24.60 -12.16 -6.61
N GLU A 1233 25.62 -13.01 -6.82
CA GLU A 1233 25.47 -14.47 -6.83
C GLU A 1233 25.57 -15.08 -5.43
N GLY A 1234 25.98 -14.30 -4.42
CA GLY A 1234 26.18 -14.79 -3.06
C GLY A 1234 27.35 -15.78 -2.98
N LYS A 1235 28.47 -15.50 -3.66
CA LYS A 1235 29.64 -16.39 -3.70
C LYS A 1235 30.93 -15.65 -3.40
N VAL A 1236 31.77 -16.27 -2.56
CA VAL A 1236 33.15 -15.82 -2.31
C VAL A 1236 34.09 -16.93 -2.76
N GLN A 1237 34.90 -16.67 -3.78
CA GLN A 1237 35.90 -17.61 -4.28
C GLN A 1237 37.28 -17.17 -3.81
N VAL A 1238 37.96 -18.01 -3.03
CA VAL A 1238 39.30 -17.73 -2.52
C VAL A 1238 40.31 -18.64 -3.20
N GLN A 1239 41.43 -18.06 -3.65
CA GLN A 1239 42.60 -18.76 -4.12
C GLN A 1239 43.73 -18.59 -3.09
N LYS A 1240 44.16 -19.70 -2.48
CA LYS A 1240 45.25 -19.74 -1.50
C LYS A 1240 46.62 -19.62 -2.20
N GLU A 1241 47.68 -19.35 -1.44
CA GLU A 1241 49.06 -19.24 -1.98
C GLU A 1241 49.54 -20.52 -2.68
N ASN A 1242 49.11 -21.70 -2.21
CA ASN A 1242 49.44 -22.99 -2.81
C ASN A 1242 48.67 -23.27 -4.13
N GLY A 1243 47.81 -22.35 -4.58
CA GLY A 1243 46.99 -22.47 -5.78
C GLY A 1243 45.64 -23.15 -5.59
N GLU A 1244 45.34 -23.68 -4.40
CA GLU A 1244 44.04 -24.27 -4.06
C GLU A 1244 42.93 -23.21 -4.12
N LYS A 1245 41.80 -23.57 -4.74
CA LYS A 1245 40.62 -22.71 -4.82
C LYS A 1245 39.50 -23.29 -3.98
N LYS A 1246 38.94 -22.51 -3.06
CA LYS A 1246 37.77 -22.86 -2.27
C LYS A 1246 36.65 -21.85 -2.49
N LEU A 1247 35.41 -22.36 -2.61
CA LEU A 1247 34.21 -21.56 -2.78
C LEU A 1247 33.41 -21.56 -1.47
N TYR A 1248 33.02 -20.36 -1.03
CA TYR A 1248 32.17 -20.17 0.14
C TYR A 1248 30.83 -19.57 -0.32
N LYS A 1249 29.72 -20.16 0.13
CA LYS A 1249 28.37 -19.62 -0.09
C LYS A 1249 28.09 -18.53 0.93
N VAL A 1250 27.63 -17.37 0.47
CA VAL A 1250 27.32 -16.19 1.30
C VAL A 1250 25.99 -15.56 0.86
N GLY A 1251 25.48 -14.58 1.62
CA GLY A 1251 24.29 -13.83 1.22
C GLY A 1251 24.55 -12.91 0.02
N ALA A 1252 23.58 -12.80 -0.90
CA ALA A 1252 23.62 -11.83 -1.98
C ALA A 1252 23.28 -10.41 -1.48
N LEU A 1253 23.88 -9.39 -2.09
CA LEU A 1253 23.55 -7.99 -1.82
C LEU A 1253 22.29 -7.58 -2.59
N GLY A 1254 21.20 -7.31 -1.88
CA GLY A 1254 19.93 -6.90 -2.49
C GLY A 1254 19.98 -5.51 -3.11
N LYS A 1255 19.01 -5.23 -4.00
CA LYS A 1255 18.88 -3.97 -4.75
C LYS A 1255 19.03 -2.72 -3.89
N SER A 1256 18.40 -2.67 -2.71
CA SER A 1256 18.46 -1.50 -1.83
C SER A 1256 19.88 -1.15 -1.39
N VAL A 1257 20.72 -2.14 -1.08
CA VAL A 1257 22.13 -1.90 -0.71
C VAL A 1257 22.94 -1.43 -1.91
N GLN A 1258 22.69 -2.01 -3.09
CA GLN A 1258 23.36 -1.61 -4.32
C GLN A 1258 23.03 -0.15 -4.69
N GLU A 1259 21.77 0.27 -4.56
CA GLU A 1259 21.38 1.67 -4.80
C GLU A 1259 22.04 2.63 -3.82
N ILE A 1260 22.07 2.28 -2.53
CA ILE A 1260 22.71 3.10 -1.50
C ILE A 1260 24.20 3.24 -1.79
N TRP A 1261 24.86 2.16 -2.18
CA TRP A 1261 26.28 2.18 -2.52
C TRP A 1261 26.57 3.02 -3.75
N LEU A 1262 25.76 2.89 -4.82
CA LEU A 1262 25.89 3.68 -6.05
C LEU A 1262 25.78 5.19 -5.80
N ALA A 1263 24.96 5.57 -4.84
CA ALA A 1263 24.80 6.96 -4.41
C ALA A 1263 25.83 7.39 -3.36
N ASN A 1264 26.90 6.60 -3.15
CA ASN A 1264 27.96 6.84 -2.15
C ASN A 1264 27.46 6.95 -0.69
N GLY A 1265 26.37 6.24 -0.36
CA GLY A 1265 25.80 6.12 0.98
C GLY A 1265 24.35 6.57 1.04
N LEU A 1266 23.72 6.37 2.19
CA LEU A 1266 22.29 6.63 2.38
C LEU A 1266 21.98 8.13 2.23
N GLU A 1267 22.88 9.00 2.71
CA GLU A 1267 22.72 10.45 2.55
C GLU A 1267 22.72 10.86 1.07
N GLY A 1268 23.60 10.28 0.24
CA GLY A 1268 23.62 10.53 -1.19
C GLY A 1268 22.40 9.95 -1.89
N TRP A 1269 21.97 8.75 -1.50
CA TRP A 1269 20.76 8.10 -2.04
C TRP A 1269 19.51 8.93 -1.80
N VAL A 1270 19.40 9.55 -0.62
CA VAL A 1270 18.31 10.48 -0.31
C VAL A 1270 18.45 11.76 -1.14
N LYS A 1271 19.65 12.35 -1.23
CA LYS A 1271 19.90 13.56 -2.03
C LYS A 1271 19.49 13.43 -3.49
N GLU A 1272 19.74 12.28 -4.09
CA GLU A 1272 19.32 12.00 -5.49
C GLU A 1272 17.79 11.93 -5.67
N ARG A 1273 17.03 11.82 -4.58
CA ARG A 1273 15.57 11.60 -4.57
C ARG A 1273 14.79 12.76 -3.94
N LEU A 1274 15.49 13.80 -3.51
CA LEU A 1274 14.93 15.10 -3.13
C LEU A 1274 15.00 16.04 -4.33
#